data_AF-C5MF18-F1
#
_entry.id   AF-C5MF18-F1
#
_cell.length_a   1.000
_cell.length_b   1.000
_cell.length_c   1.000
_cell.angle_alpha   90.00
_cell.angle_beta   90.00
_cell.angle_gamma   90.00
#
_symmetry.space_group_name_H-M   'P 1'
#
loop_
_entity.id
_entity.type
_entity.pdbx_description
1 polymer ?
#
loop_
_entity_poly.entity_id
_entity_poly.type
_entity_poly.pdbx_seq_one_letter_code
_entity_poly.pdbx_strand_id
1 'polypeptide(L)'
;MVQYRWMSYLLWFLVFLAKLVESYFFLTLSLRDPIRNLSTMTMRCVGEVWYGDVVCRNQAKIVLGLMYLVDLLLFFLDTYMWYIICNCIFSIGRSFYLGISILTPWRNIFTRLPKRIYSKILATTEMEIKYKPKVLISQIWNAIVISMYREHLLAIDHVQKLLYHQVPSEIEGKRTLRAPTFFVSQDDNNFETEFFPRNSEAERRISFFAQSLATPMPEPLPVDNMPTFTVFTPHYSEKILLSLREIIREDDQFSRVTLLEYLKQLHPVEWDCFVKDTKILAEETAAYENGDDSEKLSEDGLKSKIDDLPFYCIGFKSAAPEYTLRTRIWASLRSQTLYRTVSGFMNYARAIKLLYRVENPELVQYFGGDPEGLELALERMARRKFRFLVSMQRLSKFKDDEMENAEFLLRAYPDLQIAYLDEEPALNEDEEPRVYSSLIDGHCEMLENGRRRPKFRVQLSGNPILGDGKSDNQNHAVIFHRGEYIQLIDANQDNYLEECLKIRSVLAEFEELNVEHVNPYAPTMKNDENNIKKDPVAFLGAREYIFSENSGVLGDVAAGKEQTFGTLFARTLAQIGGKLHYGHPDFLNATFMLTRGGVSKAQKGLHLNEDIYAGMNAMMRGGKIKHCEYYQCGKGRDLGFGSILNFTTKIGAGMGEQMLSREYFYLGTQLPLDRFLSFYYGHPGFHINNLFIQLSLQVFILVLANLNSLAHESIICSYNKDVPITDVLYPFGCYNLSPAVDWIRRYTLSIFIVFFISFIPLVVQELIERGVWKAFQRFVRHFISLSPMFEVFVAQIYSSSVFTDLTVGGARYISTGRGFATSRIPFSILYSRFADSSIYMGARLMLILLFGTVSHWQAPLLWFWASLSSLMFSPFIFNPHQFAWEDFFIDYRDFIRWLSRGNTKWHRNSWIGYVRLSRSRITGFKRKLTGDVSEKAAGDASRAHRSNVFFADFLPTLIYTAGLYVAYTFINAQTGVTSYSYEINGSTDPQEVNATLRLIICALAPVVIDCGCLAVCVGMACCAGPMLGLCCKKTGAVIAGIAHGVAVIVHIVFFIVMWVTEGFNFARMLLGLATMVYVQRLLFKFLTLCFLTREFKNDKANTAFWTGKWYNTGMGWMAFTQPSREFVAKIIEMSEFAGDFMLAHIILFCQLPILCIPLIDRWHSMMLFWLKPSRLIRPPIYSLKQARLRKRMVRKYCVLYFTVLIMLVVIIAAPAAASGQIAVDQFANIGGSGSIANGLFQPRNVSNNDTGNHKPKSYTWSFLSTRFTGTTKGYSTNPF
;
A
#
# COMPACT_ATOMS: atom_id res chain seq x y z
N MET A 1 21.63 7.01 30.65
CA MET A 1 22.02 7.12 29.22
C MET A 1 23.00 6.04 28.75
N VAL A 2 24.03 5.65 29.52
CA VAL A 2 25.10 4.74 29.08
C VAL A 2 24.62 3.41 28.48
N GLN A 3 23.70 2.68 29.14
CA GLN A 3 23.17 1.39 28.64
C GLN A 3 22.51 1.49 27.25
N TYR A 4 21.82 2.60 26.95
CA TYR A 4 21.15 2.80 25.67
C TYR A 4 22.15 2.95 24.51
N ARG A 5 23.31 3.59 24.75
CA ARG A 5 24.38 3.75 23.75
C ARG A 5 25.06 2.40 23.44
N TRP A 6 25.32 1.59 24.46
CA TRP A 6 25.87 0.24 24.26
C TRP A 6 24.95 -0.65 23.41
N MET A 7 23.64 -0.60 23.63
CA MET A 7 22.68 -1.34 22.80
C MET A 7 22.71 -0.88 21.33
N SER A 8 22.78 0.43 21.09
CA SER A 8 22.91 1.00 19.73
C SER A 8 24.20 0.57 19.03
N TYR A 9 25.34 0.64 19.72
CA TYR A 9 26.63 0.22 19.16
C TYR A 9 26.69 -1.29 18.90
N LEU A 10 26.17 -2.13 19.81
CA LEU A 10 26.13 -3.58 19.64
C LEU A 10 25.22 -3.98 18.46
N LEU A 11 24.07 -3.30 18.30
CA LEU A 11 23.17 -3.50 17.16
C LEU A 11 23.91 -3.24 15.84
N TRP A 12 24.55 -2.07 15.70
CA TRP A 12 25.27 -1.70 14.47
C TRP A 12 26.52 -2.55 14.21
N PHE A 13 27.25 -2.95 15.24
CA PHE A 13 28.36 -3.90 15.11
C PHE A 13 27.90 -5.24 14.52
N LEU A 14 26.80 -5.81 15.04
CA LEU A 14 26.26 -7.08 14.55
C LEU A 14 25.71 -6.96 13.12
N VAL A 15 25.06 -5.85 12.77
CA VAL A 15 24.59 -5.58 11.40
C VAL A 15 25.77 -5.52 10.42
N PHE A 16 26.84 -4.79 10.74
CA PHE A 16 28.01 -4.70 9.87
C PHE A 16 28.80 -6.01 9.78
N LEU A 17 28.91 -6.76 10.88
CA LEU A 17 29.55 -8.08 10.90
C LEU A 17 28.78 -9.08 10.01
N ALA A 18 27.45 -9.16 10.16
CA ALA A 18 26.62 -10.05 9.36
C ALA A 18 26.65 -9.67 7.87
N LYS A 19 26.59 -8.37 7.56
CA LYS A 19 26.78 -7.87 6.19
C LYS A 19 28.14 -8.26 5.62
N LEU A 20 29.24 -8.05 6.34
CA LEU A 20 30.59 -8.34 5.85
C LEU A 20 30.74 -9.83 5.47
N VAL A 21 30.20 -10.72 6.30
CA VAL A 21 30.20 -12.17 6.05
C VAL A 21 29.37 -12.50 4.80
N GLU A 22 28.12 -12.01 4.74
CA GLU A 22 27.21 -12.23 3.61
C GLU A 22 27.83 -11.75 2.29
N SER A 23 28.26 -10.49 2.22
CA SER A 23 28.71 -9.85 0.98
C SER A 23 30.06 -10.43 0.49
N TYR A 24 30.84 -11.06 1.36
CA TYR A 24 32.00 -11.85 0.96
C TYR A 24 31.59 -13.16 0.26
N PHE A 25 30.69 -13.94 0.86
CA PHE A 25 30.31 -15.26 0.35
C PHE A 25 29.34 -15.22 -0.85
N PHE A 26 28.40 -14.29 -0.88
CA PHE A 26 27.34 -14.26 -1.90
C PHE A 26 27.62 -13.29 -3.06
N LEU A 27 28.19 -12.12 -2.81
CA LEU A 27 28.54 -11.15 -3.87
C LEU A 27 29.98 -11.38 -4.37
N THR A 28 30.97 -11.16 -3.49
CA THR A 28 32.39 -11.14 -3.89
C THR A 28 32.87 -12.48 -4.47
N LEU A 29 32.56 -13.59 -3.81
CA LEU A 29 32.97 -14.92 -4.26
C LEU A 29 32.19 -15.39 -5.50
N SER A 30 30.97 -14.92 -5.74
CA SER A 30 30.16 -15.35 -6.89
C SER A 30 30.60 -14.70 -8.20
N LEU A 31 31.10 -13.46 -8.17
CA LEU A 31 31.67 -12.77 -9.34
C LEU A 31 33.08 -13.25 -9.72
N ARG A 32 33.85 -13.86 -8.82
CA ARG A 32 35.27 -14.23 -9.06
C ARG A 32 35.50 -14.97 -10.39
N ASP A 33 34.70 -16.00 -10.68
CA ASP A 33 34.82 -16.78 -11.91
C ASP A 33 34.29 -16.04 -13.16
N PRO A 34 33.10 -15.38 -13.13
CA PRO A 34 32.66 -14.47 -14.19
C PRO A 34 33.69 -13.39 -14.56
N ILE A 35 34.33 -12.74 -13.58
CA ILE A 35 35.36 -11.70 -13.82
C ILE A 35 36.52 -12.26 -14.63
N ARG A 36 37.08 -13.42 -14.21
CA ARG A 36 38.21 -14.05 -14.91
C ARG A 36 37.88 -14.36 -16.37
N ASN A 37 36.70 -14.93 -16.61
CA ASN A 37 36.33 -15.41 -17.93
C ASN A 37 35.90 -14.25 -18.85
N LEU A 38 35.05 -13.32 -18.39
CA LEU A 38 34.51 -12.23 -19.23
C LEU A 38 35.52 -11.12 -19.52
N SER A 39 36.48 -10.86 -18.63
CA SER A 39 37.50 -9.80 -18.84
C SER A 39 38.52 -10.13 -19.93
N THR A 40 38.82 -11.42 -20.10
CA THR A 40 39.81 -11.93 -21.07
C THR A 40 39.17 -12.38 -22.40
N MET A 41 37.85 -12.53 -22.43
CA MET A 41 37.08 -12.96 -23.60
C MET A 41 36.97 -11.86 -24.66
N THR A 42 37.17 -12.24 -25.92
CA THR A 42 36.96 -11.39 -27.11
C THR A 42 36.12 -12.16 -28.13
N MET A 43 35.09 -11.51 -28.68
CA MET A 43 34.14 -12.17 -29.57
C MET A 43 34.65 -12.23 -31.02
N ARG A 44 34.42 -13.38 -31.67
CA ARG A 44 34.70 -13.60 -33.09
C ARG A 44 33.38 -13.46 -33.87
N CYS A 45 33.21 -12.33 -34.54
CA CYS A 45 31.98 -11.94 -35.23
C CYS A 45 32.29 -11.10 -36.47
N VAL A 46 31.33 -11.04 -37.39
CA VAL A 46 31.46 -10.34 -38.67
C VAL A 46 31.28 -8.84 -38.49
N GLY A 47 30.30 -8.42 -37.68
CA GLY A 47 30.05 -7.02 -37.36
C GLY A 47 28.84 -6.39 -38.06
N GLU A 48 28.72 -5.07 -37.88
CA GLU A 48 27.62 -4.21 -38.31
C GLU A 48 28.13 -3.12 -39.27
N VAL A 49 27.43 -2.87 -40.37
CA VAL A 49 27.85 -1.98 -41.49
C VAL A 49 28.30 -0.57 -41.05
N TRP A 50 27.79 -0.05 -39.92
CA TRP A 50 28.04 1.34 -39.49
C TRP A 50 29.32 1.50 -38.64
N TYR A 51 29.83 0.43 -38.02
CA TYR A 51 30.96 0.49 -37.08
C TYR A 51 31.74 -0.83 -36.94
N GLY A 52 31.57 -1.76 -37.88
CA GLY A 52 32.23 -3.05 -37.94
C GLY A 52 31.98 -3.92 -36.71
N ASP A 53 33.00 -4.66 -36.29
CA ASP A 53 32.94 -5.62 -35.18
C ASP A 53 33.29 -5.01 -33.81
N VAL A 54 33.55 -3.69 -33.71
CA VAL A 54 34.10 -3.01 -32.53
C VAL A 54 33.25 -3.19 -31.26
N VAL A 55 31.93 -3.03 -31.39
CA VAL A 55 30.98 -3.23 -30.27
C VAL A 55 30.92 -4.70 -29.90
N CYS A 56 30.80 -5.58 -30.90
CA CYS A 56 30.66 -7.02 -30.70
C CYS A 56 31.88 -7.63 -29.99
N ARG A 57 33.11 -7.30 -30.41
CA ARG A 57 34.36 -7.77 -29.79
C ARG A 57 34.42 -7.49 -28.28
N ASN A 58 33.79 -6.40 -27.83
CA ASN A 58 33.81 -5.97 -26.43
C ASN A 58 32.55 -6.38 -25.62
N GLN A 59 31.60 -7.10 -26.21
CA GLN A 59 30.33 -7.46 -25.55
C GLN A 59 30.52 -8.12 -24.19
N ALA A 60 31.47 -9.06 -24.06
CA ALA A 60 31.76 -9.74 -22.78
C ALA A 60 32.17 -8.77 -21.66
N LYS A 61 32.90 -7.70 -22.00
CA LYS A 61 33.31 -6.65 -21.03
C LYS A 61 32.15 -5.72 -20.67
N ILE A 62 31.23 -5.47 -21.61
CA ILE A 62 30.00 -4.70 -21.34
C ILE A 62 29.08 -5.49 -20.39
N VAL A 63 28.88 -6.79 -20.64
CA VAL A 63 28.18 -7.72 -19.73
C VAL A 63 28.80 -7.65 -18.33
N LEU A 64 30.14 -7.77 -18.22
CA LEU A 64 30.84 -7.69 -16.94
C LEU A 64 30.62 -6.35 -16.21
N GLY A 65 30.64 -5.22 -16.94
CA GLY A 65 30.34 -3.91 -16.39
C GLY A 65 28.91 -3.79 -15.85
N LEU A 66 27.93 -4.37 -16.55
CA LEU A 66 26.54 -4.44 -16.09
C LEU A 66 26.38 -5.37 -14.87
N MET A 67 27.10 -6.49 -14.80
CA MET A 67 27.12 -7.37 -13.63
C MET A 67 27.68 -6.66 -12.39
N TYR A 68 28.78 -5.92 -12.51
CA TYR A 68 29.29 -5.09 -11.41
C TYR A 68 28.28 -4.05 -10.92
N LEU A 69 27.50 -3.44 -11.83
CA LEU A 69 26.46 -2.49 -11.46
C LEU A 69 25.31 -3.16 -10.68
N VAL A 70 24.92 -4.39 -11.04
CA VAL A 70 23.90 -5.16 -10.29
C VAL A 70 24.39 -5.48 -8.88
N ASP A 71 25.61 -6.00 -8.72
CA ASP A 71 26.14 -6.39 -7.41
C ASP A 71 26.40 -5.17 -6.51
N LEU A 72 26.78 -4.02 -7.08
CA LEU A 72 26.86 -2.75 -6.34
C LEU A 72 25.50 -2.32 -5.79
N LEU A 73 24.41 -2.53 -6.53
CA LEU A 73 23.05 -2.23 -6.06
C LEU A 73 22.59 -3.19 -4.96
N LEU A 74 22.92 -4.48 -5.06
CA LEU A 74 22.65 -5.45 -3.99
C LEU A 74 23.39 -5.10 -2.70
N PHE A 75 24.69 -4.76 -2.78
CA PHE A 75 25.50 -4.42 -1.62
C PHE A 75 24.89 -3.32 -0.72
N PHE A 76 24.12 -2.38 -1.24
CA PHE A 76 23.41 -1.40 -0.42
C PHE A 76 22.14 -1.97 0.24
N LEU A 77 21.39 -2.81 -0.49
CA LEU A 77 20.14 -3.46 -0.11
C LEU A 77 20.33 -4.38 1.12
N ASP A 78 21.39 -5.20 1.13
CA ASP A 78 21.61 -6.22 2.18
C ASP A 78 21.76 -5.61 3.59
N THR A 79 22.26 -4.37 3.67
CA THR A 79 22.35 -3.61 4.93
C THR A 79 20.99 -3.40 5.59
N TYR A 80 19.94 -3.15 4.80
CA TYR A 80 18.59 -2.93 5.31
C TYR A 80 17.97 -4.23 5.83
N MET A 81 18.21 -5.35 5.14
CA MET A 81 17.79 -6.68 5.59
C MET A 81 18.42 -7.03 6.94
N TRP A 82 19.76 -6.91 7.06
CA TRP A 82 20.45 -7.22 8.32
C TRP A 82 20.03 -6.31 9.47
N TYR A 83 19.79 -5.03 9.21
CA TYR A 83 19.21 -4.12 10.20
C TYR A 83 17.85 -4.63 10.74
N ILE A 84 16.94 -5.07 9.87
CA ILE A 84 15.65 -5.65 10.28
C ILE A 84 15.84 -6.89 11.16
N ILE A 85 16.71 -7.82 10.75
CA ILE A 85 16.92 -9.09 11.48
C ILE A 85 17.50 -8.82 12.86
N CYS A 86 18.54 -7.99 12.94
CA CYS A 86 19.14 -7.63 14.22
C CYS A 86 18.17 -6.85 15.11
N ASN A 87 17.39 -5.91 14.56
CA ASN A 87 16.34 -5.20 15.29
C ASN A 87 15.29 -6.17 15.87
N CYS A 88 14.85 -7.15 15.07
CA CYS A 88 13.96 -8.23 15.50
C CYS A 88 14.55 -9.02 16.67
N ILE A 89 15.79 -9.50 16.58
CA ILE A 89 16.47 -10.25 17.66
C ILE A 89 16.56 -9.41 18.95
N PHE A 90 16.93 -8.13 18.85
CA PHE A 90 17.01 -7.23 20.01
C PHE A 90 15.63 -6.95 20.62
N SER A 91 14.60 -6.81 19.78
CA SER A 91 13.23 -6.61 20.22
C SER A 91 12.67 -7.83 20.96
N ILE A 92 12.99 -9.05 20.49
CA ILE A 92 12.68 -10.31 21.17
C ILE A 92 13.36 -10.36 22.55
N GLY A 93 14.68 -10.11 22.60
CA GLY A 93 15.43 -10.08 23.86
C GLY A 93 14.87 -9.06 24.86
N ARG A 94 14.47 -7.88 24.37
CA ARG A 94 13.78 -6.86 25.17
C ARG A 94 12.39 -7.30 25.63
N SER A 95 11.64 -8.02 24.79
CA SER A 95 10.32 -8.59 25.14
C SER A 95 10.44 -9.58 26.31
N PHE A 96 11.43 -10.49 26.26
CA PHE A 96 11.73 -11.41 27.35
C PHE A 96 12.14 -10.68 28.64
N TYR A 97 13.02 -9.66 28.56
CA TYR A 97 13.38 -8.84 29.71
C TYR A 97 12.17 -8.15 30.36
N LEU A 98 11.21 -7.69 29.56
CA LEU A 98 9.98 -7.03 30.03
C LEU A 98 8.93 -8.01 30.58
N GLY A 99 9.18 -9.32 30.56
CA GLY A 99 8.18 -10.35 30.91
C GLY A 99 7.08 -10.54 29.87
N ILE A 100 7.21 -9.93 28.68
CA ILE A 100 6.26 -10.02 27.58
C ILE A 100 6.64 -11.24 26.74
N SER A 101 6.19 -12.43 27.15
CA SER A 101 6.32 -13.65 26.35
C SER A 101 5.13 -14.58 26.54
N ILE A 102 4.58 -15.08 25.43
CA ILE A 102 3.47 -16.06 25.43
C ILE A 102 3.91 -17.48 25.84
N LEU A 103 5.22 -17.71 25.95
CA LEU A 103 5.81 -18.91 26.57
C LEU A 103 5.66 -18.87 28.11
N THR A 104 5.27 -17.73 28.69
CA THR A 104 4.83 -17.67 30.09
C THR A 104 3.55 -18.49 30.22
N PRO A 105 3.47 -19.49 31.12
CA PRO A 105 2.27 -20.32 31.25
C PRO A 105 1.02 -19.47 31.53
N TRP A 106 0.02 -19.56 30.65
CA TRP A 106 -1.20 -18.73 30.70
C TRP A 106 -1.89 -18.79 32.06
N ARG A 107 -1.92 -19.98 32.68
CA ARG A 107 -2.42 -20.21 34.05
C ARG A 107 -1.80 -19.25 35.07
N ASN A 108 -0.48 -19.09 35.06
CA ASN A 108 0.26 -18.19 35.99
C ASN A 108 -0.07 -16.70 35.79
N ILE A 109 -0.55 -16.31 34.60
CA ILE A 109 -0.96 -14.93 34.32
C ILE A 109 -2.34 -14.68 34.93
N PHE A 110 -3.29 -15.60 34.74
CA PHE A 110 -4.67 -15.45 35.21
C PHE A 110 -4.86 -15.69 36.71
N THR A 111 -4.19 -16.68 37.32
CA THR A 111 -4.30 -16.93 38.77
C THR A 111 -3.74 -15.76 39.60
N ARG A 112 -2.77 -15.02 39.05
CA ARG A 112 -2.18 -13.82 39.67
C ARG A 112 -2.91 -12.52 39.30
N LEU A 113 -3.87 -12.55 38.37
CA LEU A 113 -4.55 -11.35 37.87
C LEU A 113 -5.26 -10.54 38.98
N PRO A 114 -6.02 -11.14 39.93
CA PRO A 114 -6.63 -10.40 41.03
C PRO A 114 -5.60 -9.62 41.88
N LYS A 115 -4.43 -10.23 42.15
CA LYS A 115 -3.35 -9.59 42.91
C LYS A 115 -2.72 -8.44 42.13
N ARG A 116 -2.57 -8.57 40.81
CA ARG A 116 -2.03 -7.53 39.92
C ARG A 116 -2.99 -6.34 39.75
N ILE A 117 -4.30 -6.57 39.66
CA ILE A 117 -5.29 -5.49 39.65
C ILE A 117 -5.13 -4.64 40.92
N TYR A 118 -5.05 -5.29 42.09
CA TYR A 118 -4.87 -4.60 43.36
C TYR A 118 -3.57 -3.79 43.46
N SER A 119 -2.44 -4.29 42.94
CA SER A 119 -1.13 -3.63 43.10
C SER A 119 -0.68 -2.74 41.93
N LYS A 120 -1.29 -2.85 40.75
CA LYS A 120 -0.90 -2.07 39.55
C LYS A 120 -1.97 -1.12 39.03
N ILE A 121 -3.25 -1.33 39.37
CA ILE A 121 -4.33 -0.41 38.97
C ILE A 121 -4.70 0.56 40.10
N LEU A 122 -4.69 0.13 41.36
CA LEU A 122 -5.15 0.91 42.52
C LEU A 122 -4.01 1.56 43.32
N ALA A 123 -4.21 2.80 43.76
CA ALA A 123 -3.28 3.59 44.58
C ALA A 123 -3.34 3.20 46.08
N THR A 124 -3.16 1.92 46.40
CA THR A 124 -3.46 1.35 47.74
C THR A 124 -2.49 1.75 48.87
N THR A 125 -1.39 2.42 48.53
CA THR A 125 -0.42 3.01 49.47
C THR A 125 -1.00 4.21 50.20
N GLU A 126 -1.69 5.09 49.48
CA GLU A 126 -2.21 6.40 49.93
C GLU A 126 -3.68 6.35 50.39
N MET A 127 -4.33 5.18 50.39
CA MET A 127 -5.70 5.02 50.90
C MET A 127 -5.75 5.07 52.44
N GLU A 128 -6.55 6.00 52.99
CA GLU A 128 -6.76 6.19 54.43
C GLU A 128 -7.52 5.00 55.07
N ILE A 129 -8.65 4.58 54.50
CA ILE A 129 -9.42 3.40 54.94
C ILE A 129 -9.24 2.21 53.98
N LYS A 130 -8.64 1.12 54.47
CA LYS A 130 -8.33 -0.08 53.67
C LYS A 130 -9.41 -1.16 53.79
N TYR A 131 -10.35 -1.17 52.85
CA TYR A 131 -11.28 -2.31 52.69
C TYR A 131 -10.53 -3.61 52.34
N LYS A 132 -11.20 -4.76 52.57
CA LYS A 132 -10.66 -6.07 52.18
C LYS A 132 -10.37 -6.11 50.67
N PRO A 133 -9.16 -6.52 50.21
CA PRO A 133 -8.78 -6.50 48.80
C PRO A 133 -9.79 -7.16 47.85
N LYS A 134 -10.43 -8.26 48.26
CA LYS A 134 -11.48 -8.95 47.48
C LYS A 134 -12.65 -8.03 47.09
N VAL A 135 -13.02 -7.06 47.93
CA VAL A 135 -14.10 -6.11 47.64
C VAL A 135 -13.68 -5.14 46.54
N LEU A 136 -12.53 -4.49 46.68
CA LEU A 136 -12.00 -3.52 45.72
C LEU A 136 -11.77 -4.16 44.34
N ILE A 137 -11.17 -5.35 44.31
CA ILE A 137 -10.97 -6.12 43.08
C ILE A 137 -12.32 -6.48 42.42
N SER A 138 -13.33 -6.88 43.22
CA SER A 138 -14.63 -7.29 42.67
C SER A 138 -15.35 -6.15 41.94
N GLN A 139 -15.21 -4.89 42.42
CA GLN A 139 -15.82 -3.73 41.77
C GLN A 139 -15.18 -3.46 40.40
N ILE A 140 -13.85 -3.49 40.31
CA ILE A 140 -13.12 -3.31 39.04
C ILE A 140 -13.42 -4.45 38.06
N TRP A 141 -13.30 -5.71 38.51
CA TRP A 141 -13.47 -6.87 37.65
C TRP A 141 -14.90 -7.00 37.12
N ASN A 142 -15.91 -6.82 37.98
CA ASN A 142 -17.31 -6.88 37.56
C ASN A 142 -17.62 -5.75 36.56
N ALA A 143 -17.05 -4.55 36.71
CA ALA A 143 -17.24 -3.46 35.75
C ALA A 143 -16.69 -3.81 34.35
N ILE A 144 -15.52 -4.45 34.27
CA ILE A 144 -14.94 -4.92 32.99
C ILE A 144 -15.87 -5.95 32.33
N VAL A 145 -16.30 -6.98 33.08
CA VAL A 145 -17.18 -8.05 32.56
C VAL A 145 -18.54 -7.48 32.10
N ILE A 146 -19.12 -6.54 32.86
CA ILE A 146 -20.38 -5.87 32.51
C ILE A 146 -20.22 -4.99 31.27
N SER A 147 -19.05 -4.33 31.07
CA SER A 147 -18.79 -3.57 29.83
C SER A 147 -18.80 -4.50 28.62
N MET A 148 -18.12 -5.64 28.68
CA MET A 148 -18.07 -6.62 27.59
C MET A 148 -19.44 -7.24 27.29
N TYR A 149 -20.30 -7.41 28.29
CA TYR A 149 -21.70 -7.80 28.10
C TYR A 149 -22.50 -6.73 27.34
N ARG A 150 -22.40 -5.46 27.77
CA ARG A 150 -23.09 -4.32 27.13
C ARG A 150 -22.64 -4.06 25.68
N GLU A 151 -21.43 -4.49 25.33
CA GLU A 151 -20.91 -4.46 23.95
C GLU A 151 -21.32 -5.69 23.11
N HIS A 152 -22.13 -6.61 23.66
CA HIS A 152 -22.57 -7.87 23.06
C HIS A 152 -21.47 -8.91 22.81
N LEU A 153 -20.31 -8.78 23.47
CA LEU A 153 -19.20 -9.74 23.34
C LEU A 153 -19.39 -11.02 24.16
N LEU A 154 -20.25 -10.99 25.18
CA LEU A 154 -20.52 -12.10 26.09
C LEU A 154 -22.01 -12.42 26.13
N ALA A 155 -22.35 -13.72 26.15
CA ALA A 155 -23.68 -14.20 26.51
C ALA A 155 -23.87 -14.17 28.04
N ILE A 156 -25.13 -14.09 28.50
CA ILE A 156 -25.47 -14.02 29.92
C ILE A 156 -24.90 -15.20 30.74
N ASP A 157 -24.85 -16.39 30.13
CA ASP A 157 -24.29 -17.61 30.74
C ASP A 157 -22.78 -17.53 31.00
N HIS A 158 -22.04 -16.77 30.19
CA HIS A 158 -20.61 -16.50 30.40
C HIS A 158 -20.42 -15.44 31.49
N VAL A 159 -21.25 -14.39 31.49
CA VAL A 159 -21.23 -13.33 32.50
C VAL A 159 -21.43 -13.91 33.92
N GLN A 160 -22.41 -14.80 34.11
CA GLN A 160 -22.66 -15.42 35.41
C GLN A 160 -21.45 -16.21 35.95
N LYS A 161 -20.64 -16.84 35.08
CA LYS A 161 -19.41 -17.57 35.45
C LYS A 161 -18.21 -16.66 35.73
N LEU A 162 -18.24 -15.43 35.19
CA LEU A 162 -17.14 -14.46 35.26
C LEU A 162 -17.31 -13.42 36.38
N LEU A 163 -18.51 -13.19 36.91
CA LEU A 163 -18.76 -12.20 37.97
C LEU A 163 -18.42 -12.71 39.38
N TYR A 164 -17.96 -11.79 40.24
CA TYR A 164 -17.98 -11.98 41.69
C TYR A 164 -19.41 -11.85 42.21
N HIS A 165 -19.88 -12.87 42.92
CA HIS A 165 -21.22 -12.91 43.51
C HIS A 165 -21.17 -12.69 45.02
N GLN A 166 -22.13 -11.92 45.55
CA GLN A 166 -22.38 -11.90 46.99
C GLN A 166 -23.24 -13.10 47.37
N VAL A 167 -22.73 -13.95 48.25
CA VAL A 167 -23.40 -15.13 48.77
C VAL A 167 -23.64 -14.91 50.27
N PRO A 168 -24.78 -15.32 50.86
CA PRO A 168 -24.89 -15.36 52.32
C PRO A 168 -23.78 -16.25 52.90
N SER A 169 -23.17 -15.80 53.99
CA SER A 169 -22.17 -16.57 54.70
C SER A 169 -22.82 -17.54 55.68
N GLU A 170 -22.07 -18.55 56.12
CA GLU A 170 -22.48 -19.49 57.17
C GLU A 170 -22.76 -18.81 58.54
N ILE A 171 -22.35 -17.54 58.69
CA ILE A 171 -22.71 -16.68 59.82
C ILE A 171 -23.92 -15.82 59.41
N GLU A 172 -25.03 -15.95 60.13
CA GLU A 172 -26.24 -15.15 59.91
C GLU A 172 -25.95 -13.64 59.86
N GLY A 173 -26.64 -12.94 58.96
CA GLY A 173 -26.47 -11.50 58.73
C GLY A 173 -25.21 -11.07 57.97
N LYS A 174 -24.21 -11.94 57.78
CA LYS A 174 -23.00 -11.61 56.98
C LYS A 174 -23.09 -12.14 55.55
N ARG A 175 -22.75 -11.31 54.57
CA ARG A 175 -22.56 -11.70 53.16
C ARG A 175 -21.07 -11.80 52.83
N THR A 176 -20.66 -12.82 52.07
CA THR A 176 -19.29 -13.02 51.60
C THR A 176 -19.23 -12.96 50.07
N LEU A 177 -18.11 -12.48 49.52
CA LEU A 177 -17.88 -12.47 48.07
C LEU A 177 -17.25 -13.78 47.62
N ARG A 178 -17.98 -14.54 46.80
CA ARG A 178 -17.47 -15.72 46.09
C ARG A 178 -16.69 -15.27 44.85
N ALA A 179 -15.49 -15.82 44.66
CA ALA A 179 -14.70 -15.55 43.47
C ALA A 179 -15.23 -16.32 42.25
N PRO A 180 -15.12 -15.75 41.03
CA PRO A 180 -15.40 -16.45 39.78
C PRO A 180 -14.65 -17.78 39.70
N THR A 181 -15.29 -18.83 39.16
CA THR A 181 -14.63 -20.11 38.87
C THR A 181 -13.48 -19.93 37.88
N PHE A 182 -13.54 -18.90 37.02
CA PHE A 182 -12.49 -18.49 36.11
C PHE A 182 -11.11 -18.28 36.77
N PHE A 183 -11.04 -17.82 38.03
CA PHE A 183 -9.75 -17.62 38.72
C PHE A 183 -9.23 -18.87 39.44
N VAL A 184 -10.11 -19.86 39.69
CA VAL A 184 -9.81 -21.06 40.48
C VAL A 184 -9.51 -22.26 39.58
N SER A 185 -10.32 -22.45 38.54
CA SER A 185 -10.20 -23.55 37.57
C SER A 185 -8.92 -23.53 36.72
N GLN A 186 -8.14 -22.45 36.77
CA GLN A 186 -6.86 -22.35 36.04
C GLN A 186 -5.75 -23.20 36.68
N ASP A 187 -5.91 -23.61 37.95
CA ASP A 187 -4.96 -24.51 38.63
C ASP A 187 -5.31 -26.00 38.41
N ASP A 188 -6.56 -26.33 38.03
CA ASP A 188 -7.03 -27.71 37.85
C ASP A 188 -6.80 -28.26 36.42
N ASN A 189 -6.29 -29.49 36.32
CA ASN A 189 -5.99 -30.12 35.02
C ASN A 189 -7.19 -30.78 34.32
N ASN A 190 -8.30 -31.05 35.02
CA ASN A 190 -9.33 -31.99 34.56
C ASN A 190 -10.60 -31.36 33.95
N PHE A 191 -10.69 -30.03 33.82
CA PHE A 191 -11.92 -29.37 33.35
C PHE A 191 -11.66 -28.33 32.24
N GLU A 192 -11.87 -28.71 30.97
CA GLU A 192 -12.05 -27.74 29.87
C GLU A 192 -13.40 -27.02 30.01
N THR A 193 -13.44 -25.99 30.85
CA THR A 193 -14.60 -25.09 30.97
C THR A 193 -14.43 -23.89 30.04
N GLU A 194 -15.33 -23.73 29.06
CA GLU A 194 -15.32 -22.58 28.15
C GLU A 194 -15.88 -21.34 28.85
N PHE A 195 -14.99 -20.39 29.16
CA PHE A 195 -15.33 -19.09 29.79
C PHE A 195 -15.56 -17.96 28.79
N PHE A 196 -14.90 -18.04 27.63
CA PHE A 196 -15.01 -17.12 26.51
C PHE A 196 -15.22 -17.93 25.23
N PRO A 197 -16.05 -17.48 24.27
CA PRO A 197 -16.16 -18.15 22.98
C PRO A 197 -14.80 -18.18 22.27
N ARG A 198 -14.38 -19.36 21.78
CA ARG A 198 -13.07 -19.55 21.12
C ARG A 198 -12.80 -18.54 19.98
N ASN A 199 -11.71 -17.79 20.10
CA ASN A 199 -11.27 -16.68 19.22
C ASN A 199 -12.23 -15.48 19.19
N SER A 200 -12.91 -15.18 20.31
CA SER A 200 -13.72 -13.96 20.47
C SER A 200 -12.88 -12.73 20.79
N GLU A 201 -13.47 -11.54 20.57
CA GLU A 201 -12.82 -10.29 20.98
C GLU A 201 -12.69 -10.19 22.51
N ALA A 202 -13.63 -10.76 23.28
CA ALA A 202 -13.56 -10.82 24.74
C ALA A 202 -12.32 -11.60 25.22
N GLU A 203 -12.04 -12.77 24.63
CA GLU A 203 -10.82 -13.55 24.90
C GLU A 203 -9.56 -12.70 24.65
N ARG A 204 -9.46 -12.07 23.47
CA ARG A 204 -8.33 -11.20 23.10
C ARG A 204 -8.12 -10.06 24.11
N ARG A 205 -9.18 -9.31 24.43
CA ARG A 205 -9.12 -8.13 25.32
C ARG A 205 -8.67 -8.52 26.73
N ILE A 206 -9.30 -9.55 27.32
CA ILE A 206 -8.95 -10.04 28.66
C ILE A 206 -7.52 -10.59 28.70
N SER A 207 -7.08 -11.31 27.67
CA SER A 207 -5.70 -11.79 27.56
C SER A 207 -4.67 -10.66 27.48
N PHE A 208 -4.92 -9.64 26.64
CA PHE A 208 -4.03 -8.48 26.56
C PHE A 208 -3.99 -7.72 27.89
N PHE A 209 -5.14 -7.46 28.52
CA PHE A 209 -5.21 -6.82 29.82
C PHE A 209 -4.40 -7.60 30.88
N ALA A 210 -4.60 -8.91 30.98
CA ALA A 210 -3.91 -9.75 31.96
C ALA A 210 -2.38 -9.85 31.72
N GLN A 211 -1.96 -9.90 30.44
CA GLN A 211 -0.55 -9.88 30.06
C GLN A 211 0.10 -8.51 30.31
N SER A 212 -0.60 -7.41 30.02
CA SER A 212 -0.09 -6.05 30.22
C SER A 212 0.22 -5.75 31.70
N LEU A 213 -0.63 -6.22 32.63
CA LEU A 213 -0.40 -6.12 34.08
C LEU A 213 0.72 -7.04 34.60
N ALA A 214 1.28 -7.91 33.76
CA ALA A 214 2.49 -8.67 34.07
C ALA A 214 3.78 -7.87 33.83
N THR A 215 3.71 -6.77 33.07
CA THR A 215 4.86 -5.96 32.66
C THR A 215 5.26 -4.93 33.74
N PRO A 216 6.49 -4.40 33.70
CA PRO A 216 6.85 -3.25 34.51
C PRO A 216 6.03 -2.02 34.10
N MET A 217 5.16 -1.57 35.00
CA MET A 217 4.37 -0.34 34.90
C MET A 217 4.72 0.60 36.06
N PRO A 218 4.76 1.94 35.84
CA PRO A 218 4.81 2.95 36.89
C PRO A 218 3.69 2.77 37.93
N GLU A 219 3.98 3.13 39.17
CA GLU A 219 3.03 3.02 40.28
C GLU A 219 1.87 4.02 40.10
N PRO A 220 0.61 3.61 40.36
CA PRO A 220 -0.55 4.47 40.18
C PRO A 220 -0.66 5.49 41.32
N LEU A 221 -0.71 6.78 40.98
CA LEU A 221 -1.10 7.86 41.90
C LEU A 221 -2.62 7.83 42.17
N PRO A 222 -3.12 8.37 43.29
CA PRO A 222 -4.55 8.60 43.49
C PRO A 222 -5.17 9.45 42.38
N VAL A 223 -6.47 9.26 42.11
CA VAL A 223 -7.18 10.04 41.07
C VAL A 223 -7.08 11.55 41.30
N ASP A 224 -7.10 12.02 42.54
CA ASP A 224 -6.98 13.44 42.90
C ASP A 224 -5.62 14.04 42.51
N ASN A 225 -4.55 13.25 42.54
CA ASN A 225 -3.17 13.64 42.20
C ASN A 225 -2.82 13.41 40.72
N MET A 226 -3.70 12.75 39.95
CA MET A 226 -3.51 12.52 38.52
C MET A 226 -3.46 13.84 37.71
N PRO A 227 -2.56 14.01 36.73
CA PRO A 227 -2.60 15.17 35.81
C PRO A 227 -3.88 15.24 34.98
N THR A 228 -4.14 16.40 34.38
CA THR A 228 -5.30 16.61 33.50
C THR A 228 -4.90 16.33 32.05
N PHE A 229 -5.77 15.70 31.27
CA PHE A 229 -5.49 15.44 29.86
C PHE A 229 -6.71 15.62 28.95
N THR A 230 -6.44 15.96 27.69
CA THR A 230 -7.43 16.08 26.62
C THR A 230 -7.21 14.99 25.58
N VAL A 231 -8.23 14.18 25.27
CA VAL A 231 -8.27 13.39 24.02
C VAL A 231 -8.69 14.32 22.89
N PHE A 232 -7.94 14.32 21.80
CA PHE A 232 -8.14 15.21 20.67
C PHE A 232 -8.31 14.44 19.36
N THR A 233 -9.47 14.59 18.72
CA THR A 233 -9.82 13.88 17.48
C THR A 233 -10.21 14.82 16.34
N PRO A 234 -9.49 14.82 15.20
CA PRO A 234 -9.90 15.53 14.00
C PRO A 234 -10.97 14.75 13.23
N HIS A 235 -12.01 15.45 12.76
CA HIS A 235 -13.12 14.92 11.95
C HIS A 235 -13.34 15.81 10.72
N TYR A 236 -13.54 15.22 9.55
CA TYR A 236 -13.71 15.97 8.29
C TYR A 236 -14.87 15.49 7.42
N SER A 237 -14.97 14.18 7.20
CA SER A 237 -16.03 13.58 6.37
C SER A 237 -16.36 12.13 6.78
N GLU A 238 -15.89 11.71 7.94
CA GLU A 238 -16.18 10.43 8.54
C GLU A 238 -17.67 10.33 8.89
N LYS A 239 -18.25 9.16 8.66
CA LYS A 239 -19.63 8.88 9.06
C LYS A 239 -19.72 8.95 10.59
N ILE A 240 -20.59 9.83 11.10
CA ILE A 240 -20.82 9.95 12.54
C ILE A 240 -21.50 8.68 13.04
N LEU A 241 -22.63 8.34 12.44
CA LEU A 241 -23.43 7.15 12.73
C LEU A 241 -24.04 6.65 11.41
N LEU A 242 -24.17 5.33 11.24
CA LEU A 242 -24.68 4.75 9.99
C LEU A 242 -26.19 4.97 9.85
N SER A 243 -26.65 5.32 8.65
CA SER A 243 -28.08 5.36 8.35
C SER A 243 -28.64 3.95 8.11
N LEU A 244 -29.93 3.75 8.40
CA LEU A 244 -30.61 2.48 8.09
C LEU A 244 -30.52 2.13 6.59
N ARG A 245 -30.47 3.16 5.73
CA ARG A 245 -30.35 3.00 4.28
C ARG A 245 -29.01 2.38 3.89
N GLU A 246 -27.90 2.85 4.42
CA GLU A 246 -26.55 2.31 4.17
C GLU A 246 -26.37 0.90 4.77
N ILE A 247 -27.07 0.62 5.87
CA ILE A 247 -27.04 -0.69 6.54
C ILE A 247 -27.74 -1.78 5.69
N ILE A 248 -28.87 -1.43 5.05
CA ILE A 248 -29.80 -2.39 4.42
C ILE A 248 -29.76 -2.36 2.88
N ARG A 249 -29.32 -1.27 2.23
CA ARG A 249 -29.11 -1.26 0.77
C ARG A 249 -27.67 -1.61 0.40
N GLU A 250 -27.51 -2.08 -0.83
CA GLU A 250 -26.22 -2.09 -1.51
C GLU A 250 -25.82 -0.62 -1.80
N ASP A 251 -24.79 -0.12 -1.11
CA ASP A 251 -24.29 1.27 -1.28
C ASP A 251 -23.67 1.53 -2.67
N ASP A 252 -23.19 0.48 -3.34
CA ASP A 252 -22.60 0.54 -4.67
C ASP A 252 -23.23 -0.53 -5.60
N GLN A 253 -23.41 -0.19 -6.87
CA GLN A 253 -23.95 -1.08 -7.92
C GLN A 253 -23.06 -2.30 -8.20
N PHE A 254 -21.85 -2.30 -7.64
CA PHE A 254 -20.86 -3.37 -7.76
C PHE A 254 -20.64 -4.15 -6.45
N SER A 255 -21.39 -3.84 -5.38
CA SER A 255 -21.47 -4.72 -4.20
C SER A 255 -22.44 -5.88 -4.47
N ARG A 256 -22.21 -7.03 -3.82
CA ARG A 256 -23.11 -8.19 -3.84
C ARG A 256 -23.77 -8.47 -2.47
N VAL A 257 -23.47 -7.65 -1.45
CA VAL A 257 -23.85 -7.88 -0.04
C VAL A 257 -24.17 -6.54 0.61
N THR A 258 -25.16 -6.54 1.52
CA THR A 258 -25.47 -5.38 2.37
C THR A 258 -24.49 -5.27 3.55
N LEU A 259 -24.30 -4.08 4.11
CA LEU A 259 -23.44 -3.89 5.29
C LEU A 259 -23.88 -4.77 6.46
N LEU A 260 -25.19 -4.91 6.69
CA LEU A 260 -25.71 -5.76 7.77
C LEU A 260 -25.38 -7.24 7.58
N GLU A 261 -25.54 -7.78 6.37
CA GLU A 261 -25.20 -9.18 6.08
C GLU A 261 -23.69 -9.44 6.21
N TYR A 262 -22.86 -8.48 5.81
CA TYR A 262 -21.40 -8.56 5.99
C TYR A 262 -21.02 -8.58 7.47
N LEU A 263 -21.54 -7.66 8.27
CA LEU A 263 -21.29 -7.60 9.72
C LEU A 263 -21.79 -8.86 10.45
N LYS A 264 -22.96 -9.41 10.08
CA LYS A 264 -23.49 -10.68 10.61
C LYS A 264 -22.54 -11.87 10.35
N GLN A 265 -21.88 -11.91 9.18
CA GLN A 265 -20.95 -12.98 8.84
C GLN A 265 -19.63 -12.88 9.61
N LEU A 266 -19.16 -11.66 9.87
CA LEU A 266 -17.91 -11.35 10.56
C LEU A 266 -18.04 -11.46 12.09
N HIS A 267 -19.17 -11.01 12.66
CA HIS A 267 -19.47 -11.01 14.10
C HIS A 267 -20.70 -11.88 14.46
N PRO A 268 -20.72 -13.20 14.18
CA PRO A 268 -21.91 -14.03 14.36
C PRO A 268 -22.34 -14.16 15.82
N VAL A 269 -21.39 -14.41 16.74
CA VAL A 269 -21.68 -14.59 18.18
C VAL A 269 -22.23 -13.31 18.79
N GLU A 270 -21.68 -12.16 18.39
CA GLU A 270 -22.12 -10.85 18.89
C GLU A 270 -23.48 -10.44 18.33
N TRP A 271 -23.79 -10.85 17.09
CA TRP A 271 -25.14 -10.70 16.53
C TRP A 271 -26.16 -11.56 17.29
N ASP A 272 -25.82 -12.81 17.61
CA ASP A 272 -26.69 -13.70 18.38
C ASP A 272 -26.92 -13.16 19.81
N CYS A 273 -25.87 -12.62 20.46
CA CYS A 273 -25.99 -11.92 21.74
C CYS A 273 -26.87 -10.66 21.64
N PHE A 274 -26.67 -9.84 20.61
CA PHE A 274 -27.47 -8.63 20.35
C PHE A 274 -28.96 -8.93 20.12
N VAL A 275 -29.28 -9.99 19.37
CA VAL A 275 -30.66 -10.42 19.13
C VAL A 275 -31.31 -10.89 20.44
N LYS A 276 -30.62 -11.70 21.26
CA LYS A 276 -31.12 -12.14 22.57
C LYS A 276 -31.39 -10.96 23.51
N ASP A 277 -30.41 -10.06 23.64
CA ASP A 277 -30.51 -8.84 24.45
C ASP A 277 -31.65 -7.91 23.99
N THR A 278 -31.86 -7.80 22.68
CA THR A 278 -32.98 -7.01 22.11
C THR A 278 -34.34 -7.70 22.30
N LYS A 279 -34.41 -9.05 22.32
CA LYS A 279 -35.64 -9.78 22.67
C LYS A 279 -36.05 -9.52 24.12
N ILE A 280 -35.12 -9.66 25.07
CA ILE A 280 -35.37 -9.42 26.50
C ILE A 280 -35.88 -7.99 26.73
N LEU A 281 -35.24 -6.99 26.10
CA LEU A 281 -35.69 -5.60 26.19
C LEU A 281 -37.11 -5.40 25.65
N ALA A 282 -37.47 -6.08 24.55
CA ALA A 282 -38.82 -6.01 23.98
C ALA A 282 -39.87 -6.69 24.89
N GLU A 283 -39.51 -7.80 25.54
CA GLU A 283 -40.34 -8.48 26.55
C GLU A 283 -40.56 -7.59 27.78
N GLU A 284 -39.50 -6.96 28.32
CA GLU A 284 -39.58 -6.01 29.43
C GLU A 284 -40.41 -4.77 29.09
N THR A 285 -40.23 -4.19 27.89
CA THR A 285 -40.99 -3.01 27.45
C THR A 285 -42.47 -3.35 27.28
N ALA A 286 -42.79 -4.50 26.66
CA ALA A 286 -44.17 -4.96 26.51
C ALA A 286 -44.82 -5.28 27.86
N ALA A 287 -44.07 -5.76 28.86
CA ALA A 287 -44.58 -5.96 30.22
C ALA A 287 -44.86 -4.62 30.95
N TYR A 288 -44.14 -3.55 30.61
CA TYR A 288 -44.30 -2.23 31.22
C TYR A 288 -45.41 -1.39 30.55
N GLU A 289 -45.59 -1.51 29.24
CA GLU A 289 -46.65 -0.81 28.49
C GLU A 289 -48.05 -1.38 28.74
N ASN A 290 -48.17 -2.69 29.03
CA ASN A 290 -49.45 -3.37 29.27
C ASN A 290 -49.74 -3.54 30.77
N GLY A 291 -49.80 -2.42 31.50
CA GLY A 291 -49.95 -2.41 32.96
C GLY A 291 -51.15 -3.21 33.52
N ASP A 292 -50.90 -3.94 34.60
CA ASP A 292 -51.82 -4.69 35.50
C ASP A 292 -52.79 -5.73 34.92
N ASP A 293 -53.09 -5.78 33.62
CA ASP A 293 -54.00 -6.79 33.04
C ASP A 293 -53.27 -8.10 32.65
N SER A 294 -52.45 -8.63 33.57
CA SER A 294 -51.55 -9.78 33.34
C SER A 294 -52.25 -11.12 33.11
N GLU A 295 -53.57 -11.22 33.28
CA GLU A 295 -54.33 -12.48 33.16
C GLU A 295 -54.95 -12.75 31.77
N LYS A 296 -54.77 -11.87 30.76
CA LYS A 296 -55.46 -12.00 29.45
C LYS A 296 -54.62 -12.13 28.19
N LEU A 297 -53.31 -12.34 28.32
CA LEU A 297 -52.45 -12.84 27.24
C LEU A 297 -51.72 -14.09 27.74
N SER A 298 -52.05 -15.25 27.18
CA SER A 298 -51.28 -16.47 27.45
C SER A 298 -49.82 -16.27 27.07
N GLU A 299 -48.89 -16.88 27.82
CA GLU A 299 -47.46 -16.85 27.49
C GLU A 299 -47.21 -17.23 26.02
N ASP A 300 -47.96 -18.21 25.50
CA ASP A 300 -47.89 -18.65 24.11
C ASP A 300 -48.37 -17.60 23.10
N GLY A 301 -49.34 -16.76 23.47
CA GLY A 301 -49.83 -15.64 22.64
C GLY A 301 -48.83 -14.48 22.53
N LEU A 302 -48.03 -14.25 23.58
CA LEU A 302 -46.94 -13.28 23.56
C LEU A 302 -45.70 -13.85 22.86
N LYS A 303 -45.29 -15.08 23.20
CA LYS A 303 -44.18 -15.81 22.55
C LYS A 303 -44.42 -15.96 21.04
N SER A 304 -45.62 -16.33 20.60
CA SER A 304 -45.92 -16.44 19.17
C SER A 304 -45.83 -15.11 18.42
N LYS A 305 -46.34 -14.00 18.98
CA LYS A 305 -46.15 -12.66 18.38
C LYS A 305 -44.69 -12.22 18.33
N ILE A 306 -43.89 -12.63 19.31
CA ILE A 306 -42.45 -12.36 19.33
C ILE A 306 -41.76 -13.22 18.27
N ASP A 307 -42.00 -14.53 18.20
CA ASP A 307 -41.36 -15.42 17.23
C ASP A 307 -41.87 -15.26 15.78
N ASP A 308 -43.06 -14.69 15.56
CA ASP A 308 -43.56 -14.27 14.23
C ASP A 308 -42.80 -13.05 13.66
N LEU A 309 -42.01 -12.34 14.48
CA LEU A 309 -41.08 -11.33 13.97
C LEU A 309 -39.88 -12.05 13.33
N PRO A 310 -39.61 -11.88 12.02
CA PRO A 310 -38.49 -12.52 11.36
C PRO A 310 -37.16 -11.80 11.67
N PHE A 311 -36.74 -11.81 12.94
CA PHE A 311 -35.51 -11.21 13.48
C PHE A 311 -34.25 -11.56 12.65
N TYR A 312 -34.28 -12.69 11.95
CA TYR A 312 -33.17 -13.20 11.15
C TYR A 312 -33.00 -12.50 9.80
N CYS A 313 -34.09 -12.22 9.06
CA CYS A 313 -34.04 -11.98 7.61
C CYS A 313 -34.13 -10.52 7.14
N ILE A 314 -34.74 -9.62 7.89
CA ILE A 314 -34.63 -8.16 7.77
C ILE A 314 -34.85 -7.62 9.17
N GLY A 315 -34.02 -6.68 9.63
CA GLY A 315 -34.25 -6.02 10.91
C GLY A 315 -35.60 -5.28 10.85
N PHE A 316 -36.53 -5.70 11.70
CA PHE A 316 -37.78 -5.03 12.06
C PHE A 316 -38.77 -4.79 10.91
N LYS A 317 -39.82 -5.62 10.85
CA LYS A 317 -41.10 -5.24 10.23
C LYS A 317 -41.91 -4.27 11.11
N SER A 318 -41.60 -4.17 12.40
CA SER A 318 -42.07 -3.10 13.28
C SER A 318 -41.30 -1.82 12.98
N ALA A 319 -42.00 -0.72 12.70
CA ALA A 319 -41.40 0.57 12.36
C ALA A 319 -40.94 1.39 13.59
N ALA A 320 -40.83 0.77 14.78
CA ALA A 320 -40.44 1.46 16.00
C ALA A 320 -39.05 2.12 15.85
N PRO A 321 -38.91 3.43 16.16
CA PRO A 321 -37.67 4.16 15.94
C PRO A 321 -36.53 3.67 16.84
N GLU A 322 -36.83 3.12 18.01
CA GLU A 322 -35.86 2.67 19.00
C GLU A 322 -35.05 1.45 18.54
N TYR A 323 -35.72 0.38 18.08
CA TYR A 323 -35.03 -0.82 17.56
C TYR A 323 -34.22 -0.50 16.28
N THR A 324 -34.74 0.42 15.47
CA THR A 324 -34.03 0.97 14.31
C THR A 324 -32.73 1.65 14.74
N LEU A 325 -32.79 2.53 15.75
CA LEU A 325 -31.63 3.22 16.32
C LEU A 325 -30.64 2.24 16.97
N ARG A 326 -31.12 1.27 17.77
CA ARG A 326 -30.29 0.25 18.42
C ARG A 326 -29.46 -0.54 17.40
N THR A 327 -30.05 -0.86 16.25
CA THR A 327 -29.39 -1.58 15.15
C THR A 327 -28.40 -0.69 14.40
N ARG A 328 -28.72 0.59 14.19
CA ARG A 328 -27.77 1.59 13.67
C ARG A 328 -26.54 1.72 14.58
N ILE A 329 -26.74 1.74 15.90
CA ILE A 329 -25.68 1.77 16.91
C ILE A 329 -24.83 0.49 16.86
N TRP A 330 -25.46 -0.69 16.90
CA TRP A 330 -24.76 -1.98 16.84
C TRP A 330 -23.85 -2.09 15.60
N ALA A 331 -24.35 -1.68 14.43
CA ALA A 331 -23.58 -1.65 13.19
C ALA A 331 -22.47 -0.59 13.19
N SER A 332 -22.73 0.58 13.79
CA SER A 332 -21.77 1.69 13.85
C SER A 332 -20.59 1.39 14.77
N LEU A 333 -20.84 0.72 15.91
CA LEU A 333 -19.81 0.23 16.84
C LEU A 333 -18.89 -0.83 16.21
N ARG A 334 -19.36 -1.55 15.18
CA ARG A 334 -18.55 -2.55 14.44
C ARG A 334 -17.93 -2.01 13.16
N SER A 335 -18.19 -0.74 12.85
CA SER A 335 -17.72 -0.04 11.65
C SER A 335 -16.78 1.12 12.01
N GLN A 336 -16.17 1.74 10.99
CA GLN A 336 -15.24 2.87 11.17
C GLN A 336 -15.97 4.21 11.28
N THR A 337 -16.79 4.35 12.33
CA THR A 337 -17.61 5.54 12.61
C THR A 337 -17.04 6.40 13.73
N LEU A 338 -17.32 7.70 13.72
CA LEU A 338 -16.96 8.58 14.84
C LEU A 338 -17.68 8.17 16.13
N TYR A 339 -18.93 7.67 16.05
CA TYR A 339 -19.66 7.17 17.23
C TYR A 339 -18.88 6.07 17.97
N ARG A 340 -18.21 5.15 17.23
CA ARG A 340 -17.32 4.15 17.84
C ARG A 340 -16.19 4.83 18.61
N THR A 341 -15.48 5.76 18.00
CA THR A 341 -14.37 6.49 18.63
C THR A 341 -14.84 7.28 19.86
N VAL A 342 -15.96 7.98 19.78
CA VAL A 342 -16.51 8.74 20.91
C VAL A 342 -16.92 7.80 22.05
N SER A 343 -17.64 6.72 21.75
CA SER A 343 -18.03 5.71 22.76
C SER A 343 -16.83 5.06 23.44
N GLY A 344 -15.81 4.69 22.67
CA GLY A 344 -14.59 4.06 23.18
C GLY A 344 -13.80 4.98 24.10
N PHE A 345 -13.47 6.19 23.66
CA PHE A 345 -12.65 7.12 24.45
C PHE A 345 -13.41 7.77 25.62
N MET A 346 -14.74 7.82 25.59
CA MET A 346 -15.56 8.16 26.77
C MET A 346 -15.48 7.11 27.89
N ASN A 347 -14.92 5.92 27.64
CA ASN A 347 -14.59 4.99 28.73
C ASN A 347 -13.52 5.54 29.69
N TYR A 348 -12.73 6.57 29.33
CA TYR A 348 -11.88 7.26 30.30
C TYR A 348 -12.67 7.92 31.43
N ALA A 349 -13.78 8.61 31.11
CA ALA A 349 -14.65 9.19 32.12
C ALA A 349 -15.20 8.10 33.06
N ARG A 350 -15.64 6.97 32.50
CA ARG A 350 -16.13 5.81 33.27
C ARG A 350 -15.04 5.19 34.15
N ALA A 351 -13.83 5.03 33.62
CA ALA A 351 -12.68 4.50 34.35
C ALA A 351 -12.29 5.43 35.52
N ILE A 352 -12.25 6.74 35.30
CA ILE A 352 -11.94 7.73 36.35
C ILE A 352 -13.02 7.74 37.44
N LYS A 353 -14.32 7.75 37.07
CA LYS A 353 -15.44 7.60 38.03
C LYS A 353 -15.29 6.32 38.86
N LEU A 354 -15.00 5.18 38.22
CA LEU A 354 -14.83 3.88 38.88
C LEU A 354 -13.64 3.87 39.84
N LEU A 355 -12.46 4.32 39.40
CA LEU A 355 -11.26 4.36 40.22
C LEU A 355 -11.44 5.28 41.43
N TYR A 356 -12.00 6.48 41.22
CA TYR A 356 -12.25 7.43 42.31
C TYR A 356 -13.22 6.88 43.35
N ARG A 357 -14.29 6.20 42.91
CA ARG A 357 -15.26 5.52 43.78
C ARG A 357 -14.66 4.35 44.57
N VAL A 358 -13.74 3.59 43.97
CA VAL A 358 -13.08 2.44 44.62
C VAL A 358 -12.01 2.90 45.62
N GLU A 359 -11.31 3.99 45.32
CA GLU A 359 -10.23 4.54 46.16
C GLU A 359 -10.73 5.43 47.30
N ASN A 360 -11.93 6.00 47.21
CA ASN A 360 -12.56 6.80 48.26
C ASN A 360 -13.83 6.14 48.85
N PRO A 361 -13.68 5.07 49.67
CA PRO A 361 -14.77 4.47 50.46
C PRO A 361 -15.68 5.46 51.18
N GLU A 362 -15.10 6.50 51.78
CA GLU A 362 -15.80 7.46 52.63
C GLU A 362 -16.82 8.28 51.83
N LEU A 363 -16.52 8.62 50.57
CA LEU A 363 -17.44 9.29 49.67
C LEU A 363 -18.72 8.46 49.47
N VAL A 364 -18.57 7.14 49.33
CA VAL A 364 -19.71 6.21 49.15
C VAL A 364 -20.51 6.05 50.45
N GLN A 365 -19.86 6.15 51.61
CA GLN A 365 -20.53 6.12 52.92
C GLN A 365 -21.27 7.43 53.22
N TYR A 366 -20.65 8.57 52.91
CA TYR A 366 -21.23 9.91 53.06
C TYR A 366 -22.51 10.08 52.24
N PHE A 367 -22.48 9.64 50.98
CA PHE A 367 -23.66 9.62 50.10
C PHE A 367 -24.49 8.32 50.22
N GLY A 368 -24.41 7.60 51.35
CA GLY A 368 -25.04 6.30 51.54
C GLY A 368 -26.58 6.25 51.40
N GLY A 369 -27.24 7.42 51.38
CA GLY A 369 -28.68 7.58 51.09
C GLY A 369 -29.01 8.45 49.87
N ASP A 370 -28.02 8.99 49.16
CA ASP A 370 -28.20 9.87 48.00
C ASP A 370 -27.34 9.41 46.81
N PRO A 371 -27.86 8.54 45.93
CA PRO A 371 -27.12 8.04 44.78
C PRO A 371 -26.89 9.10 43.68
N GLU A 372 -27.73 10.15 43.62
CA GLU A 372 -27.60 11.22 42.62
C GLU A 372 -26.48 12.19 43.00
N GLY A 373 -26.42 12.59 44.28
CA GLY A 373 -25.31 13.38 44.83
C GLY A 373 -23.95 12.70 44.68
N LEU A 374 -23.89 11.37 44.88
CA LEU A 374 -22.69 10.58 44.62
C LEU A 374 -22.27 10.67 43.13
N GLU A 375 -23.18 10.38 42.20
CA GLU A 375 -22.84 10.38 40.77
C GLU A 375 -22.42 11.78 40.29
N LEU A 376 -23.05 12.85 40.80
CA LEU A 376 -22.67 14.24 40.52
C LEU A 376 -21.25 14.56 41.03
N ALA A 377 -20.86 14.04 42.19
CA ALA A 377 -19.51 14.19 42.73
C ALA A 377 -18.47 13.44 41.86
N LEU A 378 -18.78 12.19 41.47
CA LEU A 378 -17.94 11.41 40.56
C LEU A 378 -17.81 12.09 39.18
N GLU A 379 -18.87 12.71 38.66
CA GLU A 379 -18.85 13.49 37.42
C GLU A 379 -17.99 14.73 37.51
N ARG A 380 -18.11 15.50 38.60
CA ARG A 380 -17.28 16.69 38.83
C ARG A 380 -15.80 16.32 38.82
N MET A 381 -15.44 15.19 39.42
CA MET A 381 -14.07 14.69 39.43
C MET A 381 -13.60 14.26 38.03
N ALA A 382 -14.39 13.48 37.30
CA ALA A 382 -14.08 13.06 35.94
C ALA A 382 -13.90 14.26 34.98
N ARG A 383 -14.84 15.23 34.99
CA ARG A 383 -14.79 16.47 34.19
C ARG A 383 -13.59 17.37 34.50
N ARG A 384 -12.98 17.23 35.69
CA ARG A 384 -11.77 17.97 36.07
C ARG A 384 -10.49 17.34 35.51
N LYS A 385 -10.44 16.01 35.36
CA LYS A 385 -9.24 15.27 34.93
C LYS A 385 -9.22 14.92 33.45
N PHE A 386 -10.38 14.76 32.83
CA PHE A 386 -10.52 14.32 31.44
C PHE A 386 -11.40 15.28 30.63
N ARG A 387 -10.94 15.58 29.41
CA ARG A 387 -11.71 16.26 28.37
C ARG A 387 -11.60 15.50 27.05
N PHE A 388 -12.66 15.54 26.26
CA PHE A 388 -12.66 14.99 24.90
C PHE A 388 -13.09 16.09 23.93
N LEU A 389 -12.14 16.51 23.11
CA LEU A 389 -12.29 17.53 22.08
C LEU A 389 -12.33 16.87 20.70
N VAL A 390 -13.43 17.04 19.97
CA VAL A 390 -13.55 16.64 18.57
C VAL A 390 -13.55 17.90 17.71
N SER A 391 -12.65 17.97 16.74
CA SER A 391 -12.58 19.07 15.76
C SER A 391 -13.38 18.72 14.52
N MET A 392 -14.56 19.32 14.38
CA MET A 392 -15.47 19.20 13.24
C MET A 392 -15.46 20.50 12.42
N GLN A 393 -14.35 20.80 11.75
CA GLN A 393 -14.19 22.01 10.91
C GLN A 393 -15.39 22.30 9.98
N ARG A 394 -16.06 21.25 9.48
CA ARG A 394 -17.19 21.35 8.53
C ARG A 394 -18.58 21.43 9.16
N LEU A 395 -18.74 21.47 10.49
CA LEU A 395 -20.04 21.41 11.18
C LEU A 395 -21.05 22.46 10.65
N SER A 396 -20.60 23.69 10.42
CA SER A 396 -21.41 24.79 9.87
C SER A 396 -21.94 24.55 8.45
N LYS A 397 -21.39 23.54 7.75
CA LYS A 397 -21.64 23.14 6.36
C LYS A 397 -22.07 21.66 6.27
N PHE A 398 -22.52 21.07 7.37
CA PHE A 398 -23.17 19.75 7.39
C PHE A 398 -24.55 19.80 6.75
N LYS A 399 -25.00 18.66 6.22
CA LYS A 399 -26.40 18.44 5.84
C LYS A 399 -27.27 18.17 7.06
N ASP A 400 -28.58 18.22 6.88
CA ASP A 400 -29.56 17.95 7.94
C ASP A 400 -29.36 16.58 8.60
N ASP A 401 -29.05 15.54 7.81
CA ASP A 401 -28.75 14.19 8.31
C ASP A 401 -27.42 14.11 9.07
N GLU A 402 -26.39 14.83 8.62
CA GLU A 402 -25.11 14.93 9.33
C GLU A 402 -25.26 15.69 10.66
N MET A 403 -26.10 16.74 10.68
CA MET A 403 -26.40 17.57 11.86
C MET A 403 -27.23 16.80 12.90
N GLU A 404 -28.26 16.06 12.49
CA GLU A 404 -29.06 15.20 13.39
C GLU A 404 -28.17 14.18 14.12
N ASN A 405 -27.26 13.53 13.39
CA ASN A 405 -26.32 12.57 13.98
C ASN A 405 -25.30 13.23 14.92
N ALA A 406 -24.88 14.48 14.66
CA ALA A 406 -24.01 15.25 15.55
C ALA A 406 -24.72 15.69 16.84
N GLU A 407 -25.98 16.09 16.75
CA GLU A 407 -26.81 16.43 17.91
C GLU A 407 -27.15 15.18 18.75
N PHE A 408 -27.42 14.03 18.11
CA PHE A 408 -27.56 12.76 18.82
C PHE A 408 -26.30 12.40 19.63
N LEU A 409 -25.12 12.61 19.04
CA LEU A 409 -23.82 12.37 19.69
C LEU A 409 -23.62 13.27 20.93
N LEU A 410 -24.00 14.56 20.85
CA LEU A 410 -23.98 15.49 21.99
C LEU A 410 -25.00 15.14 23.08
N ARG A 411 -26.17 14.59 22.73
CA ARG A 411 -27.16 14.11 23.70
C ARG A 411 -26.70 12.83 24.41
N ALA A 412 -26.09 11.90 23.68
CA ALA A 412 -25.56 10.66 24.23
C ALA A 412 -24.32 10.88 25.13
N TYR A 413 -23.53 11.92 24.84
CA TYR A 413 -22.33 12.27 25.60
C TYR A 413 -22.26 13.79 25.86
N PRO A 414 -23.00 14.33 26.85
CA PRO A 414 -23.11 15.78 27.08
C PRO A 414 -21.78 16.51 27.36
N ASP A 415 -20.79 15.79 27.90
CA ASP A 415 -19.46 16.31 28.21
C ASP A 415 -18.49 16.32 27.01
N LEU A 416 -18.92 15.82 25.85
CA LEU A 416 -18.16 15.91 24.60
C LEU A 416 -18.09 17.37 24.16
N GLN A 417 -16.89 17.83 23.83
CA GLN A 417 -16.66 19.16 23.31
C GLN A 417 -16.41 19.09 21.80
N ILE A 418 -17.16 19.86 21.02
CA ILE A 418 -17.01 19.95 19.56
C ILE A 418 -16.51 21.34 19.20
N ALA A 419 -15.34 21.40 18.57
CA ALA A 419 -14.80 22.62 17.97
C ALA A 419 -15.13 22.66 16.48
N TYR A 420 -15.44 23.84 15.94
CA TYR A 420 -15.73 24.02 14.51
C TYR A 420 -15.37 25.43 14.02
N LEU A 421 -15.34 25.60 12.70
CA LEU A 421 -15.20 26.90 12.05
C LEU A 421 -16.57 27.54 11.80
N ASP A 422 -16.74 28.72 12.39
CA ASP A 422 -17.86 29.62 12.17
C ASP A 422 -17.39 30.77 11.28
N GLU A 423 -18.12 31.06 10.20
CA GLU A 423 -17.73 32.01 9.15
C GLU A 423 -18.76 33.14 9.11
N GLU A 424 -18.35 34.36 9.45
CA GLU A 424 -19.17 35.55 9.23
C GLU A 424 -18.86 36.17 7.86
N PRO A 425 -19.89 36.63 7.11
CA PRO A 425 -19.67 37.38 5.88
C PRO A 425 -18.89 38.68 6.17
N ALA A 426 -18.13 39.12 5.19
CA ALA A 426 -17.40 40.38 5.29
C ALA A 426 -18.35 41.58 5.42
N LEU A 427 -17.92 42.62 6.14
CA LEU A 427 -18.69 43.86 6.30
C LEU A 427 -18.66 44.74 5.03
N ASN A 428 -17.63 44.58 4.21
CA ASN A 428 -17.38 45.27 2.95
C ASN A 428 -17.16 44.24 1.83
N GLU A 429 -17.55 44.55 0.58
CA GLU A 429 -17.46 43.58 -0.54
C GLU A 429 -16.01 43.17 -0.91
N ASP A 430 -15.01 43.99 -0.57
CA ASP A 430 -13.59 43.74 -0.84
C ASP A 430 -12.83 43.01 0.29
N GLU A 431 -13.47 42.73 1.43
CA GLU A 431 -12.83 42.08 2.59
C GLU A 431 -13.01 40.55 2.60
N GLU A 432 -12.05 39.81 3.19
CA GLU A 432 -12.20 38.37 3.43
C GLU A 432 -13.19 38.09 4.58
N PRO A 433 -13.95 36.96 4.55
CA PRO A 433 -14.87 36.60 5.62
C PRO A 433 -14.14 36.38 6.95
N ARG A 434 -14.76 36.82 8.05
CA ARG A 434 -14.19 36.66 9.40
C ARG A 434 -14.41 35.24 9.88
N VAL A 435 -13.31 34.52 10.12
CA VAL A 435 -13.36 33.13 10.59
C VAL A 435 -13.14 33.08 12.10
N TYR A 436 -14.03 32.37 12.79
CA TYR A 436 -13.99 32.12 14.22
C TYR A 436 -13.83 30.62 14.50
N SER A 437 -12.94 30.27 15.43
CA SER A 437 -12.92 28.94 16.04
C SER A 437 -13.92 28.94 17.20
N SER A 438 -14.89 28.04 17.17
CA SER A 438 -16.03 28.03 18.10
C SER A 438 -16.15 26.67 18.81
N LEU A 439 -16.46 26.69 20.11
CA LEU A 439 -16.63 25.49 20.94
C LEU A 439 -18.07 25.34 21.44
N ILE A 440 -18.66 24.16 21.25
CA ILE A 440 -19.95 23.74 21.82
C ILE A 440 -19.81 22.41 22.58
N ASP A 441 -20.78 22.13 23.45
CA ASP A 441 -20.98 20.83 24.11
C ASP A 441 -22.48 20.58 24.36
N GLY A 442 -22.84 19.41 24.90
CA GLY A 442 -24.24 19.00 25.10
C GLY A 442 -25.00 19.83 26.15
N HIS A 443 -24.29 20.60 26.97
CA HIS A 443 -24.87 21.52 27.97
C HIS A 443 -25.11 22.94 27.43
N CYS A 444 -24.80 23.22 26.16
CA CYS A 444 -25.02 24.53 25.55
C CYS A 444 -26.50 24.76 25.19
N GLU A 445 -27.00 25.96 25.47
CA GLU A 445 -28.35 26.42 25.11
C GLU A 445 -28.61 26.28 23.60
N MET A 446 -29.81 25.85 23.23
CA MET A 446 -30.29 25.84 21.84
C MET A 446 -30.85 27.21 21.49
N LEU A 447 -30.37 27.80 20.40
CA LEU A 447 -30.88 29.04 19.83
C LEU A 447 -32.11 28.76 18.94
N GLU A 448 -32.91 29.79 18.67
CA GLU A 448 -34.11 29.72 17.80
C GLU A 448 -33.81 29.18 16.38
N ASN A 449 -32.58 29.36 15.90
CA ASN A 449 -32.11 28.84 14.61
C ASN A 449 -31.72 27.35 14.63
N GLY A 450 -32.00 26.63 15.73
CA GLY A 450 -31.69 25.21 15.90
C GLY A 450 -30.21 24.88 16.17
N ARG A 451 -29.33 25.89 16.29
CA ARG A 451 -27.90 25.70 16.62
C ARG A 451 -27.64 25.91 18.11
N ARG A 452 -26.63 25.23 18.64
CA ARG A 452 -26.14 25.46 20.01
C ARG A 452 -25.34 26.75 20.10
N ARG A 453 -25.60 27.55 21.13
CA ARG A 453 -24.83 28.75 21.47
C ARG A 453 -23.39 28.38 21.84
N PRO A 454 -22.35 28.91 21.16
CA PRO A 454 -20.95 28.60 21.50
C PRO A 454 -20.58 29.05 22.92
N LYS A 455 -19.89 28.19 23.67
CA LYS A 455 -19.28 28.53 24.97
C LYS A 455 -18.07 29.46 24.82
N PHE A 456 -17.28 29.21 23.79
CA PHE A 456 -16.19 30.08 23.38
C PHE A 456 -16.27 30.31 21.87
N ARG A 457 -15.95 31.54 21.45
CA ARG A 457 -15.90 31.96 20.05
C ARG A 457 -14.69 32.88 19.90
N VAL A 458 -13.66 32.40 19.22
CA VAL A 458 -12.35 33.07 19.14
C VAL A 458 -12.07 33.43 17.69
N GLN A 459 -11.88 34.72 17.41
CA GLN A 459 -11.55 35.19 16.07
C GLN A 459 -10.14 34.71 15.68
N LEU A 460 -9.99 34.17 14.47
CA LEU A 460 -8.71 33.75 13.92
C LEU A 460 -8.11 34.88 13.07
N SER A 461 -6.77 34.92 12.96
CA SER A 461 -6.04 35.97 12.23
C SER A 461 -6.16 35.91 10.70
N GLY A 462 -7.11 35.14 10.17
CA GLY A 462 -7.29 34.86 8.74
C GLY A 462 -7.89 33.46 8.52
N ASN A 463 -7.93 33.00 7.28
CA ASN A 463 -8.37 31.65 6.94
C ASN A 463 -7.40 30.58 7.50
N PRO A 464 -7.84 29.68 8.41
CA PRO A 464 -6.96 28.69 9.03
C PRO A 464 -6.66 27.46 8.15
N ILE A 465 -7.23 27.38 6.95
CA ILE A 465 -7.09 26.23 6.05
C ILE A 465 -5.84 26.42 5.17
N LEU A 466 -4.68 26.01 5.71
CA LEU A 466 -3.37 26.16 5.09
C LEU A 466 -2.85 24.86 4.46
N GLY A 467 -3.35 23.71 4.91
CA GLY A 467 -2.94 22.37 4.53
C GLY A 467 -3.99 21.53 3.83
N ASP A 468 -3.81 20.22 3.97
CA ASP A 468 -4.70 19.17 3.46
C ASP A 468 -5.47 18.49 4.63
N GLY A 469 -6.18 19.30 5.43
CA GLY A 469 -7.27 18.83 6.29
C GLY A 469 -6.90 18.49 7.72
N LYS A 470 -6.23 17.35 7.99
CA LYS A 470 -6.03 16.85 9.37
C LYS A 470 -5.22 17.83 10.24
N SER A 471 -4.15 18.41 9.71
CA SER A 471 -3.34 19.42 10.42
C SER A 471 -4.11 20.72 10.68
N ASP A 472 -4.91 21.20 9.73
CA ASP A 472 -5.77 22.39 9.90
C ASP A 472 -6.85 22.15 10.97
N ASN A 473 -7.45 20.95 10.95
CA ASN A 473 -8.40 20.49 11.95
C ASN A 473 -7.81 20.51 13.37
N GLN A 474 -6.58 20.02 13.55
CA GLN A 474 -5.94 20.05 14.86
C GLN A 474 -5.51 21.47 15.26
N ASN A 475 -4.94 22.25 14.35
CA ASN A 475 -4.36 23.56 14.69
C ASN A 475 -5.42 24.61 15.09
N HIS A 476 -6.61 24.66 14.46
CA HIS A 476 -7.62 25.66 14.86
C HIS A 476 -8.34 25.33 16.18
N ALA A 477 -8.48 24.04 16.50
CA ALA A 477 -9.18 23.58 17.69
C ALA A 477 -8.28 23.46 18.93
N VAL A 478 -6.94 23.39 18.75
CA VAL A 478 -6.00 23.21 19.87
C VAL A 478 -6.15 24.27 20.97
N ILE A 479 -6.61 25.49 20.66
CA ILE A 479 -6.87 26.55 21.65
C ILE A 479 -7.85 26.15 22.78
N PHE A 480 -8.67 25.12 22.54
CA PHE A 480 -9.65 24.61 23.51
C PHE A 480 -9.14 23.43 24.37
N HIS A 481 -7.94 22.88 24.12
CA HIS A 481 -7.36 21.84 24.97
C HIS A 481 -7.21 22.32 26.42
N ARG A 482 -7.27 21.41 27.39
CA ARG A 482 -7.01 21.69 28.81
C ARG A 482 -6.20 20.54 29.44
N GLY A 483 -5.38 20.89 30.43
CA GLY A 483 -4.45 19.98 31.07
C GLY A 483 -3.07 19.93 30.40
N GLU A 484 -2.16 19.22 31.04
CA GLU A 484 -0.73 19.16 30.72
C GLU A 484 -0.45 18.26 29.51
N TYR A 485 -1.34 17.29 29.25
CA TYR A 485 -1.16 16.26 28.22
C TYR A 485 -2.31 16.25 27.20
N ILE A 486 -1.98 15.96 25.93
CA ILE A 486 -2.95 15.71 24.87
C ILE A 486 -2.72 14.32 24.29
N GLN A 487 -3.77 13.53 24.10
CA GLN A 487 -3.73 12.28 23.34
C GLN A 487 -4.30 12.51 21.94
N LEU A 488 -3.51 12.25 20.90
CA LEU A 488 -3.93 12.42 19.51
C LEU A 488 -4.54 11.13 18.97
N ILE A 489 -5.81 11.21 18.55
CA ILE A 489 -6.65 10.06 18.19
C ILE A 489 -7.36 10.32 16.86
N ASP A 490 -7.23 9.41 15.89
CA ASP A 490 -7.97 9.48 14.62
C ASP A 490 -9.45 9.07 14.80
N ALA A 491 -10.36 9.66 14.01
CA ALA A 491 -11.82 9.42 14.00
C ALA A 491 -12.26 8.01 13.47
N ASN A 492 -11.42 7.00 13.66
CA ASN A 492 -11.71 5.58 13.44
C ASN A 492 -10.99 4.65 14.43
N GLN A 493 -10.41 5.20 15.50
CA GLN A 493 -9.86 4.42 16.62
C GLN A 493 -10.93 4.10 17.66
N ASP A 494 -10.58 3.24 18.60
CA ASP A 494 -11.44 2.71 19.65
C ASP A 494 -10.62 2.47 20.94
N ASN A 495 -11.28 2.44 22.09
CA ASN A 495 -10.63 2.31 23.40
C ASN A 495 -11.55 1.61 24.40
N TYR A 496 -10.99 0.75 25.24
CA TYR A 496 -11.75 -0.19 26.07
C TYR A 496 -11.64 0.18 27.55
N LEU A 497 -12.64 -0.18 28.36
CA LEU A 497 -12.68 0.20 29.79
C LEU A 497 -11.45 -0.29 30.55
N GLU A 498 -11.06 -1.54 30.33
CA GLU A 498 -9.90 -2.20 30.92
C GLU A 498 -8.57 -1.55 30.54
N GLU A 499 -8.47 -0.95 29.36
CA GLU A 499 -7.31 -0.15 28.94
C GLU A 499 -7.33 1.25 29.57
N CYS A 500 -8.52 1.87 29.64
CA CYS A 500 -8.71 3.19 30.25
C CYS A 500 -8.31 3.23 31.74
N LEU A 501 -8.42 2.12 32.47
CA LEU A 501 -7.97 2.01 33.87
C LEU A 501 -6.47 2.27 34.07
N LYS A 502 -5.65 2.12 33.02
CA LYS A 502 -4.18 2.26 33.09
C LYS A 502 -3.69 3.70 32.88
N ILE A 503 -4.59 4.65 32.61
CA ILE A 503 -4.25 6.03 32.21
C ILE A 503 -3.27 6.73 33.16
N ARG A 504 -3.36 6.45 34.47
CA ARG A 504 -2.49 7.05 35.49
C ARG A 504 -1.03 6.62 35.32
N SER A 505 -0.78 5.33 35.10
CA SER A 505 0.56 4.81 34.79
C SER A 505 1.06 5.36 33.44
N VAL A 506 0.18 5.52 32.45
CA VAL A 506 0.53 6.11 31.15
C VAL A 506 0.99 7.56 31.30
N LEU A 507 0.25 8.41 32.03
CA LEU A 507 0.69 9.80 32.27
C LEU A 507 1.98 9.87 33.11
N ALA A 508 2.21 8.91 34.01
CA ALA A 508 3.44 8.84 34.80
C ALA A 508 4.71 8.53 33.98
N GLU A 509 4.59 7.94 32.78
CA GLU A 509 5.74 7.71 31.88
C GLU A 509 6.39 9.00 31.36
N PHE A 510 5.76 10.17 31.52
CA PHE A 510 6.39 11.45 31.18
C PHE A 510 7.49 11.86 32.17
N GLU A 511 7.58 11.22 33.34
CA GLU A 511 8.63 11.41 34.36
C GLU A 511 8.64 12.80 35.03
N GLU A 512 7.59 13.61 34.86
CA GLU A 512 7.51 15.00 35.39
C GLU A 512 6.94 15.09 36.83
N LEU A 513 6.30 14.03 37.32
CA LEU A 513 5.56 14.02 38.59
C LEU A 513 6.45 14.11 39.85
N ASN A 514 7.71 13.67 39.74
CA ASN A 514 8.65 13.58 40.86
C ASN A 514 9.87 14.53 40.66
N VAL A 515 9.70 15.62 39.90
CA VAL A 515 10.77 16.59 39.64
C VAL A 515 10.79 17.61 40.78
N GLU A 516 11.92 17.70 41.49
CA GLU A 516 12.12 18.76 42.49
C GLU A 516 12.02 20.15 41.82
N HIS A 517 11.18 21.04 42.36
CA HIS A 517 11.01 22.40 41.88
C HIS A 517 12.19 23.31 42.28
N VAL A 518 13.38 22.98 41.79
CA VAL A 518 14.58 23.81 41.94
C VAL A 518 14.53 24.94 40.91
N ASN A 519 14.72 26.19 41.35
CA ASN A 519 14.80 27.33 40.44
C ASN A 519 16.09 27.22 39.58
N PRO A 520 15.99 27.09 38.24
CA PRO A 520 17.15 26.92 37.36
C PRO A 520 18.07 28.15 37.28
N TYR A 521 17.67 29.28 37.90
CA TYR A 521 18.44 30.52 37.98
C TYR A 521 19.03 30.77 39.38
N ALA A 522 18.93 29.82 40.33
CA ALA A 522 19.52 29.96 41.66
C ALA A 522 21.08 29.90 41.60
N PRO A 523 21.80 30.99 41.91
CA PRO A 523 23.25 31.08 41.66
C PRO A 523 24.13 30.31 42.66
N THR A 524 23.55 29.80 43.75
CA THR A 524 24.28 29.15 44.86
C THR A 524 24.34 27.63 44.78
N MET A 525 23.56 26.99 43.91
CA MET A 525 23.69 25.56 43.67
C MET A 525 24.79 25.29 42.65
N LYS A 526 25.86 24.62 43.10
CA LYS A 526 26.68 23.83 42.19
C LYS A 526 25.76 22.84 41.49
N ASN A 527 25.86 22.72 40.16
CA ASN A 527 25.21 21.62 39.46
C ASN A 527 25.81 20.32 40.01
N ASP A 528 25.09 19.61 40.88
CA ASP A 528 25.50 18.28 41.30
C ASP A 528 25.65 17.42 40.06
N GLU A 529 26.83 16.81 39.87
CA GLU A 529 27.15 16.03 38.66
C GLU A 529 26.22 14.80 38.49
N ASN A 530 25.52 14.43 39.56
CA ASN A 530 24.48 13.40 39.58
C ASN A 530 23.10 13.87 39.09
N ASN A 531 22.80 15.18 39.14
CA ASN A 531 21.59 15.77 38.58
C ASN A 531 21.76 16.00 37.06
N ILE A 532 22.01 14.90 36.35
CA ILE A 532 22.06 14.84 34.89
C ILE A 532 20.74 15.41 34.35
N LYS A 533 20.80 16.55 33.64
CA LYS A 533 19.67 17.11 32.88
C LYS A 533 18.99 15.99 32.09
N LYS A 534 17.80 15.60 32.55
CA LYS A 534 17.02 14.52 31.96
C LYS A 534 16.24 15.13 30.80
N ASP A 535 16.47 14.63 29.58
CA ASP A 535 15.73 15.08 28.39
C ASP A 535 14.22 14.89 28.62
N PRO A 536 13.39 15.94 28.55
CA PRO A 536 11.96 15.85 28.84
C PRO A 536 11.26 14.93 27.83
N VAL A 537 10.28 14.15 28.29
CA VAL A 537 9.49 13.29 27.40
C VAL A 537 8.49 14.17 26.65
N ALA A 538 8.73 14.39 25.36
CA ALA A 538 7.83 15.18 24.51
C ALA A 538 6.63 14.36 24.03
N PHE A 539 6.87 13.08 23.70
CA PHE A 539 5.86 12.13 23.25
C PHE A 539 6.01 10.77 23.93
N LEU A 540 4.87 10.14 24.21
CA LEU A 540 4.75 8.77 24.67
C LEU A 540 3.83 8.02 23.70
N GLY A 541 4.41 7.18 22.85
CA GLY A 541 3.62 6.40 21.90
C GLY A 541 3.10 5.10 22.46
N ALA A 542 1.85 4.75 22.12
CA ALA A 542 1.18 3.52 22.57
C ALA A 542 1.12 2.45 21.47
N ARG A 543 0.58 1.27 21.79
CA ARG A 543 0.35 0.19 20.82
C ARG A 543 -0.99 0.35 20.12
N GLU A 544 -1.09 -0.21 18.91
CA GLU A 544 -2.35 -0.33 18.18
C GLU A 544 -2.78 -1.80 18.03
N TYR A 545 -4.08 -2.02 17.84
CA TYR A 545 -4.65 -3.28 17.38
C TYR A 545 -5.62 -3.01 16.23
N ILE A 546 -5.39 -3.63 15.07
CA ILE A 546 -6.24 -3.44 13.89
C ILE A 546 -7.46 -4.35 13.98
N PHE A 547 -8.59 -3.84 14.50
CA PHE A 547 -9.80 -4.66 14.73
C PHE A 547 -10.50 -5.11 13.44
N SER A 548 -10.18 -4.52 12.28
CA SER A 548 -10.71 -4.94 10.99
C SER A 548 -9.93 -6.08 10.32
N GLU A 549 -8.86 -6.60 10.94
CA GLU A 549 -7.96 -7.64 10.37
C GLU A 549 -8.67 -8.81 9.67
N ASN A 550 -9.80 -9.27 10.22
CA ASN A 550 -10.58 -10.41 9.74
C ASN A 550 -11.35 -10.18 8.41
N SER A 551 -11.12 -9.05 7.74
CA SER A 551 -11.81 -8.68 6.49
C SER A 551 -11.40 -9.50 5.25
N GLY A 552 -10.28 -10.24 5.31
CA GLY A 552 -9.75 -11.08 4.21
C GLY A 552 -8.22 -11.08 4.14
N VAL A 553 -7.64 -11.73 3.13
CA VAL A 553 -6.17 -11.89 2.97
C VAL A 553 -5.42 -10.56 3.00
N LEU A 554 -5.88 -9.57 2.23
CA LEU A 554 -5.26 -8.25 2.18
C LEU A 554 -5.33 -7.52 3.51
N GLY A 555 -6.42 -7.77 4.26
CA GLY A 555 -6.65 -7.21 5.58
C GLY A 555 -5.68 -7.74 6.61
N ASP A 556 -5.54 -9.06 6.64
CA ASP A 556 -4.61 -9.75 7.53
C ASP A 556 -3.14 -9.36 7.25
N VAL A 557 -2.73 -9.24 5.98
CA VAL A 557 -1.37 -8.81 5.61
C VAL A 557 -1.09 -7.37 6.04
N ALA A 558 -2.00 -6.43 5.73
CA ALA A 558 -1.83 -5.02 6.10
C ALA A 558 -1.83 -4.82 7.61
N ALA A 559 -2.76 -5.48 8.32
CA ALA A 559 -2.82 -5.47 9.78
C ALA A 559 -1.54 -6.03 10.42
N GLY A 560 -1.03 -7.17 9.95
CA GLY A 560 0.20 -7.78 10.45
C GLY A 560 1.43 -6.88 10.32
N LYS A 561 1.54 -6.13 9.21
CA LYS A 561 2.60 -5.13 9.01
C LYS A 561 2.52 -3.97 9.99
N GLU A 562 1.34 -3.34 10.12
CA GLU A 562 1.14 -2.23 11.05
C GLU A 562 1.37 -2.68 12.50
N GLN A 563 0.91 -3.88 12.86
CA GLN A 563 1.15 -4.50 14.15
C GLN A 563 2.66 -4.70 14.40
N THR A 564 3.41 -5.27 13.46
CA THR A 564 4.86 -5.49 13.59
C THR A 564 5.63 -4.16 13.73
N PHE A 565 5.22 -3.11 13.02
CA PHE A 565 5.80 -1.77 13.15
C PHE A 565 5.50 -1.14 14.51
N GLY A 566 4.22 -1.14 14.92
CA GLY A 566 3.72 -0.55 16.15
C GLY A 566 4.11 -1.28 17.45
N THR A 567 4.73 -2.46 17.36
CA THR A 567 5.23 -3.22 18.51
C THR A 567 6.75 -3.49 18.39
N LEU A 568 7.15 -4.42 17.53
CA LEU A 568 8.49 -4.99 17.47
C LEU A 568 9.53 -3.93 17.09
N PHE A 569 9.26 -3.14 16.04
CA PHE A 569 10.15 -2.04 15.66
C PHE A 569 10.07 -0.86 16.63
N ALA A 570 8.86 -0.44 17.02
CA ALA A 570 8.65 0.66 17.94
C ALA A 570 9.41 0.49 19.28
N ARG A 571 9.46 -0.73 19.81
CA ARG A 571 10.22 -1.12 21.02
C ARG A 571 11.70 -0.80 20.92
N THR A 572 12.36 -1.29 19.87
CA THR A 572 13.80 -1.10 19.66
C THR A 572 14.11 0.35 19.28
N LEU A 573 13.30 0.96 18.40
CA LEU A 573 13.47 2.34 17.95
C LEU A 573 13.35 3.34 19.11
N ALA A 574 12.38 3.17 20.02
CA ALA A 574 12.26 4.03 21.20
C ALA A 574 13.46 3.88 22.16
N GLN A 575 13.99 2.67 22.29
CA GLN A 575 15.12 2.37 23.16
C GLN A 575 16.44 2.96 22.63
N ILE A 576 16.71 2.89 21.32
CA ILE A 576 17.93 3.46 20.70
C ILE A 576 17.81 4.96 20.39
N GLY A 577 16.62 5.56 20.55
CA GLY A 577 16.37 6.98 20.28
C GLY A 577 16.12 7.31 18.80
N GLY A 578 15.60 6.34 18.04
CA GLY A 578 15.22 6.47 16.63
C GLY A 578 13.72 6.43 16.34
N LYS A 579 12.83 6.41 17.35
CA LYS A 579 11.37 6.48 17.16
C LYS A 579 10.91 7.93 17.00
N LEU A 580 10.01 8.18 16.05
CA LEU A 580 9.30 9.44 15.87
C LEU A 580 7.83 9.35 16.36
N HIS A 581 7.13 10.49 16.31
CA HIS A 581 5.67 10.56 16.45
C HIS A 581 5.01 10.13 15.13
N TYR A 582 3.99 9.27 15.21
CA TYR A 582 3.26 8.75 14.04
C TYR A 582 1.77 9.11 14.05
N GLY A 583 1.39 10.19 14.73
CA GLY A 583 0.05 10.75 14.75
C GLY A 583 -0.87 10.18 15.82
N HIS A 584 -0.93 8.86 15.98
CA HIS A 584 -1.83 8.19 16.93
C HIS A 584 -1.29 6.81 17.36
N PRO A 585 -1.70 6.26 18.52
CA PRO A 585 -2.47 6.88 19.62
C PRO A 585 -1.51 7.50 20.64
N ASP A 586 -0.59 8.35 20.16
CA ASP A 586 0.48 8.92 20.97
C ASP A 586 -0.06 10.01 21.91
N PHE A 587 0.47 10.03 23.12
CA PHE A 587 0.32 11.15 24.06
C PHE A 587 1.46 12.14 23.84
N LEU A 588 1.18 13.44 24.01
CA LEU A 588 2.17 14.51 23.95
C LEU A 588 2.11 15.41 25.19
N ASN A 589 3.26 15.97 25.57
CA ASN A 589 3.34 17.05 26.54
C ASN A 589 2.93 18.36 25.85
N ALA A 590 1.77 18.90 26.21
CA ALA A 590 1.20 20.09 25.57
C ALA A 590 2.08 21.33 25.81
N THR A 591 2.56 21.51 27.06
CA THR A 591 3.44 22.61 27.46
C THR A 591 4.74 22.62 26.65
N PHE A 592 5.36 21.46 26.46
CA PHE A 592 6.57 21.34 25.65
C PHE A 592 6.30 21.62 24.17
N MET A 593 5.27 21.00 23.58
CA MET A 593 5.04 21.05 22.12
C MET A 593 4.46 22.37 21.63
N LEU A 594 3.50 22.97 22.34
CA LEU A 594 2.85 24.22 21.93
C LEU A 594 3.83 25.40 21.92
N THR A 595 4.82 25.40 22.82
CA THR A 595 5.88 26.41 22.86
C THR A 595 6.99 26.18 21.80
N ARG A 596 6.92 25.10 21.01
CA ARG A 596 8.04 24.61 20.18
C ARG A 596 7.69 24.23 18.74
N GLY A 597 6.43 24.30 18.34
CA GLY A 597 6.00 24.04 16.97
C GLY A 597 4.55 23.56 16.81
N GLY A 598 3.84 23.30 17.90
CA GLY A 598 2.46 22.81 17.87
C GLY A 598 2.37 21.29 17.67
N VAL A 599 1.20 20.82 17.24
CA VAL A 599 0.87 19.39 17.10
C VAL A 599 1.08 18.84 15.69
N SER A 600 0.78 19.62 14.64
CA SER A 600 0.95 19.20 13.24
C SER A 600 1.37 20.35 12.33
N LYS A 601 2.22 20.07 11.34
CA LYS A 601 2.66 21.06 10.34
C LYS A 601 1.64 21.13 9.20
N ALA A 602 1.02 22.29 8.97
CA ALA A 602 0.04 22.51 7.91
C ALA A 602 0.65 23.26 6.71
N GLN A 603 0.66 22.64 5.53
CA GLN A 603 0.92 23.30 4.25
C GLN A 603 0.24 22.53 3.11
N LYS A 604 -0.24 23.23 2.08
CA LYS A 604 -0.99 22.58 0.99
C LYS A 604 -0.05 22.02 -0.07
N GLY A 605 -0.18 20.72 -0.34
CA GLY A 605 0.69 20.00 -1.29
C GLY A 605 2.15 19.88 -0.85
N LEU A 606 2.41 20.04 0.46
CA LEU A 606 3.68 19.84 1.17
C LEU A 606 3.39 19.40 2.61
N HIS A 607 4.15 18.46 3.16
CA HIS A 607 3.95 17.91 4.52
C HIS A 607 2.68 17.03 4.65
N LEU A 608 2.44 16.15 3.69
CA LEU A 608 1.33 15.18 3.69
C LEU A 608 1.39 14.18 4.87
N ASN A 609 2.56 13.99 5.47
CA ASN A 609 2.78 13.25 6.71
C ASN A 609 3.07 14.24 7.86
N GLU A 610 2.08 15.07 8.18
CA GLU A 610 2.11 16.23 9.07
C GLU A 610 2.62 15.92 10.49
N ASP A 611 2.28 14.73 11.00
CA ASP A 611 2.52 14.30 12.37
C ASP A 611 4.02 14.03 12.63
N ILE A 612 4.72 13.47 11.63
CA ILE A 612 6.14 13.10 11.77
C ILE A 612 7.02 14.34 11.95
N TYR A 613 6.64 15.48 11.39
CA TYR A 613 7.33 16.76 11.58
C TYR A 613 7.29 17.24 13.03
N ALA A 614 6.24 16.95 13.80
CA ALA A 614 6.20 17.27 15.22
C ALA A 614 7.17 16.38 16.01
N GLY A 615 7.28 15.10 15.66
CA GLY A 615 8.30 14.19 16.21
C GLY A 615 9.74 14.65 15.92
N MET A 616 10.04 15.05 14.67
CA MET A 616 11.35 15.59 14.30
C MET A 616 11.66 16.90 15.05
N ASN A 617 10.70 17.81 15.16
CA ASN A 617 10.86 19.06 15.92
C ASN A 617 11.07 18.82 17.41
N ALA A 618 10.42 17.81 18.01
CA ALA A 618 10.67 17.42 19.39
C ALA A 618 12.12 16.96 19.59
N MET A 619 12.61 16.03 18.75
CA MET A 619 13.99 15.53 18.82
C MET A 619 15.04 16.66 18.66
N MET A 620 14.88 17.53 17.65
CA MET A 620 15.81 18.64 17.41
C MET A 620 15.85 19.66 18.57
N ARG A 621 14.81 19.72 19.41
CA ARG A 621 14.70 20.63 20.55
C ARG A 621 14.97 19.95 21.91
N GLY A 622 15.62 18.79 21.90
CA GLY A 622 16.00 18.04 23.11
C GLY A 622 14.87 17.26 23.77
N GLY A 623 13.72 17.09 23.10
CA GLY A 623 12.63 16.25 23.56
C GLY A 623 12.86 14.77 23.25
N LYS A 624 12.58 13.90 24.22
CA LYS A 624 12.65 12.44 24.07
C LYS A 624 11.30 11.86 23.67
N ILE A 625 11.32 10.82 22.86
CA ILE A 625 10.13 10.04 22.47
C ILE A 625 10.21 8.65 23.13
N LYS A 626 9.19 8.29 23.90
CA LYS A 626 9.04 6.99 24.58
C LYS A 626 8.03 6.09 23.86
N HIS A 627 7.99 4.82 24.25
CA HIS A 627 6.95 3.87 23.86
C HIS A 627 6.51 3.01 25.05
N CYS A 628 5.20 2.89 25.28
CA CYS A 628 4.63 1.99 26.29
C CYS A 628 4.02 0.73 25.65
N GLU A 629 4.34 -0.44 26.21
CA GLU A 629 3.93 -1.76 25.68
C GLU A 629 2.64 -2.30 26.31
N TYR A 630 2.21 -1.72 27.44
CA TYR A 630 1.13 -2.23 28.29
C TYR A 630 -0.23 -1.55 28.05
N TYR A 631 -0.26 -0.53 27.19
CA TYR A 631 -1.47 0.22 26.84
C TYR A 631 -1.67 0.14 25.31
N GLN A 632 -2.90 -0.15 24.88
CA GLN A 632 -3.25 -0.36 23.48
C GLN A 632 -4.61 0.26 23.11
N CYS A 633 -4.68 0.90 21.94
CA CYS A 633 -5.95 1.34 21.34
C CYS A 633 -6.35 0.43 20.17
N GLY A 634 -7.65 0.32 19.90
CA GLY A 634 -8.17 -0.25 18.66
C GLY A 634 -8.04 0.75 17.51
N LYS A 635 -7.78 0.27 16.29
CA LYS A 635 -7.70 1.07 15.06
C LYS A 635 -8.48 0.40 13.93
N GLY A 636 -9.36 1.17 13.30
CA GLY A 636 -10.00 0.77 12.05
C GLY A 636 -9.09 0.98 10.85
N ARG A 637 -9.12 0.04 9.90
CA ARG A 637 -8.48 0.17 8.59
C ARG A 637 -9.39 -0.29 7.46
N ASP A 638 -9.29 0.40 6.32
CA ASP A 638 -9.89 0.00 5.05
C ASP A 638 -8.98 -0.99 4.33
N LEU A 639 -9.46 -2.23 4.18
CA LEU A 639 -8.62 -3.36 3.81
C LEU A 639 -8.88 -3.88 2.39
N GLY A 640 -9.54 -3.08 1.56
CA GLY A 640 -9.66 -3.31 0.12
C GLY A 640 -8.36 -2.95 -0.62
N PHE A 641 -8.05 -3.67 -1.70
CA PHE A 641 -6.83 -3.52 -2.51
C PHE A 641 -6.51 -2.05 -2.86
N GLY A 642 -7.50 -1.31 -3.36
CA GLY A 642 -7.32 0.09 -3.73
C GLY A 642 -7.09 1.04 -2.54
N SER A 643 -7.68 0.77 -1.38
CA SER A 643 -7.55 1.63 -0.19
C SER A 643 -6.19 1.46 0.47
N ILE A 644 -5.69 0.21 0.57
CA ILE A 644 -4.33 -0.07 1.06
C ILE A 644 -3.29 0.61 0.17
N LEU A 645 -3.44 0.53 -1.16
CA LEU A 645 -2.47 1.13 -2.08
C LEU A 645 -2.54 2.67 -2.15
N ASN A 646 -3.70 3.27 -1.89
CA ASN A 646 -3.79 4.71 -1.66
C ASN A 646 -3.04 5.12 -0.38
N PHE A 647 -3.09 4.31 0.68
CA PHE A 647 -2.36 4.55 1.92
C PHE A 647 -0.84 4.39 1.75
N THR A 648 -0.36 3.36 1.04
CA THR A 648 1.07 3.23 0.72
C THR A 648 1.56 4.37 -0.16
N THR A 649 0.74 4.85 -1.09
CA THR A 649 1.02 6.05 -1.90
C THR A 649 1.11 7.31 -1.03
N LYS A 650 0.21 7.50 -0.05
CA LYS A 650 0.28 8.62 0.92
C LYS A 650 1.63 8.62 1.64
N ILE A 651 2.00 7.48 2.25
CA ILE A 651 3.25 7.37 3.03
C ILE A 651 4.46 7.58 2.13
N GLY A 652 4.51 6.93 0.96
CA GLY A 652 5.65 7.03 0.04
C GLY A 652 5.87 8.44 -0.50
N ALA A 653 4.81 9.13 -0.91
CA ALA A 653 4.90 10.53 -1.33
C ALA A 653 5.32 11.44 -0.16
N GLY A 654 4.67 11.30 1.02
CA GLY A 654 5.06 12.04 2.21
C GLY A 654 6.48 11.77 2.71
N MET A 655 7.11 10.63 2.34
CA MET A 655 8.54 10.39 2.57
C MET A 655 9.42 11.18 1.60
N GLY A 656 9.02 11.33 0.34
CA GLY A 656 9.72 12.19 -0.64
C GLY A 656 9.85 13.63 -0.12
N GLU A 657 8.75 14.21 0.33
CA GLU A 657 8.71 15.53 0.96
C GLU A 657 9.58 15.62 2.23
N GLN A 658 9.55 14.61 3.09
CA GLN A 658 10.36 14.54 4.30
C GLN A 658 11.86 14.54 3.99
N MET A 659 12.31 13.75 3.00
CA MET A 659 13.72 13.70 2.58
C MET A 659 14.25 15.04 2.06
N LEU A 660 13.37 15.88 1.53
CA LEU A 660 13.69 17.24 1.06
C LEU A 660 13.53 18.31 2.15
N SER A 661 13.12 17.95 3.36
CA SER A 661 12.79 18.90 4.42
C SER A 661 14.02 19.38 5.22
N ARG A 662 13.90 20.60 5.76
CA ARG A 662 14.94 21.23 6.59
C ARG A 662 15.16 20.46 7.90
N GLU A 663 14.11 19.91 8.47
CA GLU A 663 14.14 19.07 9.66
C GLU A 663 15.03 17.84 9.43
N TYR A 664 14.91 17.21 8.26
CA TYR A 664 15.75 16.09 7.83
C TYR A 664 17.22 16.47 7.69
N PHE A 665 17.50 17.63 7.08
CA PHE A 665 18.86 18.14 6.90
C PHE A 665 19.57 18.36 8.25
N TYR A 666 18.88 18.94 9.24
CA TYR A 666 19.45 19.12 10.57
C TYR A 666 19.64 17.80 11.33
N LEU A 667 18.65 16.89 11.32
CA LEU A 667 18.82 15.57 11.94
C LEU A 667 19.96 14.77 11.29
N GLY A 668 20.10 14.85 9.96
CA GLY A 668 21.17 14.19 9.22
C GLY A 668 22.57 14.74 9.48
N THR A 669 22.69 16.00 9.93
CA THR A 669 23.99 16.65 10.21
C THR A 669 24.35 16.71 11.70
N GLN A 670 23.37 16.55 12.60
CA GLN A 670 23.55 16.70 14.06
C GLN A 670 23.47 15.39 14.85
N LEU A 671 22.87 14.32 14.32
CA LEU A 671 22.81 13.03 15.02
C LEU A 671 24.18 12.32 15.02
N PRO A 672 24.61 11.71 16.14
CA PRO A 672 25.79 10.85 16.15
C PRO A 672 25.55 9.62 15.27
N LEU A 673 26.62 9.07 14.69
CA LEU A 673 26.56 8.06 13.62
C LEU A 673 25.62 6.87 13.93
N ASP A 674 25.62 6.34 15.15
CA ASP A 674 24.77 5.21 15.54
C ASP A 674 23.27 5.58 15.59
N ARG A 675 22.94 6.80 16.02
CA ARG A 675 21.57 7.32 15.98
C ARG A 675 21.17 7.75 14.58
N PHE A 676 22.09 8.31 13.79
CA PHE A 676 21.87 8.65 12.39
C PHE A 676 21.55 7.39 11.57
N LEU A 677 22.33 6.32 11.71
CA LEU A 677 22.06 5.04 11.07
C LEU A 677 20.71 4.46 11.55
N SER A 678 20.43 4.50 12.86
CA SER A 678 19.13 4.08 13.41
C SER A 678 17.95 4.88 12.84
N PHE A 679 18.10 6.19 12.67
CA PHE A 679 17.11 7.08 12.06
C PHE A 679 16.97 6.83 10.55
N TYR A 680 18.07 6.63 9.83
CA TYR A 680 18.09 6.35 8.39
C TYR A 680 17.50 4.97 8.07
N TYR A 681 17.81 3.92 8.82
CA TYR A 681 17.22 2.60 8.58
C TYR A 681 15.81 2.48 9.18
N GLY A 682 15.44 3.33 10.15
CA GLY A 682 14.10 3.41 10.72
C GLY A 682 13.03 4.09 9.87
N HIS A 683 13.40 5.01 8.96
CA HIS A 683 12.42 5.73 8.11
C HIS A 683 12.81 5.78 6.61
N PRO A 684 13.77 6.62 6.16
CA PRO A 684 14.01 6.85 4.73
C PRO A 684 14.56 5.60 4.03
N GLY A 685 15.40 4.83 4.73
CA GLY A 685 16.08 3.63 4.25
C GLY A 685 15.10 2.53 3.86
N PHE A 686 13.94 2.41 4.49
CA PHE A 686 12.89 1.48 4.05
C PHE A 686 12.39 1.83 2.64
N HIS A 687 12.09 3.11 2.41
CA HIS A 687 11.58 3.60 1.14
C HIS A 687 12.64 3.55 0.03
N ILE A 688 13.88 3.93 0.35
CA ILE A 688 15.03 3.83 -0.55
C ILE A 688 15.36 2.35 -0.86
N ASN A 689 15.22 1.43 0.09
CA ASN A 689 15.43 0.00 -0.14
C ASN A 689 14.40 -0.57 -1.14
N ASN A 690 13.13 -0.16 -1.05
CA ASN A 690 12.12 -0.53 -2.05
C ASN A 690 12.45 0.03 -3.45
N LEU A 691 13.03 1.23 -3.53
CA LEU A 691 13.53 1.78 -4.79
C LEU A 691 14.71 0.95 -5.34
N PHE A 692 15.68 0.57 -4.50
CA PHE A 692 16.81 -0.26 -4.90
C PHE A 692 16.41 -1.68 -5.33
N ILE A 693 15.41 -2.30 -4.71
CA ILE A 693 14.84 -3.59 -5.16
C ILE A 693 14.32 -3.50 -6.61
N GLN A 694 13.62 -2.41 -6.94
CA GLN A 694 13.05 -2.23 -8.29
C GLN A 694 14.10 -1.81 -9.32
N LEU A 695 15.15 -1.11 -8.89
CA LEU A 695 16.30 -0.75 -9.72
C LEU A 695 17.18 -1.98 -10.01
N SER A 696 17.50 -2.79 -9.00
CA SER A 696 18.30 -4.01 -9.18
C SER A 696 17.60 -5.01 -10.08
N LEU A 697 16.27 -5.17 -9.95
CA LEU A 697 15.46 -5.97 -10.89
C LEU A 697 15.56 -5.47 -12.33
N GLN A 698 15.48 -4.14 -12.56
CA GLN A 698 15.60 -3.58 -13.91
C GLN A 698 16.98 -3.80 -14.52
N VAL A 699 18.06 -3.55 -13.77
CA VAL A 699 19.44 -3.74 -14.24
C VAL A 699 19.76 -5.23 -14.41
N PHE A 700 19.26 -6.11 -13.54
CA PHE A 700 19.39 -7.56 -13.70
C PHE A 700 18.71 -8.07 -14.98
N ILE A 701 17.50 -7.60 -15.31
CA ILE A 701 16.85 -7.97 -16.57
C ILE A 701 17.64 -7.43 -17.80
N LEU A 702 18.36 -6.32 -17.66
CA LEU A 702 19.27 -5.81 -18.69
C LEU A 702 20.56 -6.64 -18.83
N VAL A 703 21.11 -7.13 -17.70
CA VAL A 703 22.19 -8.15 -17.69
C VAL A 703 21.70 -9.42 -18.36
N LEU A 704 20.51 -9.92 -18.02
CA LEU A 704 19.93 -11.13 -18.61
C LEU A 704 19.80 -11.00 -20.14
N ALA A 705 19.38 -9.84 -20.65
CA ALA A 705 19.33 -9.59 -22.09
C ALA A 705 20.72 -9.69 -22.75
N ASN A 706 21.73 -9.02 -22.18
CA ASN A 706 23.08 -8.98 -22.75
C ASN A 706 23.83 -10.33 -22.58
N LEU A 707 23.67 -11.01 -21.45
CA LEU A 707 24.28 -12.31 -21.17
C LEU A 707 23.62 -13.44 -21.95
N ASN A 708 22.29 -13.45 -22.10
CA ASN A 708 21.62 -14.50 -22.88
C ASN A 708 21.77 -14.26 -24.39
N SER A 709 21.93 -13.02 -24.86
CA SER A 709 22.36 -12.78 -26.26
C SER A 709 23.75 -13.38 -26.51
N LEU A 710 24.67 -13.25 -25.55
CA LEU A 710 26.02 -13.84 -25.59
C LEU A 710 25.96 -15.38 -25.56
N ALA A 711 25.12 -15.98 -24.71
CA ALA A 711 24.95 -17.42 -24.62
C ALA A 711 24.20 -18.05 -25.81
N HIS A 712 23.34 -17.31 -26.50
CA HIS A 712 22.58 -17.78 -27.67
C HIS A 712 23.45 -17.89 -28.93
N GLU A 713 24.34 -16.92 -29.18
CA GLU A 713 25.15 -16.87 -30.40
C GLU A 713 26.54 -17.52 -30.26
N SER A 714 26.88 -18.08 -29.09
CA SER A 714 28.22 -18.64 -28.84
C SER A 714 28.20 -20.09 -28.40
N ILE A 715 29.21 -20.86 -28.83
CA ILE A 715 29.40 -22.25 -28.42
C ILE A 715 30.04 -22.28 -27.04
N ILE A 716 29.29 -22.76 -26.06
CA ILE A 716 29.71 -22.86 -24.66
C ILE A 716 30.65 -24.06 -24.47
N CYS A 717 31.77 -23.85 -23.77
CA CYS A 717 32.70 -24.93 -23.42
C CYS A 717 32.10 -25.95 -22.45
N SER A 718 32.57 -27.20 -22.56
CA SER A 718 32.43 -28.16 -21.45
C SER A 718 33.20 -27.65 -20.24
N TYR A 719 32.48 -27.28 -19.18
CA TYR A 719 33.04 -26.72 -17.96
C TYR A 719 33.06 -27.78 -16.85
N ASN A 720 34.26 -28.17 -16.43
CA ASN A 720 34.48 -28.94 -15.21
C ASN A 720 35.12 -28.02 -14.15
N LYS A 721 34.59 -28.05 -12.93
CA LYS A 721 35.08 -27.23 -11.81
C LYS A 721 36.31 -27.85 -11.12
N ASP A 722 36.45 -29.18 -11.22
CA ASP A 722 37.42 -29.97 -10.47
C ASP A 722 38.76 -30.15 -11.21
N VAL A 723 38.87 -29.60 -12.44
CA VAL A 723 40.12 -29.54 -13.21
C VAL A 723 40.83 -28.19 -13.05
N PRO A 724 42.17 -28.12 -13.25
CA PRO A 724 42.91 -26.87 -13.19
C PRO A 724 42.42 -25.83 -14.21
N ILE A 725 42.46 -24.55 -13.83
CA ILE A 725 42.06 -23.41 -14.70
C ILE A 725 42.91 -23.32 -15.98
N THR A 726 44.10 -23.93 -15.98
CA THR A 726 45.02 -24.01 -17.13
C THR A 726 44.71 -25.17 -18.10
N ASP A 727 43.69 -25.99 -17.82
CA ASP A 727 43.32 -27.10 -18.68
C ASP A 727 42.69 -26.61 -20.00
N VAL A 728 42.77 -27.43 -21.04
CA VAL A 728 42.36 -27.03 -22.39
C VAL A 728 40.84 -27.10 -22.54
N LEU A 729 40.26 -26.02 -23.04
CA LEU A 729 38.81 -25.90 -23.25
C LEU A 729 38.36 -26.67 -24.50
N TYR A 730 37.32 -27.50 -24.34
CA TYR A 730 36.71 -28.29 -25.41
C TYR A 730 35.23 -27.88 -25.64
N PRO A 731 34.75 -27.84 -26.91
CA PRO A 731 35.50 -28.02 -28.15
C PRO A 731 36.47 -26.84 -28.41
N PHE A 732 37.59 -27.08 -29.10
CA PHE A 732 38.62 -26.05 -29.28
C PHE A 732 38.06 -24.75 -29.87
N GLY A 733 38.23 -23.65 -29.15
CA GLY A 733 37.73 -22.32 -29.54
C GLY A 733 36.39 -21.91 -28.93
N CYS A 734 35.74 -22.79 -28.17
CA CYS A 734 34.54 -22.47 -27.40
C CYS A 734 34.77 -21.31 -26.40
N TYR A 735 33.67 -20.72 -25.92
CA TYR A 735 33.69 -19.68 -24.90
C TYR A 735 33.25 -20.24 -23.54
N ASN A 736 34.06 -20.03 -22.50
CA ASN A 736 33.76 -20.56 -21.15
C ASN A 736 32.76 -19.66 -20.40
N LEU A 737 31.52 -19.61 -20.89
CA LEU A 737 30.42 -18.83 -20.32
C LEU A 737 29.71 -19.51 -19.15
N SER A 738 29.92 -20.81 -18.92
CA SER A 738 29.21 -21.56 -17.88
C SER A 738 29.25 -20.90 -16.50
N PRO A 739 30.36 -20.29 -16.01
CA PRO A 739 30.36 -19.61 -14.72
C PRO A 739 29.55 -18.29 -14.70
N ALA A 740 29.52 -17.54 -15.81
CA ALA A 740 28.71 -16.32 -15.93
C ALA A 740 27.21 -16.65 -16.02
N VAL A 741 26.88 -17.75 -16.69
CA VAL A 741 25.51 -18.27 -16.83
C VAL A 741 25.03 -18.92 -15.51
N ASP A 742 25.91 -19.53 -14.72
CA ASP A 742 25.62 -20.04 -13.37
C ASP A 742 25.45 -18.90 -12.33
N TRP A 743 26.03 -17.73 -12.55
CA TRP A 743 25.81 -16.55 -11.69
C TRP A 743 24.32 -16.17 -11.64
N ILE A 744 23.55 -16.33 -12.74
CA ILE A 744 22.09 -16.12 -12.75
C ILE A 744 21.41 -16.99 -11.68
N ARG A 745 21.78 -18.28 -11.59
CA ARG A 745 21.23 -19.20 -10.58
C ARG A 745 21.61 -18.77 -9.16
N ARG A 746 22.86 -18.37 -8.93
CA ARG A 746 23.34 -17.91 -7.60
C ARG A 746 22.65 -16.62 -7.17
N TYR A 747 22.55 -15.64 -8.08
CA TYR A 747 21.85 -14.38 -7.89
C TYR A 747 20.37 -14.60 -7.53
N THR A 748 19.67 -15.44 -8.30
CA THR A 748 18.27 -15.77 -8.04
C THR A 748 18.09 -16.44 -6.67
N LEU A 749 18.97 -17.38 -6.33
CA LEU A 749 18.94 -18.08 -5.05
C LEU A 749 19.19 -17.12 -3.87
N SER A 750 20.09 -16.14 -4.02
CA SER A 750 20.28 -15.09 -3.01
C SER A 750 19.00 -14.28 -2.78
N ILE A 751 18.41 -13.73 -3.85
CA ILE A 751 17.14 -12.97 -3.76
C ILE A 751 16.01 -13.82 -3.15
N PHE A 752 15.92 -15.09 -3.52
CA PHE A 752 14.92 -16.02 -2.97
C PHE A 752 15.08 -16.18 -1.46
N ILE A 753 16.31 -16.38 -0.96
CA ILE A 753 16.61 -16.47 0.47
C ILE A 753 16.28 -15.14 1.18
N VAL A 754 16.74 -14.00 0.65
CA VAL A 754 16.46 -12.64 1.17
C VAL A 754 14.95 -12.39 1.26
N PHE A 755 14.18 -12.82 0.25
CA PHE A 755 12.72 -12.70 0.24
C PHE A 755 12.08 -13.48 1.39
N PHE A 756 12.42 -14.76 1.61
CA PHE A 756 11.89 -15.53 2.74
C PHE A 756 12.33 -14.98 4.09
N ILE A 757 13.56 -14.48 4.19
CA ILE A 757 14.08 -13.81 5.40
C ILE A 757 13.24 -12.57 5.75
N SER A 758 12.73 -11.83 4.76
CA SER A 758 11.88 -10.65 5.01
C SER A 758 10.56 -10.95 5.74
N PHE A 759 10.08 -12.21 5.72
CA PHE A 759 8.91 -12.64 6.49
C PHE A 759 9.23 -13.02 7.95
N ILE A 760 10.51 -13.22 8.31
CA ILE A 760 10.90 -13.62 9.67
C ILE A 760 10.33 -12.70 10.75
N PRO A 761 10.40 -11.35 10.66
CA PRO A 761 9.84 -10.47 11.69
C PRO A 761 8.34 -10.68 11.90
N LEU A 762 7.56 -10.86 10.83
CA LEU A 762 6.12 -11.12 10.91
C LEU A 762 5.83 -12.50 11.51
N VAL A 763 6.55 -13.54 11.08
CA VAL A 763 6.40 -14.90 11.61
C VAL A 763 6.78 -14.96 13.09
N VAL A 764 7.84 -14.26 13.49
CA VAL A 764 8.28 -14.13 14.90
C VAL A 764 7.25 -13.36 15.72
N GLN A 765 6.76 -12.22 15.23
CA GLN A 765 5.74 -11.43 15.91
C GLN A 765 4.47 -12.26 16.16
N GLU A 766 4.03 -13.00 15.14
CA GLU A 766 2.86 -13.89 15.24
C GLU A 766 3.09 -15.12 16.13
N LEU A 767 4.30 -15.66 16.14
CA LEU A 767 4.69 -16.71 17.09
C LEU A 767 4.64 -16.19 18.54
N ILE A 768 5.05 -14.95 18.76
CA ILE A 768 5.04 -14.29 20.08
C ILE A 768 3.63 -13.86 20.53
N GLU A 769 2.70 -13.54 19.62
CA GLU A 769 1.37 -13.06 19.98
C GLU A 769 0.23 -14.07 19.85
N ARG A 770 0.33 -15.05 18.94
CA ARG A 770 -0.72 -16.04 18.67
C ARG A 770 -0.27 -17.49 18.84
N GLY A 771 1.03 -17.72 19.04
CA GLY A 771 1.62 -19.05 19.26
C GLY A 771 1.86 -19.85 17.98
N VAL A 772 2.69 -20.91 18.10
CA VAL A 772 3.30 -21.64 16.98
C VAL A 772 2.28 -22.15 15.96
N TRP A 773 1.20 -22.83 16.40
CA TRP A 773 0.23 -23.44 15.48
C TRP A 773 -0.59 -22.41 14.70
N LYS A 774 -1.03 -21.32 15.36
CA LYS A 774 -1.76 -20.24 14.68
C LYS A 774 -0.84 -19.50 13.70
N ALA A 775 0.41 -19.24 14.07
CA ALA A 775 1.41 -18.64 13.18
C ALA A 775 1.70 -19.51 11.94
N PHE A 776 1.91 -20.81 12.11
CA PHE A 776 2.11 -21.74 10.98
C PHE A 776 0.89 -21.82 10.07
N GLN A 777 -0.32 -21.95 10.64
CA GLN A 777 -1.55 -21.99 9.85
C GLN A 777 -1.76 -20.68 9.06
N ARG A 778 -1.48 -19.53 9.67
CA ARG A 778 -1.56 -18.21 9.02
C ARG A 778 -0.55 -18.10 7.87
N PHE A 779 0.71 -18.50 8.10
CA PHE A 779 1.74 -18.53 7.06
C PHE A 779 1.33 -19.39 5.85
N VAL A 780 0.81 -20.61 6.07
CA VAL A 780 0.32 -21.47 4.97
C VAL A 780 -0.85 -20.83 4.22
N ARG A 781 -1.80 -20.19 4.91
CA ARG A 781 -2.91 -19.46 4.26
C ARG A 781 -2.42 -18.33 3.36
N HIS A 782 -1.40 -17.58 3.77
CA HIS A 782 -0.79 -16.50 2.98
C HIS A 782 -0.27 -16.98 1.62
N PHE A 783 0.48 -18.09 1.59
CA PHE A 783 0.98 -18.67 0.35
C PHE A 783 -0.16 -19.21 -0.54
N ILE A 784 -1.12 -19.93 0.03
CA ILE A 784 -2.27 -20.47 -0.73
C ILE A 784 -3.14 -19.34 -1.33
N SER A 785 -3.22 -18.18 -0.67
CA SER A 785 -3.97 -17.01 -1.15
C SER A 785 -3.14 -16.02 -1.98
N LEU A 786 -1.96 -16.43 -2.45
CA LEU A 786 -1.06 -15.67 -3.32
C LEU A 786 -0.60 -14.32 -2.76
N SER A 787 -0.63 -14.11 -1.44
CA SER A 787 -0.22 -12.83 -0.85
C SER A 787 1.23 -12.37 -1.18
N PRO A 788 2.21 -13.25 -1.47
CA PRO A 788 3.49 -12.83 -2.06
C PRO A 788 3.37 -11.95 -3.33
N MET A 789 2.36 -12.17 -4.16
CA MET A 789 2.11 -11.33 -5.35
C MET A 789 1.56 -9.94 -4.98
N PHE A 790 0.83 -9.82 -3.87
CA PHE A 790 0.42 -8.52 -3.34
C PHE A 790 1.63 -7.75 -2.81
N GLU A 791 2.53 -8.43 -2.11
CA GLU A 791 3.73 -7.84 -1.51
C GLU A 791 4.69 -7.22 -2.53
N VAL A 792 5.02 -7.95 -3.60
CA VAL A 792 5.87 -7.42 -4.69
C VAL A 792 5.21 -6.20 -5.37
N PHE A 793 3.88 -6.21 -5.52
CA PHE A 793 3.13 -5.07 -6.05
C PHE A 793 3.16 -3.86 -5.09
N VAL A 794 3.00 -4.06 -3.79
CA VAL A 794 3.09 -3.01 -2.77
C VAL A 794 4.48 -2.35 -2.77
N ALA A 795 5.55 -3.15 -2.86
CA ALA A 795 6.92 -2.63 -2.95
C ALA A 795 7.11 -1.73 -4.19
N GLN A 796 6.53 -2.10 -5.34
CA GLN A 796 6.55 -1.25 -6.53
C GLN A 796 5.77 0.06 -6.36
N ILE A 797 4.62 0.05 -5.68
CA ILE A 797 3.86 1.29 -5.41
C ILE A 797 4.61 2.21 -4.43
N TYR A 798 5.31 1.67 -3.43
CA TYR A 798 6.23 2.49 -2.61
C TYR A 798 7.36 3.11 -3.42
N SER A 799 8.04 2.33 -4.25
CA SER A 799 9.10 2.83 -5.15
C SER A 799 8.58 3.93 -6.08
N SER A 800 7.45 3.67 -6.77
CA SER A 800 6.84 4.60 -7.73
C SER A 800 6.35 5.91 -7.08
N SER A 801 5.76 5.85 -5.89
CA SER A 801 5.27 7.06 -5.19
C SER A 801 6.40 7.96 -4.72
N VAL A 802 7.42 7.40 -4.06
CA VAL A 802 8.63 8.13 -3.61
C VAL A 802 9.34 8.76 -4.81
N PHE A 803 9.55 7.99 -5.89
CA PHE A 803 10.22 8.46 -7.09
C PHE A 803 9.44 9.58 -7.81
N THR A 804 8.10 9.45 -7.92
CA THR A 804 7.27 10.46 -8.57
C THR A 804 7.27 11.77 -7.78
N ASP A 805 7.20 11.70 -6.45
CA ASP A 805 7.20 12.89 -5.60
C ASP A 805 8.56 13.62 -5.63
N LEU A 806 9.69 12.91 -5.48
CA LEU A 806 11.02 13.51 -5.57
C LEU A 806 11.33 14.18 -6.93
N THR A 807 10.63 13.80 -8.00
CA THR A 807 10.94 14.24 -9.37
C THR A 807 9.99 15.34 -9.88
N VAL A 808 8.70 15.22 -9.57
CA VAL A 808 7.63 16.12 -10.03
C VAL A 808 7.04 16.95 -8.88
N GLY A 809 7.07 16.41 -7.65
CA GLY A 809 6.42 16.95 -6.47
C GLY A 809 4.90 16.96 -6.57
N GLY A 810 4.27 17.61 -5.58
CA GLY A 810 2.82 17.76 -5.54
C GLY A 810 2.12 16.50 -5.05
N ALA A 811 2.67 15.86 -4.01
CA ALA A 811 1.87 15.01 -3.15
C ALA A 811 0.57 15.72 -2.77
N ARG A 812 -0.52 14.96 -2.77
CA ARG A 812 -1.87 15.46 -2.56
C ARG A 812 -2.58 14.51 -1.65
N TYR A 813 -3.49 15.02 -0.84
CA TYR A 813 -4.44 14.17 -0.15
C TYR A 813 -5.22 13.29 -1.14
N ILE A 814 -4.82 12.03 -1.23
CA ILE A 814 -5.60 10.96 -1.84
C ILE A 814 -6.47 10.40 -0.71
N SER A 815 -7.78 10.60 -0.81
CA SER A 815 -8.71 9.98 0.12
C SER A 815 -8.54 8.46 0.10
N THR A 816 -8.04 7.89 1.20
CA THR A 816 -8.13 6.46 1.49
C THR A 816 -9.60 6.17 1.73
N GLY A 817 -10.29 5.74 0.66
CA GLY A 817 -11.74 5.64 0.66
C GLY A 817 -12.22 4.51 1.57
N ARG A 818 -13.17 4.83 2.46
CA ARG A 818 -13.85 3.89 3.38
C ARG A 818 -14.91 3.04 2.68
N GLY A 819 -14.55 2.48 1.53
CA GLY A 819 -15.39 1.59 0.73
C GLY A 819 -15.29 0.14 1.19
N PHE A 820 -16.34 -0.63 0.94
CA PHE A 820 -16.38 -2.06 1.25
C PHE A 820 -15.25 -2.83 0.55
N ALA A 821 -14.51 -3.65 1.31
CA ALA A 821 -13.47 -4.52 0.75
C ALA A 821 -14.03 -5.58 -0.23
N THR A 822 -15.34 -5.82 -0.20
CA THR A 822 -16.09 -6.69 -1.13
C THR A 822 -16.54 -5.99 -2.41
N SER A 823 -16.38 -4.66 -2.53
CA SER A 823 -16.79 -3.91 -3.73
C SER A 823 -15.85 -4.17 -4.91
N ARG A 824 -16.44 -4.47 -6.07
CA ARG A 824 -15.71 -4.77 -7.32
C ARG A 824 -15.41 -3.49 -8.10
N ILE A 825 -14.18 -3.31 -8.55
CA ILE A 825 -13.78 -2.20 -9.42
C ILE A 825 -13.76 -2.67 -10.89
N PRO A 826 -14.38 -1.95 -11.85
CA PRO A 826 -14.31 -2.29 -13.27
C PRO A 826 -12.88 -2.25 -13.84
N PHE A 827 -12.55 -3.20 -14.71
CA PHE A 827 -11.23 -3.38 -15.35
C PHE A 827 -10.60 -2.09 -15.87
N SER A 828 -11.34 -1.23 -16.57
CA SER A 828 -10.80 0.01 -17.15
C SER A 828 -10.37 1.04 -16.11
N ILE A 829 -11.07 1.12 -14.98
CA ILE A 829 -10.72 2.00 -13.85
C ILE A 829 -9.51 1.43 -13.10
N LEU A 830 -9.45 0.10 -12.97
CA LEU A 830 -8.36 -0.61 -12.31
C LEU A 830 -7.06 -0.54 -13.12
N TYR A 831 -7.13 -0.76 -14.44
CA TYR A 831 -6.01 -0.62 -15.37
C TYR A 831 -5.46 0.81 -15.36
N SER A 832 -6.30 1.81 -15.64
CA SER A 832 -5.87 3.23 -15.67
C SER A 832 -5.38 3.79 -14.34
N ARG A 833 -5.67 3.13 -13.21
CA ARG A 833 -5.10 3.50 -11.90
C ARG A 833 -3.66 3.04 -11.72
N PHE A 834 -3.29 1.89 -12.29
CA PHE A 834 -2.03 1.19 -12.02
C PHE A 834 -1.11 1.00 -13.24
N ALA A 835 -1.54 1.45 -14.42
CA ALA A 835 -0.80 1.37 -15.67
C ALA A 835 0.56 2.08 -15.58
N ASP A 836 0.57 3.39 -15.33
CA ASP A 836 1.78 4.20 -15.12
C ASP A 836 2.69 3.68 -14.00
N SER A 837 2.11 3.27 -12.87
CA SER A 837 2.86 2.97 -11.64
C SER A 837 3.45 1.55 -11.59
N SER A 838 2.89 0.59 -12.31
CA SER A 838 3.33 -0.82 -12.24
C SER A 838 3.21 -1.56 -13.58
N ILE A 839 2.03 -1.58 -14.20
CA ILE A 839 1.75 -2.52 -15.31
C ILE A 839 2.66 -2.26 -16.51
N TYR A 840 2.93 -1.00 -16.87
CA TYR A 840 3.85 -0.66 -17.97
C TYR A 840 5.30 -1.09 -17.69
N MET A 841 5.73 -1.10 -16.43
CA MET A 841 7.06 -1.59 -16.07
C MET A 841 7.10 -3.12 -16.14
N GLY A 842 6.13 -3.79 -15.51
CA GLY A 842 6.01 -5.25 -15.53
C GLY A 842 5.97 -5.81 -16.95
N ALA A 843 5.15 -5.23 -17.83
CA ALA A 843 5.01 -5.69 -19.22
C ALA A 843 6.32 -5.60 -20.02
N ARG A 844 7.06 -4.49 -19.91
CA ARG A 844 8.35 -4.32 -20.60
C ARG A 844 9.41 -5.30 -20.09
N LEU A 845 9.50 -5.49 -18.76
CA LEU A 845 10.44 -6.43 -18.17
C LEU A 845 10.08 -7.88 -18.49
N MET A 846 8.78 -8.21 -18.54
CA MET A 846 8.30 -9.56 -18.87
C MET A 846 8.55 -9.91 -20.34
N LEU A 847 8.51 -8.94 -21.26
CA LEU A 847 8.94 -9.14 -22.66
C LEU A 847 10.43 -9.50 -22.76
N ILE A 848 11.29 -8.82 -21.99
CA ILE A 848 12.74 -9.09 -21.97
C ILE A 848 13.03 -10.43 -21.26
N LEU A 849 12.28 -10.76 -20.20
CA LEU A 849 12.36 -12.07 -19.56
C LEU A 849 11.94 -13.20 -20.51
N LEU A 850 10.90 -12.99 -21.34
CA LEU A 850 10.49 -13.94 -22.37
C LEU A 850 11.62 -14.20 -23.36
N PHE A 851 12.26 -13.14 -23.88
CA PHE A 851 13.49 -13.28 -24.67
C PHE A 851 14.54 -14.11 -23.93
N GLY A 852 14.84 -13.76 -22.67
CA GLY A 852 15.82 -14.48 -21.84
C GLY A 852 15.50 -15.98 -21.72
N THR A 853 14.24 -16.36 -21.51
CA THR A 853 13.83 -17.77 -21.40
C THR A 853 13.84 -18.55 -22.70
N VAL A 854 13.59 -17.89 -23.84
CA VAL A 854 13.63 -18.51 -25.17
C VAL A 854 15.07 -18.69 -25.63
N SER A 855 15.94 -17.71 -25.35
CA SER A 855 17.35 -17.73 -25.75
C SER A 855 18.21 -18.69 -24.92
N HIS A 856 18.00 -18.75 -23.60
CA HIS A 856 18.70 -19.69 -22.73
C HIS A 856 17.87 -20.04 -21.48
N TRP A 857 17.16 -21.18 -21.55
CA TRP A 857 16.29 -21.62 -20.47
C TRP A 857 17.05 -22.04 -19.20
N GLN A 858 16.59 -21.55 -18.04
CA GLN A 858 17.02 -22.04 -16.74
C GLN A 858 15.86 -22.03 -15.74
N ALA A 859 15.76 -23.06 -14.89
CA ALA A 859 14.72 -23.16 -13.85
C ALA A 859 14.60 -21.94 -12.90
N PRO A 860 15.68 -21.25 -12.48
CA PRO A 860 15.58 -20.06 -11.63
C PRO A 860 14.77 -18.91 -12.25
N LEU A 861 14.67 -18.82 -13.59
CA LEU A 861 13.91 -17.76 -14.26
C LEU A 861 12.40 -17.79 -13.92
N LEU A 862 11.87 -18.93 -13.44
CA LEU A 862 10.52 -19.04 -12.89
C LEU A 862 10.24 -18.07 -11.74
N TRP A 863 11.25 -17.74 -10.93
CA TRP A 863 11.12 -16.75 -9.85
C TRP A 863 10.81 -15.35 -10.39
N PHE A 864 11.49 -14.93 -11.45
CA PHE A 864 11.24 -13.66 -12.10
C PHE A 864 9.93 -13.66 -12.88
N TRP A 865 9.49 -14.80 -13.43
CA TRP A 865 8.15 -14.93 -14.01
C TRP A 865 7.07 -14.69 -12.96
N ALA A 866 7.15 -15.31 -11.79
CA ALA A 866 6.20 -15.07 -10.70
C ALA A 866 6.23 -13.61 -10.22
N SER A 867 7.44 -13.06 -10.04
CA SER A 867 7.64 -11.68 -9.57
C SER A 867 7.12 -10.63 -10.56
N LEU A 868 7.46 -10.72 -11.85
CA LEU A 868 6.99 -9.77 -12.88
C LEU A 868 5.51 -9.95 -13.20
N SER A 869 4.98 -11.17 -13.15
CA SER A 869 3.53 -11.41 -13.26
C SER A 869 2.74 -10.70 -12.17
N SER A 870 3.29 -10.60 -10.95
CA SER A 870 2.62 -9.85 -9.87
C SER A 870 2.43 -8.37 -10.21
N LEU A 871 3.41 -7.73 -10.85
CA LEU A 871 3.36 -6.32 -11.24
C LEU A 871 2.24 -6.00 -12.25
N MET A 872 1.79 -7.00 -13.00
CA MET A 872 0.70 -6.89 -13.98
C MET A 872 -0.64 -7.43 -13.47
N PHE A 873 -0.65 -8.59 -12.81
CA PHE A 873 -1.88 -9.34 -12.52
C PHE A 873 -2.45 -9.12 -11.12
N SER A 874 -1.65 -8.67 -10.13
CA SER A 874 -2.15 -8.46 -8.76
C SER A 874 -3.40 -7.58 -8.66
N PRO A 875 -3.55 -6.47 -9.42
CA PRO A 875 -4.79 -5.69 -9.41
C PRO A 875 -6.04 -6.52 -9.71
N PHE A 876 -5.95 -7.46 -10.65
CA PHE A 876 -7.07 -8.27 -11.11
C PHE A 876 -7.29 -9.50 -10.22
N ILE A 877 -6.20 -10.15 -9.75
CA ILE A 877 -6.25 -11.28 -8.82
C ILE A 877 -6.90 -10.88 -7.49
N PHE A 878 -6.67 -9.64 -7.02
CA PHE A 878 -7.21 -9.15 -5.76
C PHE A 878 -8.48 -8.28 -5.90
N ASN A 879 -9.09 -8.23 -7.09
CA ASN A 879 -10.38 -7.56 -7.32
C ASN A 879 -11.54 -8.55 -7.10
N PRO A 880 -12.50 -8.29 -6.18
CA PRO A 880 -13.61 -9.20 -5.93
C PRO A 880 -14.41 -9.53 -7.20
N HIS A 881 -14.71 -10.81 -7.41
CA HIS A 881 -15.50 -11.29 -8.56
C HIS A 881 -14.94 -10.90 -9.94
N GLN A 882 -13.62 -10.77 -10.07
CA GLN A 882 -12.94 -10.53 -11.35
C GLN A 882 -13.24 -11.64 -12.38
N PHE A 883 -13.23 -12.90 -11.93
CA PHE A 883 -13.38 -14.09 -12.78
C PHE A 883 -14.84 -14.53 -12.97
N ALA A 884 -15.82 -13.72 -12.57
CA ALA A 884 -17.23 -13.99 -12.82
C ALA A 884 -17.59 -13.75 -14.30
N TRP A 885 -18.00 -14.80 -15.02
CA TRP A 885 -18.20 -14.79 -16.48
C TRP A 885 -19.03 -13.60 -17.01
N GLU A 886 -20.21 -13.32 -16.42
CA GLU A 886 -21.02 -12.20 -16.89
C GLU A 886 -20.37 -10.83 -16.64
N ASP A 887 -19.75 -10.65 -15.47
CA ASP A 887 -19.15 -9.37 -15.08
C ASP A 887 -17.86 -9.09 -15.88
N PHE A 888 -17.07 -10.12 -16.21
CA PHE A 888 -15.88 -10.01 -17.07
C PHE A 888 -16.19 -9.46 -18.47
N PHE A 889 -17.21 -9.99 -19.16
CA PHE A 889 -17.59 -9.48 -20.49
C PHE A 889 -18.31 -8.12 -20.43
N ILE A 890 -18.90 -7.76 -19.28
CA ILE A 890 -19.44 -6.41 -19.02
C ILE A 890 -18.30 -5.40 -18.83
N ASP A 891 -17.21 -5.81 -18.17
CA ASP A 891 -16.00 -5.00 -18.07
C ASP A 891 -15.29 -4.85 -19.41
N TYR A 892 -15.23 -5.90 -20.24
CA TYR A 892 -14.68 -5.79 -21.59
C TYR A 892 -15.44 -4.76 -22.44
N ARG A 893 -16.79 -4.76 -22.36
CA ARG A 893 -17.63 -3.70 -22.94
C ARG A 893 -17.21 -2.31 -22.47
N ASP A 894 -17.00 -2.14 -21.17
CA ASP A 894 -16.68 -0.83 -20.60
C ASP A 894 -15.23 -0.40 -20.83
N PHE A 895 -14.31 -1.34 -21.04
CA PHE A 895 -12.97 -1.11 -21.56
C PHE A 895 -12.99 -0.60 -23.02
N ILE A 896 -13.69 -1.30 -23.92
CA ILE A 896 -13.85 -0.85 -25.33
C ILE A 896 -14.54 0.52 -25.40
N ARG A 897 -15.47 0.82 -24.48
CA ARG A 897 -16.07 2.16 -24.33
C ARG A 897 -15.12 3.19 -23.74
N TRP A 898 -14.24 2.80 -22.82
CA TRP A 898 -13.25 3.70 -22.21
C TRP A 898 -12.22 4.17 -23.25
N LEU A 899 -11.74 3.26 -24.11
CA LEU A 899 -10.89 3.58 -25.26
C LEU A 899 -11.55 4.55 -26.26
N SER A 900 -12.84 4.39 -26.53
CA SER A 900 -13.56 5.12 -27.60
C SER A 900 -14.28 6.41 -27.16
N ARG A 901 -14.31 6.73 -25.86
CA ARG A 901 -14.95 7.95 -25.31
C ARG A 901 -13.94 9.09 -25.13
N GLY A 902 -14.44 10.32 -25.00
CA GLY A 902 -13.65 11.52 -24.69
C GLY A 902 -13.22 12.34 -25.91
N ASN A 903 -13.06 11.75 -27.10
CA ASN A 903 -12.51 12.45 -28.28
C ASN A 903 -13.39 13.61 -28.81
N THR A 904 -14.72 13.52 -28.70
CA THR A 904 -15.65 14.58 -29.18
C THR A 904 -16.45 15.28 -28.08
N LYS A 905 -16.63 14.61 -26.94
CA LYS A 905 -17.26 15.16 -25.75
C LYS A 905 -16.53 14.61 -24.54
N TRP A 906 -16.12 15.52 -23.65
CA TRP A 906 -15.46 15.17 -22.40
C TRP A 906 -16.25 14.12 -21.61
N HIS A 907 -15.54 13.15 -21.05
CA HIS A 907 -16.10 12.11 -20.20
C HIS A 907 -15.09 11.70 -19.14
N ARG A 908 -15.48 11.78 -17.85
CA ARG A 908 -14.58 11.53 -16.70
C ARG A 908 -13.79 10.22 -16.81
N ASN A 909 -14.46 9.15 -17.22
CA ASN A 909 -13.82 7.85 -17.44
C ASN A 909 -13.61 7.65 -18.95
N SER A 910 -12.49 8.14 -19.48
CA SER A 910 -12.07 7.97 -20.88
C SER A 910 -10.55 7.77 -20.96
N TRP A 911 -10.09 7.05 -21.98
CA TRP A 911 -8.67 6.79 -22.22
C TRP A 911 -7.90 8.10 -22.46
N ILE A 912 -8.42 8.98 -23.31
CA ILE A 912 -7.81 10.30 -23.55
C ILE A 912 -7.77 11.16 -22.27
N GLY A 913 -8.77 11.07 -21.40
CA GLY A 913 -8.75 11.73 -20.10
C GLY A 913 -7.65 11.22 -19.17
N TYR A 914 -7.36 9.91 -19.21
CA TYR A 914 -6.25 9.28 -18.47
C TYR A 914 -4.88 9.76 -18.99
N VAL A 915 -4.62 9.66 -20.30
CA VAL A 915 -3.34 10.07 -20.90
C VAL A 915 -3.08 11.57 -20.69
N ARG A 916 -4.08 12.42 -20.89
CA ARG A 916 -3.98 13.86 -20.61
C ARG A 916 -3.67 14.13 -19.14
N LEU A 917 -4.27 13.40 -18.20
CA LEU A 917 -3.97 13.53 -16.77
C LEU A 917 -2.51 13.14 -16.47
N SER A 918 -2.04 12.01 -17.00
CA SER A 918 -0.65 11.56 -16.80
C SER A 918 0.35 12.59 -17.33
N ARG A 919 0.20 13.01 -18.58
CA ARG A 919 1.01 14.05 -19.22
C ARG A 919 0.94 15.41 -18.54
N SER A 920 -0.19 15.76 -17.92
CA SER A 920 -0.36 17.01 -17.16
C SER A 920 0.51 17.08 -15.90
N ARG A 921 0.92 15.93 -15.33
CA ARG A 921 1.86 15.89 -14.18
C ARG A 921 3.23 16.44 -14.58
N ILE A 922 3.71 16.09 -15.77
CA ILE A 922 5.01 16.56 -16.29
C ILE A 922 4.89 17.99 -16.84
N THR A 923 3.88 18.24 -17.67
CA THR A 923 3.75 19.51 -18.42
C THR A 923 3.13 20.65 -17.63
N GLY A 924 2.33 20.37 -16.60
CA GLY A 924 1.57 21.32 -15.77
C GLY A 924 0.37 21.95 -16.48
N PHE A 925 -0.59 22.49 -15.71
CA PHE A 925 -1.73 23.23 -16.28
C PHE A 925 -1.45 24.73 -16.48
N LYS A 926 -2.12 25.32 -17.47
CA LYS A 926 -2.21 26.78 -17.67
C LYS A 926 -3.15 27.40 -16.62
N ARG A 927 -2.78 28.58 -16.10
CA ARG A 927 -3.56 29.33 -15.08
C ARG A 927 -4.93 29.85 -15.55
N LYS A 928 -5.18 29.93 -16.86
CA LYS A 928 -6.46 30.46 -17.40
C LYS A 928 -7.58 29.44 -17.18
N LEU A 929 -8.47 29.74 -16.24
CA LEU A 929 -9.73 29.03 -16.03
C LEU A 929 -10.80 29.56 -16.99
N THR A 930 -11.73 28.70 -17.41
CA THR A 930 -12.86 29.05 -18.29
C THR A 930 -14.22 28.60 -17.75
N GLY A 931 -14.28 28.08 -16.52
CA GLY A 931 -15.52 27.71 -15.83
C GLY A 931 -16.14 26.39 -16.32
N ASP A 932 -15.44 25.63 -17.16
CA ASP A 932 -15.94 24.40 -17.77
C ASP A 932 -16.05 23.27 -16.75
N VAL A 933 -17.03 22.37 -16.91
CA VAL A 933 -17.24 21.20 -16.05
C VAL A 933 -16.01 20.29 -16.02
N SER A 934 -15.28 20.20 -17.15
CA SER A 934 -14.00 19.46 -17.20
C SER A 934 -12.94 20.02 -16.23
N GLU A 935 -12.96 21.33 -15.94
CA GLU A 935 -11.98 21.96 -15.05
C GLU A 935 -12.18 21.59 -13.57
N LYS A 936 -13.40 21.19 -13.18
CA LYS A 936 -13.70 20.72 -11.81
C LYS A 936 -13.15 19.32 -11.53
N ALA A 937 -12.83 18.54 -12.56
CA ALA A 937 -12.32 17.17 -12.44
C ALA A 937 -10.78 17.09 -12.44
N ALA A 938 -10.09 18.10 -12.96
CA ALA A 938 -8.64 18.20 -12.97
C ALA A 938 -8.16 19.08 -11.80
N GLY A 939 -7.12 18.67 -11.08
CA GLY A 939 -6.44 19.52 -10.10
C GLY A 939 -5.02 19.87 -10.57
N ASP A 940 -4.51 21.04 -10.22
CA ASP A 940 -3.19 21.58 -10.63
C ASP A 940 -2.06 21.13 -9.68
N ALA A 941 -1.01 20.39 -10.06
CA ALA A 941 -0.32 20.22 -11.35
C ALA A 941 0.51 21.43 -11.80
N SER A 942 1.56 21.73 -11.02
CA SER A 942 2.76 22.47 -11.44
C SER A 942 3.38 21.86 -12.71
N ARG A 943 4.22 22.64 -13.41
CA ARG A 943 5.14 22.08 -14.42
C ARG A 943 6.41 21.61 -13.71
N ALA A 944 6.82 20.36 -13.91
CA ALA A 944 8.09 19.85 -13.38
C ALA A 944 9.30 20.61 -13.95
N HIS A 945 10.38 20.73 -13.18
CA HIS A 945 11.59 21.38 -13.67
C HIS A 945 12.26 20.54 -14.76
N ARG A 946 12.76 21.19 -15.83
CA ARG A 946 13.27 20.48 -17.02
C ARG A 946 14.48 19.58 -16.70
N SER A 947 15.36 19.98 -15.78
CA SER A 947 16.48 19.13 -15.36
C SER A 947 16.01 17.86 -14.64
N ASN A 948 14.97 17.96 -13.79
CA ASN A 948 14.45 16.81 -13.04
C ASN A 948 13.89 15.76 -13.99
N VAL A 949 13.08 16.18 -14.97
CA VAL A 949 12.54 15.28 -16.01
C VAL A 949 13.67 14.68 -16.86
N PHE A 950 14.70 15.46 -17.18
CA PHE A 950 15.86 14.96 -17.92
C PHE A 950 16.64 13.89 -17.15
N PHE A 951 17.06 14.16 -15.91
CA PHE A 951 17.88 13.24 -15.13
C PHE A 951 17.11 12.03 -14.58
N ALA A 952 15.83 12.20 -14.22
CA ALA A 952 15.05 11.12 -13.65
C ALA A 952 14.38 10.23 -14.70
N ASP A 953 13.88 10.80 -15.80
CA ASP A 953 13.01 10.06 -16.72
C ASP A 953 13.63 9.86 -18.12
N PHE A 954 14.31 10.86 -18.67
CA PHE A 954 14.97 10.73 -19.98
C PHE A 954 16.28 9.93 -19.91
N LEU A 955 17.23 10.35 -19.07
CA LEU A 955 18.57 9.76 -18.99
C LEU A 955 18.57 8.25 -18.63
N PRO A 956 17.79 7.75 -17.65
CA PRO A 956 17.74 6.32 -17.37
C PRO A 956 17.10 5.53 -18.52
N THR A 957 16.17 6.13 -19.26
CA THR A 957 15.61 5.50 -20.47
C THR A 957 16.65 5.44 -21.59
N LEU A 958 17.47 6.48 -21.77
CA LEU A 958 18.58 6.49 -22.72
C LEU A 958 19.59 5.37 -22.41
N ILE A 959 20.02 5.25 -21.14
CA ILE A 959 20.95 4.21 -20.68
C ILE A 959 20.37 2.81 -20.92
N TYR A 960 19.09 2.59 -20.56
CA TYR A 960 18.43 1.30 -20.79
C TYR A 960 18.28 0.96 -22.28
N THR A 961 17.94 1.96 -23.10
CA THR A 961 17.83 1.81 -24.57
C THR A 961 19.18 1.46 -25.18
N ALA A 962 20.27 2.11 -24.73
CA ALA A 962 21.63 1.80 -25.17
C ALA A 962 22.05 0.36 -24.78
N GLY A 963 21.74 -0.08 -23.56
CA GLY A 963 22.03 -1.44 -23.11
C GLY A 963 21.26 -2.53 -23.87
N LEU A 964 20.01 -2.26 -24.30
CA LEU A 964 19.26 -3.16 -25.18
C LEU A 964 19.77 -3.12 -26.62
N TYR A 965 20.10 -1.93 -27.14
CA TYR A 965 20.69 -1.75 -28.47
C TYR A 965 22.02 -2.51 -28.63
N VAL A 966 22.85 -2.52 -27.59
CA VAL A 966 24.10 -3.31 -27.56
C VAL A 966 23.80 -4.82 -27.62
N ALA A 967 22.85 -5.33 -26.83
CA ALA A 967 22.44 -6.74 -26.92
C ALA A 967 21.86 -7.10 -28.31
N TYR A 968 21.05 -6.21 -28.87
CA TYR A 968 20.36 -6.39 -30.16
C TYR A 968 21.31 -6.36 -31.37
N THR A 969 22.32 -5.50 -31.33
CA THR A 969 23.34 -5.43 -32.38
C THR A 969 24.31 -6.61 -32.24
N PHE A 970 24.65 -7.02 -31.01
CA PHE A 970 25.44 -8.23 -30.77
C PHE A 970 24.74 -9.51 -31.29
N ILE A 971 23.45 -9.71 -30.99
CA ILE A 971 22.74 -10.94 -31.41
C ILE A 971 22.63 -11.07 -32.95
N ASN A 972 22.74 -9.96 -33.67
CA ASN A 972 22.69 -9.89 -35.12
C ASN A 972 24.07 -9.88 -35.81
N ALA A 973 25.17 -9.69 -35.07
CA ALA A 973 26.55 -9.54 -35.60
C ALA A 973 27.19 -10.82 -36.20
N GLN A 974 26.41 -11.89 -36.38
CA GLN A 974 26.83 -13.17 -36.99
C GLN A 974 28.05 -13.79 -36.31
N THR A 975 28.04 -13.81 -34.99
CA THR A 975 29.06 -14.49 -34.17
C THR A 975 29.18 -15.96 -34.58
N GLY A 976 30.40 -16.42 -34.85
CA GLY A 976 30.69 -17.80 -35.22
C GLY A 976 30.21 -18.28 -36.59
N VAL A 977 29.66 -17.39 -37.45
CA VAL A 977 29.33 -17.74 -38.84
C VAL A 977 30.58 -17.76 -39.70
N THR A 978 30.81 -18.85 -40.43
CA THR A 978 32.02 -19.04 -41.26
C THR A 978 31.75 -19.11 -42.76
N SER A 979 30.53 -19.49 -43.17
CA SER A 979 30.05 -19.43 -44.55
C SER A 979 28.51 -19.50 -44.59
N TYR A 980 27.93 -19.02 -45.69
CA TYR A 980 26.51 -19.14 -45.99
C TYR A 980 26.18 -20.41 -46.79
N SER A 981 24.94 -20.89 -46.64
CA SER A 981 24.40 -22.06 -47.33
C SER A 981 23.87 -21.75 -48.75
N TYR A 982 23.93 -20.49 -49.18
CA TYR A 982 23.51 -19.94 -50.46
C TYR A 982 24.30 -18.65 -50.73
N GLU A 983 24.30 -18.18 -51.98
CA GLU A 983 25.01 -16.96 -52.36
C GLU A 983 24.23 -15.69 -51.98
N ILE A 984 24.92 -14.73 -51.37
CA ILE A 984 24.44 -13.38 -51.07
C ILE A 984 25.35 -12.39 -51.79
N ASN A 985 24.79 -11.55 -52.66
CA ASN A 985 25.56 -10.64 -53.53
C ASN A 985 26.68 -11.36 -54.35
N GLY A 986 26.49 -12.64 -54.70
CA GLY A 986 27.47 -13.44 -55.46
C GLY A 986 28.65 -13.98 -54.65
N SER A 987 28.55 -14.03 -53.32
CA SER A 987 29.53 -14.71 -52.45
C SER A 987 28.84 -15.55 -51.37
N THR A 988 29.49 -16.62 -50.94
CA THR A 988 29.12 -17.42 -49.76
C THR A 988 29.86 -17.00 -48.49
N ASP A 989 30.77 -16.02 -48.58
CA ASP A 989 31.48 -15.48 -47.43
C ASP A 989 30.57 -14.60 -46.55
N PRO A 990 30.72 -14.62 -45.21
CA PRO A 990 29.91 -13.79 -44.33
C PRO A 990 30.13 -12.28 -44.57
N GLN A 991 29.03 -11.53 -44.78
CA GLN A 991 29.02 -10.09 -45.00
C GLN A 991 28.41 -9.35 -43.79
N GLU A 992 28.79 -8.10 -43.54
CA GLU A 992 28.23 -7.30 -42.44
C GLU A 992 26.71 -7.10 -42.57
N VAL A 993 26.00 -7.11 -41.44
CA VAL A 993 24.55 -6.85 -41.36
C VAL A 993 24.30 -5.37 -41.07
N ASN A 994 23.14 -4.86 -41.47
CA ASN A 994 22.66 -3.52 -41.18
C ASN A 994 21.48 -3.54 -40.18
N ALA A 995 21.69 -4.14 -39.00
CA ALA A 995 20.68 -4.25 -37.96
C ALA A 995 20.32 -2.88 -37.35
N THR A 996 21.24 -1.90 -37.39
CA THR A 996 20.97 -0.52 -36.97
C THR A 996 19.91 0.13 -37.87
N LEU A 997 20.02 0.01 -39.20
CA LEU A 997 18.99 0.51 -40.11
C LEU A 997 17.66 -0.24 -39.94
N ARG A 998 17.70 -1.57 -39.77
CA ARG A 998 16.52 -2.41 -39.48
C ARG A 998 15.74 -1.87 -38.27
N LEU A 999 16.44 -1.62 -37.16
CA LEU A 999 15.84 -1.07 -35.94
C LEU A 999 15.30 0.36 -36.14
N ILE A 1000 16.04 1.23 -36.85
CA ILE A 1000 15.59 2.60 -37.15
C ILE A 1000 14.30 2.59 -37.96
N ILE A 1001 14.22 1.76 -39.01
CA ILE A 1001 13.02 1.59 -39.83
C ILE A 1001 11.87 1.09 -38.96
N CYS A 1002 12.04 -0.03 -38.24
CA CYS A 1002 10.96 -0.62 -37.45
C CYS A 1002 10.49 0.27 -36.29
N ALA A 1003 11.37 1.07 -35.68
CA ALA A 1003 11.00 1.96 -34.57
C ALA A 1003 10.37 3.27 -35.04
N LEU A 1004 10.90 3.91 -36.09
CA LEU A 1004 10.47 5.25 -36.51
C LEU A 1004 9.36 5.24 -37.57
N ALA A 1005 9.35 4.28 -38.49
CA ALA A 1005 8.35 4.25 -39.56
C ALA A 1005 6.89 4.16 -39.06
N PRO A 1006 6.55 3.39 -37.99
CA PRO A 1006 5.21 3.46 -37.39
C PRO A 1006 4.79 4.89 -37.02
N VAL A 1007 5.68 5.61 -36.34
CA VAL A 1007 5.44 6.98 -35.84
C VAL A 1007 5.31 7.98 -36.98
N VAL A 1008 6.08 7.81 -38.06
CA VAL A 1008 6.00 8.64 -39.26
C VAL A 1008 4.69 8.38 -40.03
N ILE A 1009 4.25 7.12 -40.15
CA ILE A 1009 2.98 6.77 -40.79
C ILE A 1009 1.80 7.30 -39.97
N ASP A 1010 1.84 7.17 -38.64
CA ASP A 1010 0.84 7.74 -37.73
C ASP A 1010 0.78 9.27 -37.84
N CYS A 1011 1.93 9.94 -37.93
CA CYS A 1011 2.02 11.38 -38.17
C CYS A 1011 1.38 11.79 -39.52
N GLY A 1012 1.64 11.04 -40.59
CA GLY A 1012 1.00 11.26 -41.90
C GLY A 1012 -0.52 11.04 -41.85
N CYS A 1013 -0.97 9.98 -41.18
CA CYS A 1013 -2.39 9.69 -40.95
C CYS A 1013 -3.08 10.84 -40.18
N LEU A 1014 -2.44 11.37 -39.13
CA LEU A 1014 -2.93 12.54 -38.39
C LEU A 1014 -3.02 13.78 -39.26
N ALA A 1015 -2.02 14.05 -40.10
CA ALA A 1015 -2.03 15.23 -40.97
C ALA A 1015 -3.23 15.21 -41.91
N VAL A 1016 -3.53 14.04 -42.50
CA VAL A 1016 -4.72 13.82 -43.34
C VAL A 1016 -6.01 13.94 -42.51
N CYS A 1017 -6.07 13.33 -41.32
CA CYS A 1017 -7.24 13.41 -40.44
C CYS A 1017 -7.56 14.84 -39.98
N VAL A 1018 -6.55 15.64 -39.62
CA VAL A 1018 -6.70 17.05 -39.23
C VAL A 1018 -7.09 17.91 -40.43
N GLY A 1019 -6.49 17.67 -41.60
CA GLY A 1019 -6.88 18.33 -42.86
C GLY A 1019 -8.36 18.11 -43.17
N MET A 1020 -8.84 16.86 -43.10
CA MET A 1020 -10.26 16.53 -43.24
C MET A 1020 -11.12 17.18 -42.15
N ALA A 1021 -10.70 17.15 -40.89
CA ALA A 1021 -11.46 17.74 -39.79
C ALA A 1021 -11.62 19.27 -39.95
N CYS A 1022 -10.57 19.97 -40.40
CA CYS A 1022 -10.62 21.42 -40.60
C CYS A 1022 -11.38 21.82 -41.86
N CYS A 1023 -11.16 21.14 -43.00
CA CYS A 1023 -11.72 21.52 -44.29
C CYS A 1023 -13.13 20.96 -44.53
N ALA A 1024 -13.36 19.68 -44.21
CA ALA A 1024 -14.65 19.00 -44.44
C ALA A 1024 -15.53 18.93 -43.19
N GLY A 1025 -14.97 19.08 -41.99
CA GLY A 1025 -15.71 19.04 -40.72
C GLY A 1025 -16.90 20.02 -40.61
N PRO A 1026 -16.79 21.27 -41.08
CA PRO A 1026 -17.92 22.21 -41.11
C PRO A 1026 -19.08 21.74 -42.00
N MET A 1027 -18.79 21.19 -43.19
CA MET A 1027 -19.82 20.73 -44.12
C MET A 1027 -20.43 19.39 -43.70
N LEU A 1028 -19.59 18.42 -43.34
CA LEU A 1028 -20.03 17.10 -42.88
C LEU A 1028 -20.76 17.18 -41.53
N GLY A 1029 -20.48 18.20 -40.71
CA GLY A 1029 -21.18 18.45 -39.45
C GLY A 1029 -22.67 18.79 -39.59
N LEU A 1030 -23.12 19.21 -40.78
CA LEU A 1030 -24.53 19.47 -41.08
C LEU A 1030 -25.31 18.15 -41.29
N CYS A 1031 -24.70 17.17 -41.98
CA CYS A 1031 -25.33 15.89 -42.30
C CYS A 1031 -25.08 14.81 -41.23
N CYS A 1032 -23.89 14.79 -40.61
CA CYS A 1032 -23.40 13.69 -39.79
C CYS A 1032 -22.87 14.18 -38.42
N LYS A 1033 -23.73 14.19 -37.40
CA LYS A 1033 -23.41 14.67 -36.03
C LYS A 1033 -22.31 13.89 -35.27
N LYS A 1034 -21.65 12.90 -35.89
CA LYS A 1034 -20.61 12.04 -35.28
C LYS A 1034 -19.27 12.03 -36.03
N THR A 1035 -19.08 12.90 -37.03
CA THR A 1035 -17.86 12.95 -37.88
C THR A 1035 -16.55 12.88 -37.10
N GLY A 1036 -16.33 13.76 -36.12
CA GLY A 1036 -15.08 13.77 -35.35
C GLY A 1036 -14.81 12.49 -34.54
N ALA A 1037 -15.85 11.75 -34.14
CA ALA A 1037 -15.69 10.47 -33.46
C ALA A 1037 -15.30 9.35 -34.43
N VAL A 1038 -15.75 9.43 -35.68
CA VAL A 1038 -15.34 8.52 -36.76
C VAL A 1038 -13.91 8.81 -37.19
N ILE A 1039 -13.53 10.08 -37.37
CA ILE A 1039 -12.14 10.48 -37.71
C ILE A 1039 -11.17 9.97 -36.63
N ALA A 1040 -11.47 10.22 -35.36
CA ALA A 1040 -10.64 9.72 -34.24
C ALA A 1040 -10.58 8.17 -34.22
N GLY A 1041 -11.71 7.50 -34.47
CA GLY A 1041 -11.76 6.03 -34.53
C GLY A 1041 -10.95 5.44 -35.68
N ILE A 1042 -10.91 6.10 -36.84
CA ILE A 1042 -10.07 5.70 -37.98
C ILE A 1042 -8.60 5.88 -37.63
N ALA A 1043 -8.20 7.05 -37.11
CA ALA A 1043 -6.81 7.29 -36.71
C ALA A 1043 -6.30 6.24 -35.70
N HIS A 1044 -7.03 6.05 -34.59
CA HIS A 1044 -6.70 5.04 -33.57
C HIS A 1044 -6.68 3.60 -34.13
N GLY A 1045 -7.57 3.27 -35.07
CA GLY A 1045 -7.60 1.97 -35.75
C GLY A 1045 -6.38 1.76 -36.66
N VAL A 1046 -5.97 2.78 -37.41
CA VAL A 1046 -4.75 2.75 -38.23
C VAL A 1046 -3.52 2.56 -37.36
N ALA A 1047 -3.40 3.27 -36.23
CA ALA A 1047 -2.26 3.13 -35.30
C ALA A 1047 -2.06 1.67 -34.85
N VAL A 1048 -3.15 1.01 -34.43
CA VAL A 1048 -3.12 -0.41 -34.01
C VAL A 1048 -2.65 -1.32 -35.16
N ILE A 1049 -3.20 -1.13 -36.38
CA ILE A 1049 -2.83 -1.93 -37.55
C ILE A 1049 -1.36 -1.72 -37.93
N VAL A 1050 -0.89 -0.47 -37.96
CA VAL A 1050 0.51 -0.13 -38.31
C VAL A 1050 1.48 -0.77 -37.32
N HIS A 1051 1.24 -0.69 -36.01
CA HIS A 1051 2.09 -1.32 -35.00
C HIS A 1051 2.10 -2.86 -35.11
N ILE A 1052 0.95 -3.48 -35.44
CA ILE A 1052 0.86 -4.92 -35.72
C ILE A 1052 1.65 -5.30 -36.98
N VAL A 1053 1.59 -4.49 -38.04
CA VAL A 1053 2.38 -4.73 -39.27
C VAL A 1053 3.88 -4.65 -38.97
N PHE A 1054 4.33 -3.66 -38.20
CA PHE A 1054 5.76 -3.53 -37.88
C PHE A 1054 6.30 -4.59 -36.91
N PHE A 1055 5.44 -5.19 -36.07
CA PHE A 1055 5.78 -6.44 -35.37
C PHE A 1055 6.10 -7.59 -36.35
N ILE A 1056 5.29 -7.74 -37.41
CA ILE A 1056 5.54 -8.75 -38.46
C ILE A 1056 6.80 -8.40 -39.27
N VAL A 1057 6.99 -7.13 -39.66
CA VAL A 1057 8.19 -6.67 -40.40
C VAL A 1057 9.46 -6.94 -39.60
N MET A 1058 9.47 -6.68 -38.29
CA MET A 1058 10.59 -7.04 -37.41
C MET A 1058 10.88 -8.55 -37.50
N TRP A 1059 9.86 -9.40 -37.38
CA TRP A 1059 10.06 -10.86 -37.45
C TRP A 1059 10.60 -11.34 -38.80
N VAL A 1060 10.13 -10.78 -39.92
CA VAL A 1060 10.60 -11.14 -41.26
C VAL A 1060 12.05 -10.65 -41.48
N THR A 1061 12.36 -9.42 -41.07
CA THR A 1061 13.71 -8.85 -41.20
C THR A 1061 14.74 -9.54 -40.30
N GLU A 1062 14.33 -10.09 -39.16
CA GLU A 1062 15.13 -10.97 -38.28
C GLU A 1062 15.24 -12.43 -38.78
N GLY A 1063 14.93 -12.70 -40.05
CA GLY A 1063 15.10 -14.01 -40.68
C GLY A 1063 14.14 -15.08 -40.14
N PHE A 1064 12.99 -14.67 -39.60
CA PHE A 1064 12.03 -15.49 -38.86
C PHE A 1064 12.52 -16.05 -37.50
N ASN A 1065 13.69 -15.64 -37.01
CA ASN A 1065 14.15 -16.06 -35.68
C ASN A 1065 13.34 -15.37 -34.56
N PHE A 1066 12.61 -16.17 -33.77
CA PHE A 1066 11.74 -15.66 -32.71
C PHE A 1066 12.52 -14.99 -31.55
N ALA A 1067 13.70 -15.49 -31.19
CA ALA A 1067 14.52 -14.91 -30.12
C ALA A 1067 15.07 -13.53 -30.53
N ARG A 1068 15.67 -13.42 -31.72
CA ARG A 1068 16.19 -12.14 -32.23
C ARG A 1068 15.05 -11.11 -32.42
N MET A 1069 13.89 -11.56 -32.92
CA MET A 1069 12.67 -10.73 -33.00
C MET A 1069 12.21 -10.19 -31.65
N LEU A 1070 12.15 -11.02 -30.59
CA LEU A 1070 11.73 -10.56 -29.26
C LEU A 1070 12.66 -9.46 -28.71
N LEU A 1071 13.97 -9.59 -28.91
CA LEU A 1071 14.93 -8.56 -28.49
C LEU A 1071 14.85 -7.30 -29.36
N GLY A 1072 14.62 -7.45 -30.66
CA GLY A 1072 14.33 -6.34 -31.57
C GLY A 1072 13.07 -5.57 -31.18
N LEU A 1073 11.98 -6.28 -30.87
CA LEU A 1073 10.72 -5.70 -30.39
C LEU A 1073 10.90 -4.96 -29.06
N ALA A 1074 11.63 -5.53 -28.10
CA ALA A 1074 11.94 -4.87 -26.84
C ALA A 1074 12.74 -3.58 -27.06
N THR A 1075 13.77 -3.62 -27.91
CA THR A 1075 14.60 -2.46 -28.25
C THR A 1075 13.78 -1.38 -28.96
N MET A 1076 12.94 -1.76 -29.92
CA MET A 1076 12.03 -0.88 -30.67
C MET A 1076 11.11 -0.09 -29.73
N VAL A 1077 10.49 -0.75 -28.75
CA VAL A 1077 9.62 -0.11 -27.74
C VAL A 1077 10.39 0.90 -26.90
N TYR A 1078 11.65 0.61 -26.53
CA TYR A 1078 12.49 1.56 -25.79
C TYR A 1078 12.95 2.76 -26.63
N VAL A 1079 13.28 2.56 -27.92
CA VAL A 1079 13.58 3.65 -28.86
C VAL A 1079 12.38 4.59 -29.05
N GLN A 1080 11.18 4.03 -29.25
CA GLN A 1080 9.95 4.83 -29.34
C GLN A 1080 9.66 5.59 -28.03
N ARG A 1081 9.84 4.94 -26.87
CA ARG A 1081 9.70 5.61 -25.55
C ARG A 1081 10.69 6.76 -25.40
N LEU A 1082 11.93 6.60 -25.83
CA LEU A 1082 12.96 7.65 -25.80
C LEU A 1082 12.55 8.85 -26.68
N LEU A 1083 12.03 8.58 -27.89
CA LEU A 1083 11.49 9.59 -28.79
C LEU A 1083 10.32 10.36 -28.17
N PHE A 1084 9.32 9.67 -27.59
CA PHE A 1084 8.15 10.35 -27.00
C PHE A 1084 8.51 11.21 -25.78
N LYS A 1085 9.51 10.79 -24.99
CA LYS A 1085 10.08 11.60 -23.90
C LYS A 1085 10.80 12.83 -24.42
N PHE A 1086 11.61 12.69 -25.48
CA PHE A 1086 12.24 13.82 -26.16
C PHE A 1086 11.20 14.82 -26.70
N LEU A 1087 10.15 14.33 -27.38
CA LEU A 1087 9.06 15.15 -27.89
C LEU A 1087 8.34 15.91 -26.75
N THR A 1088 8.09 15.23 -25.63
CA THR A 1088 7.46 15.82 -24.44
C THR A 1088 8.33 16.91 -23.78
N LEU A 1089 9.65 16.69 -23.69
CA LEU A 1089 10.59 17.65 -23.08
C LEU A 1089 10.77 18.92 -23.93
N CYS A 1090 10.91 18.73 -25.25
CA CYS A 1090 11.29 19.77 -26.20
C CYS A 1090 10.08 20.56 -26.72
N PHE A 1091 9.02 19.89 -27.16
CA PHE A 1091 7.93 20.52 -27.92
C PHE A 1091 6.64 20.74 -27.10
N LEU A 1092 6.38 19.94 -26.06
CA LEU A 1092 5.12 20.07 -25.32
C LEU A 1092 5.14 21.18 -24.26
N THR A 1093 4.18 22.09 -24.40
CA THR A 1093 3.88 23.17 -23.45
C THR A 1093 2.72 22.79 -22.53
N ARG A 1094 2.53 23.56 -21.44
CA ARG A 1094 1.48 23.37 -20.41
C ARG A 1094 0.12 23.00 -21.03
N GLU A 1095 -0.55 22.02 -20.44
CA GLU A 1095 -1.92 21.61 -20.79
C GLU A 1095 -2.94 22.71 -20.47
N PHE A 1096 -4.06 22.76 -21.20
CA PHE A 1096 -5.26 23.45 -20.71
C PHE A 1096 -6.02 22.56 -19.73
N LYS A 1097 -6.58 23.16 -18.68
CA LYS A 1097 -7.38 22.45 -17.66
C LYS A 1097 -8.75 21.97 -18.21
N ASN A 1098 -9.23 22.58 -19.30
CA ASN A 1098 -10.42 22.14 -20.03
C ASN A 1098 -10.11 21.13 -21.16
N ASP A 1099 -11.16 20.56 -21.76
CA ASP A 1099 -11.05 19.57 -22.86
C ASP A 1099 -11.28 20.16 -24.27
N LYS A 1100 -11.23 21.48 -24.38
CA LYS A 1100 -11.55 22.17 -25.64
C LYS A 1100 -10.48 22.01 -26.72
N ALA A 1101 -9.19 21.88 -26.35
CA ALA A 1101 -8.12 21.66 -27.32
C ALA A 1101 -8.21 20.29 -28.02
N ASN A 1102 -8.38 19.22 -27.24
CA ASN A 1102 -8.57 17.86 -27.73
C ASN A 1102 -9.84 17.72 -28.59
N THR A 1103 -10.98 18.27 -28.12
CA THR A 1103 -12.23 18.21 -28.89
C THR A 1103 -12.21 19.09 -30.15
N ALA A 1104 -11.50 20.23 -30.14
CA ALA A 1104 -11.29 21.06 -31.34
C ALA A 1104 -10.44 20.33 -32.40
N PHE A 1105 -9.40 19.60 -31.99
CA PHE A 1105 -8.54 18.83 -32.90
C PHE A 1105 -9.34 17.83 -33.76
N TRP A 1106 -10.22 17.04 -33.14
CA TRP A 1106 -11.03 16.04 -33.86
C TRP A 1106 -12.24 16.62 -34.61
N THR A 1107 -12.64 17.87 -34.37
CA THR A 1107 -13.83 18.49 -34.97
C THR A 1107 -13.53 19.64 -35.93
N GLY A 1108 -12.27 20.11 -35.99
CA GLY A 1108 -11.86 21.31 -36.72
C GLY A 1108 -12.30 22.64 -36.07
N LYS A 1109 -13.07 22.59 -34.97
CA LYS A 1109 -13.72 23.77 -34.38
C LYS A 1109 -12.81 24.48 -33.36
N TRP A 1110 -11.75 25.12 -33.86
CA TRP A 1110 -10.81 25.89 -33.03
C TRP A 1110 -11.34 27.28 -32.62
N TYR A 1111 -12.15 27.90 -33.48
CA TYR A 1111 -12.77 29.21 -33.26
C TYR A 1111 -13.89 29.17 -32.21
N ASN A 1112 -14.16 30.30 -31.55
CA ASN A 1112 -15.18 30.46 -30.49
C ASN A 1112 -15.05 29.54 -29.25
N THR A 1113 -13.89 28.89 -29.07
CA THR A 1113 -13.60 28.01 -27.92
C THR A 1113 -13.22 28.74 -26.63
N GLY A 1114 -12.97 30.06 -26.69
CA GLY A 1114 -12.45 30.86 -25.57
C GLY A 1114 -10.91 30.83 -25.40
N MET A 1115 -10.19 30.17 -26.33
CA MET A 1115 -8.72 30.06 -26.28
C MET A 1115 -7.98 31.36 -26.67
N GLY A 1116 -8.63 32.32 -27.33
CA GLY A 1116 -8.00 33.57 -27.79
C GLY A 1116 -6.89 33.32 -28.81
N TRP A 1117 -5.83 34.14 -28.81
CA TRP A 1117 -4.68 34.00 -29.73
C TRP A 1117 -4.03 32.61 -29.71
N MET A 1118 -4.12 31.87 -28.60
CA MET A 1118 -3.62 30.50 -28.52
C MET A 1118 -4.31 29.54 -29.50
N ALA A 1119 -5.48 29.88 -30.07
CA ALA A 1119 -6.12 29.08 -31.12
C ALA A 1119 -5.23 28.86 -32.35
N PHE A 1120 -4.23 29.73 -32.61
CA PHE A 1120 -3.25 29.54 -33.69
C PHE A 1120 -2.08 28.61 -33.30
N THR A 1121 -1.65 28.63 -32.03
CA THR A 1121 -0.48 27.88 -31.56
C THR A 1121 -0.80 26.55 -30.87
N GLN A 1122 -2.06 26.30 -30.49
CA GLN A 1122 -2.47 24.99 -29.97
C GLN A 1122 -2.57 23.87 -30.99
N PRO A 1123 -3.00 24.07 -32.26
CA PRO A 1123 -3.08 22.98 -33.24
C PRO A 1123 -1.75 22.24 -33.41
N SER A 1124 -0.62 22.95 -33.48
CA SER A 1124 0.71 22.33 -33.60
C SER A 1124 1.16 21.60 -32.33
N ARG A 1125 0.92 22.16 -31.15
CA ARG A 1125 1.15 21.48 -29.86
C ARG A 1125 0.32 20.20 -29.75
N GLU A 1126 -0.96 20.29 -30.09
CA GLU A 1126 -1.89 19.17 -30.00
C GLU A 1126 -1.57 18.11 -31.05
N PHE A 1127 -1.10 18.49 -32.25
CA PHE A 1127 -0.58 17.55 -33.25
C PHE A 1127 0.58 16.70 -32.70
N VAL A 1128 1.57 17.32 -32.05
CA VAL A 1128 2.68 16.57 -31.40
C VAL A 1128 2.17 15.67 -30.26
N ALA A 1129 1.21 16.15 -29.46
CA ALA A 1129 0.59 15.34 -28.42
C ALA A 1129 -0.17 14.14 -28.99
N LYS A 1130 -0.84 14.31 -30.14
CA LYS A 1130 -1.65 13.29 -30.82
C LYS A 1130 -0.80 12.22 -31.51
N ILE A 1131 0.40 12.56 -31.99
CA ILE A 1131 1.40 11.59 -32.46
C ILE A 1131 1.76 10.60 -31.34
N ILE A 1132 2.08 11.12 -30.15
CA ILE A 1132 2.41 10.30 -28.97
C ILE A 1132 1.18 9.46 -28.56
N GLU A 1133 0.00 10.08 -28.50
CA GLU A 1133 -1.25 9.41 -28.14
C GLU A 1133 -1.61 8.24 -29.08
N MET A 1134 -1.32 8.30 -30.38
CA MET A 1134 -1.61 7.18 -31.28
C MET A 1134 -0.80 5.92 -30.97
N SER A 1135 0.50 6.06 -30.71
CA SER A 1135 1.35 4.94 -30.33
C SER A 1135 1.04 4.45 -28.90
N GLU A 1136 0.73 5.35 -27.96
CA GLU A 1136 0.25 4.98 -26.63
C GLU A 1136 -1.10 4.23 -26.69
N PHE A 1137 -2.01 4.63 -27.57
CA PHE A 1137 -3.30 3.94 -27.78
C PHE A 1137 -3.08 2.52 -28.30
N ALA A 1138 -2.18 2.34 -29.29
CA ALA A 1138 -1.84 1.02 -29.81
C ALA A 1138 -1.19 0.13 -28.74
N GLY A 1139 -0.29 0.69 -27.93
CA GLY A 1139 0.32 0.00 -26.78
C GLY A 1139 -0.70 -0.45 -25.74
N ASP A 1140 -1.56 0.46 -25.27
CA ASP A 1140 -2.62 0.17 -24.29
C ASP A 1140 -3.64 -0.85 -24.83
N PHE A 1141 -4.02 -0.73 -26.11
CA PHE A 1141 -4.91 -1.67 -26.76
C PHE A 1141 -4.33 -3.09 -26.71
N MET A 1142 -3.07 -3.26 -27.13
CA MET A 1142 -2.41 -4.57 -27.15
C MET A 1142 -2.20 -5.12 -25.73
N LEU A 1143 -1.65 -4.31 -24.83
CA LEU A 1143 -1.32 -4.71 -23.46
C LEU A 1143 -2.57 -5.11 -22.65
N ALA A 1144 -3.65 -4.33 -22.72
CA ALA A 1144 -4.88 -4.66 -22.02
C ALA A 1144 -5.55 -5.93 -22.59
N HIS A 1145 -5.52 -6.15 -23.91
CA HIS A 1145 -6.02 -7.41 -24.49
C HIS A 1145 -5.17 -8.61 -24.05
N ILE A 1146 -3.83 -8.52 -24.05
CA ILE A 1146 -2.95 -9.58 -23.52
C ILE A 1146 -3.32 -9.92 -22.07
N ILE A 1147 -3.48 -8.92 -21.21
CA ILE A 1147 -3.86 -9.11 -19.79
C ILE A 1147 -5.23 -9.81 -19.65
N LEU A 1148 -6.22 -9.44 -20.47
CA LEU A 1148 -7.53 -10.09 -20.47
C LEU A 1148 -7.45 -11.53 -21.00
N PHE A 1149 -6.66 -11.78 -22.05
CA PHE A 1149 -6.46 -13.10 -22.63
C PHE A 1149 -5.77 -14.05 -21.65
N CYS A 1150 -4.76 -13.59 -20.91
CA CYS A 1150 -4.12 -14.36 -19.85
C CYS A 1150 -5.07 -14.71 -18.69
N GLN A 1151 -6.17 -13.97 -18.49
CA GLN A 1151 -7.20 -14.31 -17.49
C GLN A 1151 -8.18 -15.39 -18.02
N LEU A 1152 -8.34 -15.56 -19.33
CA LEU A 1152 -9.31 -16.48 -19.92
C LEU A 1152 -9.20 -17.94 -19.43
N PRO A 1153 -8.01 -18.56 -19.30
CA PRO A 1153 -7.89 -19.92 -18.79
C PRO A 1153 -8.43 -20.08 -17.36
N ILE A 1154 -8.31 -19.03 -16.54
CA ILE A 1154 -8.83 -19.00 -15.16
C ILE A 1154 -10.37 -18.96 -15.19
N LEU A 1155 -10.97 -18.20 -16.11
CA LEU A 1155 -12.44 -18.17 -16.28
C LEU A 1155 -13.03 -19.52 -16.73
N CYS A 1156 -12.24 -20.39 -17.38
CA CYS A 1156 -12.68 -21.72 -17.78
C CYS A 1156 -12.75 -22.73 -16.61
N ILE A 1157 -12.18 -22.40 -15.44
CA ILE A 1157 -12.22 -23.29 -14.26
C ILE A 1157 -13.65 -23.32 -13.67
N PRO A 1158 -14.28 -24.50 -13.52
CA PRO A 1158 -15.61 -24.59 -12.93
C PRO A 1158 -15.70 -23.99 -11.53
N LEU A 1159 -16.75 -23.20 -11.29
CA LEU A 1159 -17.03 -22.53 -10.00
C LEU A 1159 -15.92 -21.56 -9.52
N ILE A 1160 -15.02 -21.09 -10.40
CA ILE A 1160 -13.87 -20.24 -10.01
C ILE A 1160 -14.25 -19.00 -9.19
N ASP A 1161 -15.37 -18.33 -9.48
CA ASP A 1161 -15.87 -17.17 -8.71
C ASP A 1161 -16.08 -17.49 -7.21
N ARG A 1162 -16.48 -18.73 -6.88
CA ARG A 1162 -16.64 -19.19 -5.49
C ARG A 1162 -15.29 -19.45 -4.82
N TRP A 1163 -14.41 -20.19 -5.50
CA TRP A 1163 -13.05 -20.49 -5.01
C TRP A 1163 -12.25 -19.20 -4.79
N HIS A 1164 -12.34 -18.27 -5.74
CA HIS A 1164 -11.71 -16.95 -5.68
C HIS A 1164 -12.24 -16.12 -4.50
N SER A 1165 -13.55 -16.07 -4.30
CA SER A 1165 -14.16 -15.37 -3.16
C SER A 1165 -13.75 -15.99 -1.81
N MET A 1166 -13.66 -17.32 -1.72
CA MET A 1166 -13.15 -18.02 -0.53
C MET A 1166 -11.68 -17.71 -0.28
N MET A 1167 -10.86 -17.62 -1.33
CA MET A 1167 -9.44 -17.26 -1.24
C MET A 1167 -9.24 -15.83 -0.74
N LEU A 1168 -10.00 -14.86 -1.27
CA LEU A 1168 -9.88 -13.45 -0.91
C LEU A 1168 -10.35 -13.15 0.52
N PHE A 1169 -11.49 -13.70 0.92
CA PHE A 1169 -12.14 -13.37 2.21
C PHE A 1169 -11.94 -14.44 3.29
N TRP A 1170 -11.16 -15.50 3.02
CA TRP A 1170 -10.95 -16.67 3.88
C TRP A 1170 -12.25 -17.30 4.42
N LEU A 1171 -13.33 -17.23 3.63
CA LEU A 1171 -14.66 -17.70 4.00
C LEU A 1171 -14.76 -19.22 3.99
N LYS A 1172 -15.53 -19.77 4.94
CA LYS A 1172 -15.91 -21.19 4.94
C LYS A 1172 -16.89 -21.47 3.77
N PRO A 1173 -16.87 -22.67 3.15
CA PRO A 1173 -17.78 -23.03 2.06
C PRO A 1173 -19.28 -22.83 2.38
N SER A 1174 -19.67 -22.97 3.65
CA SER A 1174 -21.05 -22.77 4.12
C SER A 1174 -21.47 -21.30 4.29
N ARG A 1175 -20.54 -20.34 4.21
CA ARG A 1175 -20.78 -18.90 4.37
C ARG A 1175 -20.38 -18.11 3.11
N LEU A 1176 -20.71 -18.65 1.94
CA LEU A 1176 -20.45 -17.99 0.66
C LEU A 1176 -21.37 -16.77 0.45
N ILE A 1177 -20.79 -15.71 -0.11
CA ILE A 1177 -21.51 -14.53 -0.61
C ILE A 1177 -22.50 -14.96 -1.70
N ARG A 1178 -23.76 -14.54 -1.58
CA ARG A 1178 -24.82 -14.83 -2.55
C ARG A 1178 -24.63 -13.95 -3.81
N PRO A 1179 -25.05 -14.43 -5.00
CA PRO A 1179 -25.05 -13.60 -6.20
C PRO A 1179 -26.15 -12.53 -6.12
N PRO A 1180 -25.94 -11.34 -6.70
CA PRO A 1180 -26.88 -10.22 -6.67
C PRO A 1180 -28.17 -10.54 -7.45
N ILE A 1181 -29.30 -10.08 -6.92
CA ILE A 1181 -30.63 -10.38 -7.44
C ILE A 1181 -31.04 -9.32 -8.47
N TYR A 1182 -30.86 -9.63 -9.75
CA TYR A 1182 -31.27 -8.74 -10.85
C TYR A 1182 -32.74 -8.92 -11.22
N SER A 1183 -33.43 -7.81 -11.53
CA SER A 1183 -34.75 -7.89 -12.18
C SER A 1183 -34.67 -8.59 -13.54
N LEU A 1184 -35.76 -9.25 -13.95
CA LEU A 1184 -35.84 -9.98 -15.23
C LEU A 1184 -35.44 -9.10 -16.44
N LYS A 1185 -35.77 -7.81 -16.42
CA LYS A 1185 -35.39 -6.83 -17.46
C LYS A 1185 -33.88 -6.57 -17.48
N GLN A 1186 -33.26 -6.37 -16.32
CA GLN A 1186 -31.80 -6.21 -16.20
C GLN A 1186 -31.06 -7.48 -16.59
N ALA A 1187 -31.51 -8.66 -16.15
CA ALA A 1187 -30.91 -9.95 -16.48
C ALA A 1187 -30.93 -10.23 -18.00
N ARG A 1188 -32.06 -10.00 -18.68
CA ARG A 1188 -32.16 -10.11 -20.15
C ARG A 1188 -31.21 -9.14 -20.86
N LEU A 1189 -31.11 -7.90 -20.38
CA LEU A 1189 -30.22 -6.88 -20.95
C LEU A 1189 -28.74 -7.24 -20.75
N ARG A 1190 -28.35 -7.69 -19.55
CA ARG A 1190 -27.00 -8.20 -19.24
C ARG A 1190 -26.62 -9.35 -20.18
N LYS A 1191 -27.45 -10.40 -20.28
CA LYS A 1191 -27.19 -11.56 -21.17
C LYS A 1191 -27.05 -11.16 -22.64
N ARG A 1192 -27.85 -10.21 -23.15
CA ARG A 1192 -27.71 -9.67 -24.52
C ARG A 1192 -26.37 -8.95 -24.72
N MET A 1193 -25.92 -8.16 -23.74
CA MET A 1193 -24.62 -7.48 -23.80
C MET A 1193 -23.46 -8.47 -23.73
N VAL A 1194 -23.49 -9.42 -22.79
CA VAL A 1194 -22.47 -10.47 -22.65
C VAL A 1194 -22.30 -11.22 -23.96
N ARG A 1195 -23.37 -11.70 -24.60
CA ARG A 1195 -23.28 -12.37 -25.91
C ARG A 1195 -22.58 -11.50 -26.97
N LYS A 1196 -22.96 -10.23 -27.12
CA LYS A 1196 -22.36 -9.33 -28.12
C LYS A 1196 -20.86 -9.11 -27.89
N TYR A 1197 -20.45 -8.84 -26.66
CA TYR A 1197 -19.05 -8.51 -26.35
C TYR A 1197 -18.17 -9.75 -26.20
N CYS A 1198 -18.76 -10.91 -25.87
CA CYS A 1198 -18.10 -12.21 -25.95
C CYS A 1198 -17.72 -12.57 -27.40
N VAL A 1199 -18.62 -12.40 -28.37
CA VAL A 1199 -18.30 -12.59 -29.81
C VAL A 1199 -17.18 -11.64 -30.26
N LEU A 1200 -17.25 -10.35 -29.90
CA LEU A 1200 -16.18 -9.39 -30.22
C LEU A 1200 -14.84 -9.82 -29.62
N TYR A 1201 -14.82 -10.21 -28.34
CA TYR A 1201 -13.63 -10.65 -27.63
C TYR A 1201 -12.96 -11.85 -28.31
N PHE A 1202 -13.74 -12.89 -28.62
CA PHE A 1202 -13.20 -14.08 -29.29
C PHE A 1202 -12.75 -13.79 -30.73
N THR A 1203 -13.40 -12.86 -31.43
CA THR A 1203 -12.95 -12.41 -32.76
C THR A 1203 -11.58 -11.73 -32.69
N VAL A 1204 -11.37 -10.84 -31.71
CA VAL A 1204 -10.08 -10.16 -31.50
C VAL A 1204 -9.00 -11.14 -31.03
N LEU A 1205 -9.35 -12.11 -30.16
CA LEU A 1205 -8.44 -13.18 -29.73
C LEU A 1205 -7.97 -14.04 -30.92
N ILE A 1206 -8.89 -14.53 -31.76
CA ILE A 1206 -8.56 -15.35 -32.92
C ILE A 1206 -7.67 -14.55 -33.89
N MET A 1207 -7.99 -13.28 -34.15
CA MET A 1207 -7.18 -12.42 -35.02
C MET A 1207 -5.75 -12.24 -34.49
N LEU A 1208 -5.58 -11.98 -33.19
CA LEU A 1208 -4.27 -11.82 -32.57
C LEU A 1208 -3.47 -13.13 -32.49
N VAL A 1209 -4.14 -14.28 -32.30
CA VAL A 1209 -3.50 -15.60 -32.39
C VAL A 1209 -3.01 -15.87 -33.82
N VAL A 1210 -3.82 -15.56 -34.85
CA VAL A 1210 -3.43 -15.70 -36.27
C VAL A 1210 -2.23 -14.81 -36.62
N ILE A 1211 -2.18 -13.58 -36.11
CA ILE A 1211 -1.04 -12.66 -36.30
C ILE A 1211 0.28 -13.24 -35.76
N ILE A 1212 0.24 -14.04 -34.70
CA ILE A 1212 1.44 -14.67 -34.11
C ILE A 1212 1.76 -16.01 -34.79
N ALA A 1213 0.75 -16.83 -35.09
CA ALA A 1213 0.94 -18.15 -35.71
C ALA A 1213 1.28 -18.09 -37.20
N ALA A 1214 0.74 -17.14 -37.97
CA ALA A 1214 0.93 -17.10 -39.41
C ALA A 1214 2.39 -16.84 -39.85
N PRO A 1215 3.17 -15.90 -39.26
CA PRO A 1215 4.58 -15.73 -39.60
C PRO A 1215 5.42 -16.96 -39.23
N ALA A 1216 5.13 -17.61 -38.10
CA ALA A 1216 5.79 -18.83 -37.69
C ALA A 1216 5.55 -19.98 -38.69
N ALA A 1217 4.32 -20.18 -39.13
CA ALA A 1217 3.99 -21.18 -40.15
C ALA A 1217 4.57 -20.85 -41.54
N ALA A 1218 4.50 -19.58 -41.96
CA ALA A 1218 5.03 -19.11 -43.24
C ALA A 1218 6.55 -19.25 -43.36
N SER A 1219 7.28 -19.21 -42.22
CA SER A 1219 8.74 -19.33 -42.20
C SER A 1219 9.26 -20.61 -42.89
N GLY A 1220 8.52 -21.72 -42.82
CA GLY A 1220 8.89 -22.99 -43.46
C GLY A 1220 8.59 -23.07 -44.96
N GLN A 1221 7.82 -22.13 -45.52
CA GLN A 1221 7.40 -22.12 -46.94
C GLN A 1221 8.14 -21.07 -47.77
N ILE A 1222 8.74 -20.08 -47.13
CA ILE A 1222 9.50 -18.99 -47.77
C ILE A 1222 10.94 -19.46 -48.01
N ALA A 1223 11.42 -19.31 -49.25
CA ALA A 1223 12.78 -19.70 -49.64
C ALA A 1223 13.86 -18.92 -48.86
N VAL A 1224 15.04 -19.53 -48.71
CA VAL A 1224 16.08 -19.04 -47.79
C VAL A 1224 16.78 -17.78 -48.33
N ASP A 1225 16.88 -17.69 -49.65
CA ASP A 1225 17.52 -16.66 -50.48
C ASP A 1225 16.60 -15.48 -50.85
N GLN A 1226 15.28 -15.68 -50.84
CA GLN A 1226 14.26 -14.76 -51.39
C GLN A 1226 14.36 -13.30 -50.90
N PHE A 1227 14.84 -13.08 -49.67
CA PHE A 1227 15.02 -11.74 -49.09
C PHE A 1227 16.49 -11.28 -48.99
N ALA A 1228 17.46 -12.17 -49.27
CA ALA A 1228 18.87 -11.91 -49.03
C ALA A 1228 19.50 -10.90 -49.99
N ASN A 1229 19.01 -10.84 -51.25
CA ASN A 1229 19.52 -9.93 -52.28
C ASN A 1229 18.70 -8.64 -52.42
N ILE A 1230 17.76 -8.35 -51.50
CA ILE A 1230 16.93 -7.13 -51.55
C ILE A 1230 17.75 -5.92 -51.10
N GLY A 1231 18.28 -5.19 -52.08
CA GLY A 1231 19.00 -3.94 -51.89
C GLY A 1231 19.97 -3.67 -53.04
N GLY A 1232 20.64 -4.72 -53.53
CA GLY A 1232 21.76 -4.61 -54.47
C GLY A 1232 23.05 -4.15 -53.78
N SER A 1233 24.19 -4.54 -54.34
CA SER A 1233 25.51 -4.14 -53.82
C SER A 1233 25.67 -2.61 -53.87
N GLY A 1234 26.06 -2.01 -52.74
CA GLY A 1234 26.26 -0.56 -52.60
C GLY A 1234 25.02 0.26 -52.23
N SER A 1235 23.84 -0.35 -52.09
CA SER A 1235 22.64 0.33 -51.57
C SER A 1235 22.68 0.47 -50.04
N ILE A 1236 22.05 1.52 -49.51
CA ILE A 1236 21.88 1.71 -48.06
C ILE A 1236 21.06 0.57 -47.41
N ALA A 1237 20.26 -0.16 -48.20
CA ALA A 1237 19.48 -1.32 -47.78
C ALA A 1237 20.28 -2.65 -47.82
N ASN A 1238 21.55 -2.65 -48.21
CA ASN A 1238 22.37 -3.87 -48.17
C ASN A 1238 22.50 -4.36 -46.70
N GLY A 1239 22.43 -5.68 -46.50
CA GLY A 1239 22.44 -6.29 -45.17
C GLY A 1239 21.18 -6.06 -44.31
N LEU A 1240 20.08 -5.54 -44.87
CA LEU A 1240 18.86 -5.23 -44.09
C LEU A 1240 18.18 -6.48 -43.50
N PHE A 1241 18.14 -7.60 -44.25
CA PHE A 1241 17.55 -8.86 -43.82
C PHE A 1241 18.59 -9.78 -43.19
N GLN A 1242 18.24 -10.46 -42.10
CA GLN A 1242 19.14 -11.40 -41.42
C GLN A 1242 19.28 -12.69 -42.25
N PRO A 1243 20.51 -13.14 -42.55
CA PRO A 1243 20.73 -14.42 -43.21
C PRO A 1243 20.11 -15.59 -42.44
N ARG A 1244 19.34 -16.42 -43.14
CA ARG A 1244 18.63 -17.58 -42.60
C ARG A 1244 19.48 -18.86 -42.73
N ASN A 1245 19.25 -19.84 -41.85
CA ASN A 1245 19.88 -21.17 -41.86
C ASN A 1245 21.42 -21.13 -42.01
N VAL A 1246 22.07 -20.23 -41.28
CA VAL A 1246 23.54 -20.09 -41.21
C VAL A 1246 24.13 -21.02 -40.14
N SER A 1247 25.35 -21.52 -40.39
CA SER A 1247 26.06 -22.37 -39.43
C SER A 1247 26.87 -21.52 -38.46
N ASN A 1248 26.35 -21.30 -37.25
CA ASN A 1248 27.04 -20.64 -36.15
C ASN A 1248 28.07 -21.58 -35.47
N ASN A 1249 29.03 -22.12 -36.23
CA ASN A 1249 30.11 -22.94 -35.68
C ASN A 1249 31.48 -22.55 -36.24
N ASP A 1250 32.30 -21.98 -35.36
CA ASP A 1250 33.68 -21.54 -35.61
C ASP A 1250 34.70 -22.30 -34.73
N THR A 1251 34.31 -23.49 -34.23
CA THR A 1251 35.11 -24.32 -33.30
C THR A 1251 35.66 -25.58 -33.96
N GLY A 1252 36.73 -26.13 -33.38
CA GLY A 1252 37.40 -27.34 -33.86
C GLY A 1252 37.89 -27.21 -35.31
N ASN A 1253 37.43 -28.12 -36.17
CA ASN A 1253 37.80 -28.15 -37.59
C ASN A 1253 37.14 -27.03 -38.42
N HIS A 1254 36.10 -26.37 -37.90
CA HIS A 1254 35.37 -25.29 -38.59
C HIS A 1254 35.97 -23.89 -38.31
N LYS A 1255 37.24 -23.81 -37.90
CA LYS A 1255 37.88 -22.51 -37.59
C LYS A 1255 37.98 -21.59 -38.82
N PRO A 1256 37.88 -20.25 -38.65
CA PRO A 1256 38.16 -19.30 -39.72
C PRO A 1256 39.62 -19.40 -40.19
N LYS A 1257 39.87 -19.29 -41.51
CA LYS A 1257 41.23 -19.39 -42.09
C LYS A 1257 42.22 -18.34 -41.57
N SER A 1258 41.72 -17.21 -41.07
CA SER A 1258 42.50 -16.08 -40.52
C SER A 1258 42.87 -16.23 -39.03
N TYR A 1259 42.35 -17.23 -38.32
CA TYR A 1259 42.58 -17.40 -36.87
C TYR A 1259 43.45 -18.62 -36.55
N THR A 1260 44.56 -18.36 -35.85
CA THR A 1260 45.43 -19.40 -35.27
C THR A 1260 45.21 -19.53 -33.76
N TRP A 1261 44.93 -20.75 -33.29
CA TRP A 1261 44.84 -21.06 -31.86
C TRP A 1261 46.24 -21.05 -31.22
N SER A 1262 46.58 -19.97 -30.52
CA SER A 1262 47.85 -19.84 -29.80
C SER A 1262 47.77 -20.51 -28.43
N PHE A 1263 48.40 -21.69 -28.28
CA PHE A 1263 48.58 -22.33 -26.98
C PHE A 1263 49.92 -21.94 -26.35
N LEU A 1264 49.90 -21.36 -25.15
CA LEU A 1264 51.07 -21.37 -24.27
C LEU A 1264 51.11 -22.70 -23.50
N SER A 1265 51.75 -23.72 -24.08
CA SER A 1265 52.17 -24.89 -23.30
C SER A 1265 53.48 -24.58 -22.57
N THR A 1266 53.40 -24.17 -21.31
CA THR A 1266 54.57 -23.98 -20.43
C THR A 1266 55.05 -25.27 -19.76
N ARG A 1267 54.70 -26.44 -20.32
CA ARG A 1267 55.29 -27.74 -19.97
C ARG A 1267 55.45 -28.60 -21.22
N PHE A 1268 56.60 -28.47 -21.88
CA PHE A 1268 57.41 -29.60 -22.38
C PHE A 1268 58.70 -29.06 -23.00
N THR A 1269 59.80 -29.11 -22.23
CA THR A 1269 61.15 -29.04 -22.79
C THR A 1269 61.45 -30.37 -23.48
N GLY A 1270 61.05 -30.51 -24.73
CA GLY A 1270 61.24 -31.72 -25.52
C GLY A 1270 60.67 -31.58 -26.92
N THR A 1271 61.56 -31.39 -27.90
CA THR A 1271 61.39 -31.57 -29.36
C THR A 1271 59.96 -31.47 -29.92
N THR A 1272 59.69 -30.36 -30.60
CA THR A 1272 58.49 -30.12 -31.41
C THR A 1272 58.22 -31.24 -32.43
N LYS A 1273 57.19 -32.06 -32.17
CA LYS A 1273 56.44 -32.75 -33.23
C LYS A 1273 55.13 -32.01 -33.46
N GLY A 1274 54.92 -31.55 -34.69
CA GLY A 1274 53.64 -30.96 -35.09
C GLY A 1274 52.54 -32.01 -35.09
N TYR A 1275 51.47 -31.79 -34.35
CA TYR A 1275 50.28 -32.64 -34.39
C TYR A 1275 49.46 -32.29 -35.64
N SER A 1276 49.58 -33.14 -36.66
CA SER A 1276 48.66 -33.18 -37.79
C SER A 1276 47.31 -33.72 -37.33
N THR A 1277 46.21 -33.09 -37.76
CA THR A 1277 44.85 -33.57 -37.53
C THR A 1277 44.58 -34.81 -38.38
N ASN A 1278 44.59 -35.99 -37.76
CA ASN A 1278 43.90 -37.17 -38.28
C ASN A 1278 42.58 -37.37 -37.50
N PRO A 1279 41.51 -37.85 -38.14
CA PRO A 1279 40.21 -38.02 -37.50
C PRO A 1279 40.19 -39.22 -36.55
N PHE A 1280 39.39 -39.09 -35.49
CA PHE A 1280 38.84 -40.17 -34.68
C PHE A 1280 37.32 -39.94 -34.58
#